data_AF-A0A7J0EHG2-F1
#
_entry.id   AF-A0A7J0EHG2-F1
#
_cell.length_a   1.000
_cell.length_b   1.000
_cell.length_c   1.000
_cell.angle_alpha   90.00
_cell.angle_beta   90.00
_cell.angle_gamma   90.00
#
_symmetry.space_group_name_H-M   'P 1'
#
loop_
_entity.id
_entity.type
_entity.pdbx_description
1 polymer ?
#
loop_
_entity_poly.entity_id
_entity_poly.type
_entity_poly.pdbx_seq_one_letter_code
_entity_poly.pdbx_strand_id
1 'polypeptide(L)'
;MNGKAPGKMLPKSSSAVGPSFGQRARGLVESLNIPAAEMAAVVVSGGLSNALGGKPNKNVDKAMLLRAEKCPRIVFRLVILYLCRSSLERASRCIQQIVPLLPYLLAADDEQSKSRLQLFIWALLAVRSKYGMQDDGARFHVISHLIRETVNCGKSVLATSIVGRDESSDSSCNAKEPGTLHNLIQKDRVFAAVADEVKYIKTVETDRTRQLNELRIRMDENSSADSIQKKGFEDEIQSSLNTILASDDIRKASFQLAHDEEQQTVAEKWIHMFRSLIDERGPWSANPFPNNTVTHWKLDKTEDAWRRRPKLRRNYHFDEKLFHPPSTVSSNDAILPSNESKSVSGGHIPEQMKRFLLKGIRKITEEGSSEPTENDTESSGQKACVPEDISDSKRSEAVKDSIDQKDTFQDRKEMSPTSTEHETSEVIMSVPCVLVTPKRKLAGHLAVMKNVLHFFSEFLVENTGGSSVFKSFHAASNHDSGKPDQLGGAQKQKLHLNLDSEKGNASENTEAVHENILQKQPKNIKHHRRWSICKVNAVHWTRYLLRYTAIEIFFNNSVAPIFFNFQSLKDAKDVGTLIVTTRNESIFPKGYKDKTGIISFVDRHVALEMAETARESWRRREMTNFEYLMILNTLAGRSYNDLTQYPVFPWVLADYSSEILDFNKSSTFRDLSKPVGALDSKRFEVFEDRFRNFCDPDIPNFYYGSHYSSMGIVLFYLLRLEPFTALHRALQGGKFDHADRLFQSMEGTYRNCLSNTSDVKELIPEFFYMPDFLVNSNSYHFGIKQDGEPLDDVCLPPWAKGSPEEFVSKNREALESEYVSSNLHHWIDLVFGYKQRGKPAVEAANIFYYLTYEGAVDLETMEDELQRSALEDQIANFGQTPIQIFRKKHPRRGPPIPIAHPLHFAPGSINLTSIVSSTSNSPSAVLYINMFDSNIVLVNHGLTMSVKLWLTTQLQSGGNFTFSGSQDPFFGIGSDVLSPRKIGSPLAENIELGAQCFATLQTPSEYFLISCGNWENSFQVISLTDGRMVQSIRQHKDVVSCVAVTSDGTTLVTGSYDTTVMVWEVSRVRAPEKRVRNTPAEMHRKDYVIAETPFHILCGHDDIITCLFVSVELDIVISGSKDGTCVFHTLREGRYVRSLRHPSGSALSKLVASCHGRIVFYADDDLNLHLYSINGKHLATSESNGRLNCVELSSCGEFLVCAGDQGQIVVRSMNSLEIVRRYSGVGKIITSLTVTPEECFLAGTRDGSLLVYSIENPQPRKTSLPKNLRSKASATG
;
A
#
# COMPACT_ATOMS: atom_id res chain seq x y z
N MET A 1 1.34 42.93 -43.96
CA MET A 1 1.68 44.37 -44.07
C MET A 1 0.43 45.20 -44.34
N ASN A 2 -0.33 45.53 -43.30
CA ASN A 2 -1.11 46.77 -43.13
C ASN A 2 -2.06 46.57 -41.95
N GLY A 3 -1.76 47.28 -40.87
CA GLY A 3 -2.51 47.29 -39.62
C GLY A 3 -1.79 48.18 -38.62
N LYS A 4 -1.61 49.47 -38.97
CA LYS A 4 -1.26 50.50 -38.01
C LYS A 4 -2.49 50.76 -37.14
N ALA A 5 -2.35 50.63 -35.83
CA ALA A 5 -3.14 51.38 -34.86
C ALA A 5 -2.15 52.26 -34.05
N PRO A 6 -2.40 53.58 -33.92
CA PRO A 6 -1.54 54.49 -33.16
C PRO A 6 -1.84 54.39 -31.66
N GLY A 7 -0.79 54.48 -30.84
CA GLY A 7 -0.86 54.35 -29.39
C GLY A 7 -1.12 55.64 -28.61
N LYS A 8 -1.39 55.45 -27.32
CA LYS A 8 -1.20 56.32 -26.12
C LYS A 8 -1.87 55.56 -24.96
N MET A 9 -1.32 55.24 -23.78
CA MET A 9 -0.08 55.52 -23.05
C MET A 9 0.20 54.34 -22.07
N LEU A 10 1.50 54.04 -21.85
CA LEU A 10 2.25 53.49 -20.69
C LEU A 10 1.53 52.82 -19.45
N PRO A 11 2.24 52.02 -18.60
CA PRO A 11 3.23 50.97 -18.86
C PRO A 11 3.18 49.71 -17.92
N LYS A 12 3.88 48.66 -18.36
CA LYS A 12 4.55 47.54 -17.64
C LYS A 12 3.71 46.47 -16.92
N SER A 13 3.43 45.40 -17.68
CA SER A 13 3.34 44.01 -17.18
C SER A 13 4.34 43.11 -17.93
N SER A 14 5.04 42.25 -17.20
CA SER A 14 5.83 41.10 -17.70
C SER A 14 4.94 39.85 -17.63
N SER A 15 4.93 38.85 -18.51
CA SER A 15 5.65 38.55 -19.75
C SER A 15 4.90 37.39 -20.42
N ALA A 16 4.35 37.58 -21.62
CA ALA A 16 3.90 36.49 -22.50
C ALA A 16 4.14 36.96 -23.95
N VAL A 17 5.21 36.46 -24.57
CA VAL A 17 5.60 36.82 -25.94
C VAL A 17 4.65 36.10 -26.91
N GLY A 18 3.85 36.87 -27.64
CA GLY A 18 3.01 36.36 -28.73
C GLY A 18 3.82 35.93 -29.96
N PRO A 19 3.27 35.05 -30.82
CA PRO A 19 4.02 34.40 -31.88
C PRO A 19 4.54 35.37 -32.97
N SER A 20 5.76 35.10 -33.42
CA SER A 20 6.47 35.90 -34.43
C SER A 20 5.82 35.81 -35.81
N PHE A 21 6.16 36.74 -36.71
CA PHE A 21 5.61 36.79 -38.07
C PHE A 21 5.85 35.48 -38.85
N GLY A 22 6.96 34.78 -38.59
CA GLY A 22 7.25 33.46 -39.18
C GLY A 22 6.30 32.35 -38.71
N GLN A 23 5.81 32.41 -37.47
CA GLN A 23 4.85 31.44 -36.93
C GLN A 23 3.44 31.64 -37.49
N ARG A 24 3.05 32.89 -37.77
CA ARG A 24 1.77 33.18 -38.46
C ARG A 24 1.81 32.83 -39.95
N ALA A 25 2.95 32.98 -40.60
CA ALA A 25 3.14 32.52 -41.98
C ALA A 25 3.10 30.98 -42.07
N ARG A 26 3.66 30.26 -41.08
CA ARG A 26 3.54 28.79 -40.99
C ARG A 26 2.09 28.33 -40.87
N GLY A 27 1.31 28.93 -39.97
CA GLY A 27 -0.10 28.55 -39.77
C GLY A 27 -0.99 28.79 -40.99
N LEU A 28 -0.67 29.78 -41.83
CA LEU A 28 -1.40 30.02 -43.08
C LEU A 28 -0.99 29.05 -44.20
N VAL A 29 0.26 28.58 -44.20
CA VAL A 29 0.79 27.65 -45.22
C VAL A 29 0.45 26.20 -44.89
N GLU A 30 0.43 25.83 -43.61
CA GLU A 30 -0.07 24.52 -43.13
C GLU A 30 -1.56 24.33 -43.46
N SER A 31 -2.35 25.41 -43.52
CA SER A 31 -3.75 25.34 -43.98
C SER A 31 -3.92 25.14 -45.50
N LEU A 32 -2.86 25.29 -46.30
CA LEU A 32 -2.91 25.20 -47.77
C LEU A 32 -2.24 23.93 -48.35
N ASN A 33 -1.73 23.02 -47.51
CA ASN A 33 -1.18 21.70 -47.87
C ASN A 33 -0.20 21.69 -49.07
N ILE A 34 0.86 22.51 -48.98
CA ILE A 34 1.90 22.60 -50.02
C ILE A 34 3.10 21.69 -49.66
N PRO A 35 3.72 20.96 -50.62
CA PRO A 35 4.81 20.00 -50.36
C PRO A 35 6.07 20.59 -49.71
N ALA A 36 6.73 19.76 -48.88
CA ALA A 36 7.81 20.15 -47.96
C ALA A 36 9.06 20.83 -48.59
N ALA A 37 9.33 20.61 -49.88
CA ALA A 37 10.44 21.26 -50.59
C ALA A 37 10.20 22.76 -50.85
N GLU A 38 8.93 23.19 -50.95
CA GLU A 38 8.54 24.60 -51.09
C GLU A 38 8.44 25.31 -49.73
N MET A 39 8.14 24.54 -48.67
CA MET A 39 8.21 24.95 -47.25
C MET A 39 9.61 25.46 -46.85
N ALA A 40 10.68 24.83 -47.34
CA ALA A 40 12.05 25.26 -47.07
C ALA A 40 12.40 26.61 -47.72
N ALA A 41 11.77 26.96 -48.86
CA ALA A 41 12.01 28.22 -49.55
C ALA A 41 11.32 29.43 -48.89
N VAL A 42 10.18 29.21 -48.22
CA VAL A 42 9.40 30.28 -47.57
C VAL A 42 9.85 30.51 -46.12
N VAL A 43 10.30 29.49 -45.39
CA VAL A 43 10.69 29.62 -43.97
C VAL A 43 12.11 30.17 -43.78
N VAL A 44 13.00 30.05 -44.78
CA VAL A 44 14.36 30.63 -44.75
C VAL A 44 14.40 32.09 -45.25
N SER A 45 13.28 32.64 -45.74
CA SER A 45 13.19 34.01 -46.27
C SER A 45 12.76 35.08 -45.24
N GLY A 46 13.06 34.85 -43.95
CA GLY A 46 12.94 35.85 -42.88
C GLY A 46 13.92 37.04 -42.96
N GLY A 47 14.59 37.23 -44.10
CA GLY A 47 15.64 38.24 -44.30
C GLY A 47 15.52 38.99 -45.63
N LEU A 48 14.33 39.49 -45.97
CA LEU A 48 14.09 40.28 -47.20
C LEU A 48 14.87 41.61 -47.27
N SER A 49 15.52 42.06 -46.18
CA SER A 49 16.26 43.33 -46.16
C SER A 49 17.75 43.24 -46.53
N ASN A 50 18.36 42.04 -46.55
CA ASN A 50 19.81 41.89 -46.81
C ASN A 50 20.16 41.22 -48.15
N ALA A 51 19.16 40.77 -48.93
CA ALA A 51 19.39 40.11 -50.22
C ALA A 51 19.45 41.05 -51.43
N LEU A 52 19.28 42.37 -51.23
CA LEU A 52 19.30 43.38 -52.29
C LEU A 52 20.60 44.21 -52.36
N GLY A 53 21.65 43.82 -51.62
CA GLY A 53 22.90 44.59 -51.51
C GLY A 53 24.23 43.82 -51.60
N GLY A 54 24.21 42.51 -51.90
CA GLY A 54 25.42 41.67 -51.91
C GLY A 54 25.80 41.18 -53.30
N LYS A 55 27.05 41.39 -53.73
CA LYS A 55 27.62 40.85 -54.97
C LYS A 55 27.45 39.32 -55.04
N PRO A 56 27.08 38.74 -56.20
CA PRO A 56 26.80 37.32 -56.31
C PRO A 56 28.07 36.47 -56.24
N ASN A 57 28.15 35.58 -55.24
CA ASN A 57 29.17 34.54 -55.16
C ASN A 57 28.70 33.28 -55.93
N LYS A 58 29.65 32.61 -56.59
CA LYS A 58 29.49 31.87 -57.86
C LYS A 58 28.84 30.48 -57.85
N ASN A 59 28.01 30.11 -56.86
CA ASN A 59 27.25 28.85 -56.88
C ASN A 59 25.75 29.14 -56.79
N VAL A 60 25.14 29.46 -57.93
CA VAL A 60 23.70 29.73 -58.04
C VAL A 60 22.97 28.39 -58.16
N ASP A 61 22.24 28.05 -57.10
CA ASP A 61 21.39 26.88 -57.00
C ASP A 61 20.33 26.86 -58.13
N LYS A 62 20.05 25.69 -58.73
CA LYS A 62 19.04 25.54 -59.81
C LYS A 62 17.64 26.01 -59.34
N ALA A 63 17.39 26.00 -58.03
CA ALA A 63 16.20 26.59 -57.42
C ALA A 63 16.15 28.13 -57.54
N MET A 64 17.28 28.82 -57.64
CA MET A 64 17.35 30.29 -57.82
C MET A 64 17.10 30.73 -59.26
N LEU A 65 17.43 29.91 -60.27
CA LEU A 65 17.09 30.16 -61.68
C LEU A 65 15.59 30.00 -61.95
N LEU A 66 14.94 28.98 -61.37
CA LEU A 66 13.49 28.81 -61.43
C LEU A 66 12.72 29.92 -60.67
N ARG A 67 13.33 30.52 -59.63
CA ARG A 67 12.80 31.69 -58.91
C ARG A 67 12.81 32.97 -59.74
N ALA A 68 13.77 33.14 -60.67
CA ALA A 68 13.84 34.29 -61.56
C ALA A 68 12.77 34.25 -62.68
N GLU A 69 12.28 33.07 -63.05
CA GLU A 69 11.31 32.91 -64.15
C GLU A 69 9.84 32.86 -63.72
N LYS A 70 9.50 32.14 -62.62
CA LYS A 70 8.09 31.92 -62.21
C LYS A 70 7.51 33.04 -61.35
N CYS A 71 8.35 33.74 -60.58
CA CYS A 71 7.92 34.80 -59.67
C CYS A 71 7.32 36.03 -60.40
N PRO A 72 7.91 36.57 -61.49
CA PRO A 72 7.32 37.72 -62.20
C PRO A 72 5.95 37.41 -62.82
N ARG A 73 5.72 36.20 -63.34
CA ARG A 73 4.42 35.80 -63.93
C ARG A 73 3.30 35.78 -62.89
N ILE A 74 3.56 35.24 -61.70
CA ILE A 74 2.59 35.21 -60.60
C ILE A 74 2.29 36.63 -60.12
N VAL A 75 3.34 37.45 -59.94
CA VAL A 75 3.20 38.85 -59.54
C VAL A 75 2.36 39.62 -60.56
N PHE A 76 2.66 39.54 -61.86
CA PHE A 76 1.87 40.23 -62.89
C PHE A 76 0.39 39.82 -62.92
N ARG A 77 0.07 38.53 -62.77
CA ARG A 77 -1.32 38.05 -62.70
C ARG A 77 -2.03 38.55 -61.44
N LEU A 78 -1.37 38.51 -60.28
CA LEU A 78 -1.93 39.03 -59.03
C LEU A 78 -2.16 40.54 -59.09
N VAL A 79 -1.23 41.30 -59.69
CA VAL A 79 -1.37 42.74 -59.90
C VAL A 79 -2.57 43.05 -60.77
N ILE A 80 -2.75 42.34 -61.89
CA ILE A 80 -3.92 42.49 -62.77
C ILE A 80 -5.22 42.20 -62.00
N LEU A 81 -5.29 41.07 -61.28
CA LEU A 81 -6.47 40.73 -60.48
C LEU A 81 -6.76 41.78 -59.40
N TYR A 82 -5.72 42.29 -58.73
CA TYR A 82 -5.86 43.29 -57.69
C TYR A 82 -6.34 44.64 -58.26
N LEU A 83 -5.84 45.05 -59.43
CA LEU A 83 -6.31 46.26 -60.13
C LEU A 83 -7.78 46.14 -60.57
N CYS A 84 -8.22 44.94 -60.96
CA CYS A 84 -9.61 44.71 -61.36
C CYS A 84 -10.59 44.66 -60.17
N ARG A 85 -10.19 44.19 -58.99
CA ARG A 85 -11.10 43.87 -57.87
C ARG A 85 -11.01 44.79 -56.65
N SER A 86 -9.96 45.60 -56.52
CA SER A 86 -9.77 46.47 -55.33
C SER A 86 -10.46 47.84 -55.46
N SER A 87 -10.56 48.58 -54.35
CA SER A 87 -11.04 49.98 -54.34
C SER A 87 -9.96 50.94 -54.87
N LEU A 88 -10.36 52.08 -55.45
CA LEU A 88 -9.46 53.03 -56.13
C LEU A 88 -8.25 53.43 -55.29
N GLU A 89 -8.45 53.73 -54.01
CA GLU A 89 -7.40 54.18 -53.11
C GLU A 89 -6.36 53.08 -52.81
N ARG A 90 -6.79 51.81 -52.81
CA ARG A 90 -5.92 50.64 -52.65
C ARG A 90 -5.21 50.28 -53.94
N ALA A 91 -5.89 50.42 -55.09
CA ALA A 91 -5.29 50.25 -56.40
C ALA A 91 -4.17 51.27 -56.64
N SER A 92 -4.40 52.54 -56.29
CA SER A 92 -3.40 53.62 -56.38
C SER A 92 -2.17 53.36 -55.49
N ARG A 93 -2.39 52.97 -54.22
CA ARG A 93 -1.31 52.57 -53.31
C ARG A 93 -0.53 51.34 -53.81
N CYS A 94 -1.22 50.36 -54.41
CA CYS A 94 -0.59 49.19 -55.00
C CYS A 94 0.35 49.58 -56.15
N ILE A 95 -0.09 50.49 -57.03
CA ILE A 95 0.75 50.99 -58.13
C ILE A 95 1.95 51.78 -57.61
N GLN A 96 1.79 52.63 -56.59
CA GLN A 96 2.92 53.33 -55.97
C GLN A 96 3.96 52.37 -55.38
N GLN A 97 3.55 51.19 -54.92
CA GLN A 97 4.46 50.16 -54.39
C GLN A 97 5.10 49.30 -55.48
N ILE A 98 4.41 49.07 -56.61
CA ILE A 98 4.90 48.25 -57.72
C ILE A 98 5.83 49.02 -58.64
N VAL A 99 5.62 50.32 -58.85
CA VAL A 99 6.44 51.12 -59.78
C VAL A 99 7.94 51.03 -59.47
N PRO A 100 8.41 51.13 -58.21
CA PRO A 100 9.83 50.93 -57.87
C PRO A 100 10.35 49.49 -58.10
N LEU A 101 9.46 48.50 -58.14
CA LEU A 101 9.80 47.09 -58.31
C LEU A 101 9.87 46.66 -59.79
N LEU A 102 9.28 47.43 -60.71
CA LEU A 102 9.25 47.13 -62.15
C LEU A 102 10.65 46.85 -62.75
N PRO A 103 11.72 47.62 -62.47
CA PRO A 103 13.05 47.34 -63.00
C PRO A 103 13.63 45.98 -62.55
N TYR A 104 13.25 45.50 -61.37
CA TYR A 104 13.73 44.23 -60.82
C TYR A 104 12.96 43.02 -61.35
N LEU A 105 11.71 43.23 -61.80
CA LEU A 105 10.87 42.20 -62.41
C LEU A 105 11.13 42.02 -63.91
N LEU A 106 11.85 42.97 -64.53
CA LEU A 106 12.18 43.01 -65.95
C LEU A 106 13.70 42.88 -66.12
N ALA A 107 14.21 41.64 -66.19
CA ALA A 107 15.62 41.39 -66.47
C ALA A 107 15.97 41.71 -67.94
N ALA A 108 17.08 42.43 -68.15
CA ALA A 108 17.34 43.19 -69.37
C ALA A 108 17.81 42.39 -70.61
N ASP A 109 18.17 41.10 -70.49
CA ASP A 109 18.93 40.39 -71.56
C ASP A 109 18.32 39.06 -72.09
N ASP A 110 17.00 38.84 -72.01
CA ASP A 110 16.37 37.62 -72.54
C ASP A 110 15.20 37.90 -73.51
N GLU A 111 15.16 37.23 -74.67
CA GLU A 111 14.07 37.38 -75.66
C GLU A 111 12.70 36.96 -75.08
N GLN A 112 12.67 36.04 -74.11
CA GLN A 112 11.41 35.68 -73.44
C GLN A 112 10.90 36.78 -72.50
N SER A 113 11.76 37.63 -71.93
CA SER A 113 11.33 38.75 -71.09
C SER A 113 10.65 39.84 -71.92
N LYS A 114 11.08 40.02 -73.18
CA LYS A 114 10.42 40.89 -74.18
C LYS A 114 8.99 40.44 -74.50
N SER A 115 8.79 39.16 -74.79
CA SER A 115 7.44 38.61 -75.05
C SER A 115 6.52 38.70 -73.82
N ARG A 116 7.07 38.58 -72.60
CA ARG A 116 6.32 38.73 -71.34
C ARG A 116 5.94 40.18 -71.07
N LEU A 117 6.85 41.12 -71.30
CA LEU A 117 6.58 42.56 -71.17
C LEU A 117 5.49 42.98 -72.16
N GLN A 118 5.53 42.48 -73.40
CA GLN A 118 4.48 42.72 -74.40
C GLN A 118 3.13 42.14 -73.95
N LEU A 119 3.09 40.89 -73.46
CA LEU A 119 1.87 40.28 -72.89
C LEU A 119 1.32 41.05 -71.69
N PHE A 120 2.17 41.55 -70.80
CA PHE A 120 1.75 42.32 -69.63
C PHE A 120 1.21 43.70 -70.01
N ILE A 121 1.86 44.41 -70.94
CA ILE A 121 1.35 45.68 -71.47
C ILE A 121 0.00 45.45 -72.18
N TRP A 122 -0.13 44.39 -72.98
CA TRP A 122 -1.38 44.06 -73.66
C TRP A 122 -2.50 43.73 -72.67
N ALA A 123 -2.20 42.96 -71.62
CA ALA A 123 -3.14 42.69 -70.54
C ALA A 123 -3.55 43.96 -69.78
N LEU A 124 -2.60 44.86 -69.46
CA LEU A 124 -2.92 46.14 -68.82
C LEU A 124 -3.74 47.07 -69.73
N LEU A 125 -3.51 47.06 -71.04
CA LEU A 125 -4.34 47.80 -72.01
C LEU A 125 -5.75 47.24 -72.08
N ALA A 126 -5.90 45.91 -72.10
CA ALA A 126 -7.20 45.25 -72.05
C ALA A 126 -7.94 45.56 -70.74
N VAL A 127 -7.22 45.54 -69.61
CA VAL A 127 -7.76 45.93 -68.29
C VAL A 127 -8.15 47.40 -68.28
N ARG A 128 -7.34 48.31 -68.85
CA ARG A 128 -7.67 49.74 -68.98
C ARG A 128 -8.93 49.95 -69.82
N SER A 129 -9.07 49.24 -70.94
CA SER A 129 -10.24 49.35 -71.81
C SER A 129 -11.51 48.87 -71.09
N LYS A 130 -11.43 47.75 -70.36
CA LYS A 130 -12.60 47.12 -69.75
C LYS A 130 -12.99 47.70 -68.38
N TYR A 131 -12.02 48.13 -67.58
CA TYR A 131 -12.21 48.57 -66.18
C TYR A 131 -11.82 50.04 -65.94
N GLY A 132 -11.30 50.75 -66.95
CA GLY A 132 -10.84 52.14 -66.78
C GLY A 132 -11.94 53.15 -66.47
N MET A 133 -13.18 52.90 -66.92
CA MET A 133 -14.34 53.76 -66.64
C MET A 133 -14.97 53.52 -65.25
N GLN A 134 -14.47 52.55 -64.48
CA GLN A 134 -14.87 52.41 -63.08
C GLN A 134 -14.31 53.54 -62.22
N ASP A 135 -15.02 53.89 -61.14
CA ASP A 135 -14.71 55.01 -60.24
C ASP A 135 -14.65 56.36 -60.99
N ASP A 136 -15.71 56.70 -61.73
CA ASP A 136 -15.88 57.94 -62.50
C ASP A 136 -14.68 58.31 -63.40
N GLY A 137 -14.04 57.29 -63.99
CA GLY A 137 -12.88 57.46 -64.87
C GLY A 137 -11.55 57.71 -64.14
N ALA A 138 -11.52 57.84 -62.81
CA ALA A 138 -10.27 58.04 -62.07
C ALA A 138 -9.35 56.80 -62.16
N ARG A 139 -9.92 55.59 -62.22
CA ARG A 139 -9.16 54.34 -62.39
C ARG A 139 -8.43 54.28 -63.74
N PHE A 140 -8.97 54.95 -64.77
CA PHE A 140 -8.31 55.11 -66.06
C PHE A 140 -6.92 55.75 -65.91
N HIS A 141 -6.81 56.80 -65.09
CA HIS A 141 -5.55 57.50 -64.85
C HIS A 141 -4.57 56.65 -64.04
N VAL A 142 -5.06 55.92 -63.06
CA VAL A 142 -4.26 55.01 -62.22
C VAL A 142 -3.65 53.88 -63.05
N ILE A 143 -4.46 53.21 -63.88
CA ILE A 143 -3.97 52.14 -64.78
C ILE A 143 -3.07 52.73 -65.89
N SER A 144 -3.41 53.91 -66.43
CA SER A 144 -2.57 54.59 -67.42
C SER A 144 -1.22 55.00 -66.84
N HIS A 145 -1.15 55.37 -65.56
CA HIS A 145 0.12 55.62 -64.86
C HIS A 145 0.96 54.35 -64.82
N LEU A 146 0.39 53.21 -64.44
CA LEU A 146 1.12 51.94 -64.43
C LEU A 146 1.58 51.53 -65.83
N ILE A 147 0.74 51.69 -66.86
CA ILE A 147 1.13 51.44 -68.26
C ILE A 147 2.29 52.35 -68.65
N ARG A 148 2.20 53.65 -68.33
CA ARG A 148 3.25 54.64 -68.65
C ARG A 148 4.57 54.30 -67.96
N GLU A 149 4.54 53.98 -66.67
CA GLU A 149 5.76 53.60 -65.93
C GLU A 149 6.31 52.25 -66.41
N THR A 150 5.46 51.29 -66.75
CA THR A 150 5.89 50.00 -67.33
C THR A 150 6.54 50.19 -68.69
N VAL A 151 5.98 51.07 -69.55
CA VAL A 151 6.57 51.44 -70.83
C VAL A 151 7.87 52.21 -70.63
N ASN A 152 7.93 53.16 -69.67
CA ASN A 152 9.14 53.92 -69.35
C ASN A 152 10.28 53.02 -68.83
N CYS A 153 10.00 52.11 -67.90
CA CYS A 153 10.98 51.13 -67.42
C CYS A 153 11.41 50.18 -68.55
N GLY A 154 10.47 49.80 -69.42
CA GLY A 154 10.73 48.96 -70.59
C GLY A 154 11.34 49.69 -71.78
N LYS A 155 11.58 51.02 -71.74
CA LYS A 155 12.00 51.79 -72.92
C LYS A 155 13.30 51.26 -73.53
N SER A 156 14.31 50.87 -72.76
CA SER A 156 15.54 50.28 -73.30
C SER A 156 15.33 48.90 -73.91
N VAL A 157 14.47 48.09 -73.29
CA VAL A 157 14.09 46.72 -73.73
C VAL A 157 13.18 46.74 -74.95
N LEU A 158 12.37 47.79 -75.13
CA LEU A 158 11.47 48.02 -76.25
C LEU A 158 12.12 48.88 -77.37
N ALA A 159 13.08 49.75 -77.07
CA ALA A 159 13.76 50.60 -78.07
C ALA A 159 14.94 49.90 -78.76
N THR A 160 15.44 48.79 -78.21
CA THR A 160 16.39 47.90 -78.92
C THR A 160 15.77 47.24 -80.15
N SER A 161 14.47 47.41 -80.42
CA SER A 161 13.84 47.02 -81.68
C SER A 161 13.65 48.14 -82.71
N ILE A 162 14.14 49.37 -82.46
CA ILE A 162 14.02 50.50 -83.40
C ILE A 162 15.37 50.98 -83.96
N VAL A 163 16.51 50.53 -83.41
CA VAL A 163 17.86 50.97 -83.85
C VAL A 163 18.74 49.81 -84.33
N GLY A 164 18.13 48.76 -84.88
CA GLY A 164 18.81 47.57 -85.41
C GLY A 164 18.45 47.28 -86.86
N ARG A 165 19.16 47.94 -87.79
CA ARG A 165 19.28 47.65 -89.23
C ARG A 165 18.06 47.94 -90.12
N ASP A 166 17.96 49.19 -90.53
CA ASP A 166 17.89 49.51 -91.97
C ASP A 166 19.29 49.94 -92.41
N GLU A 167 19.90 49.13 -93.29
CA GLU A 167 21.01 49.43 -94.23
C GLU A 167 21.03 48.24 -95.21
N SER A 168 20.09 48.24 -96.17
CA SER A 168 20.28 47.82 -97.58
C SER A 168 18.94 47.84 -98.36
N SER A 169 18.80 48.78 -99.31
CA SER A 169 17.95 48.80 -100.54
C SER A 169 16.48 48.37 -100.43
N ASP A 170 15.42 49.10 -100.80
CA ASP A 170 15.25 50.10 -101.86
C ASP A 170 13.91 50.85 -101.73
N SER A 171 13.81 51.96 -102.46
CA SER A 171 12.70 52.90 -102.69
C SER A 171 11.23 52.39 -102.66
N SER A 172 10.33 53.09 -101.96
CA SER A 172 9.52 54.20 -102.51
C SER A 172 8.20 54.48 -101.76
N CYS A 173 7.99 55.78 -101.50
CA CYS A 173 6.74 56.53 -101.33
C CYS A 173 5.78 56.28 -100.13
N ASN A 174 5.89 57.23 -99.19
CA ASN A 174 4.85 58.19 -98.76
C ASN A 174 3.99 57.94 -97.50
N ALA A 175 4.20 58.89 -96.58
CA ALA A 175 3.23 59.61 -95.74
C ALA A 175 2.69 58.97 -94.45
N LYS A 176 3.38 59.31 -93.34
CA LYS A 176 2.87 59.99 -92.13
C LYS A 176 1.44 59.66 -91.66
N GLU A 177 1.35 58.92 -90.54
CA GLU A 177 0.54 59.31 -89.38
C GLU A 177 1.18 58.74 -88.08
N PRO A 178 1.28 59.53 -86.98
CA PRO A 178 2.10 59.21 -85.82
C PRO A 178 1.38 58.39 -84.74
N GLY A 179 2.12 57.49 -84.10
CA GLY A 179 2.00 57.24 -82.66
C GLY A 179 0.73 56.56 -82.13
N THR A 180 0.61 55.25 -82.33
CA THR A 180 -0.19 54.41 -81.44
C THR A 180 0.64 53.24 -80.90
N LEU A 181 0.49 52.98 -79.59
CA LEU A 181 1.12 51.90 -78.81
C LEU A 181 0.97 50.49 -79.44
N HIS A 182 0.10 50.36 -80.43
CA HIS A 182 -0.14 49.14 -81.20
C HIS A 182 1.07 48.69 -82.04
N ASN A 183 1.89 49.61 -82.55
CA ASN A 183 3.06 49.25 -83.38
C ASN A 183 4.27 48.73 -82.56
N LEU A 184 4.21 48.80 -81.22
CA LEU A 184 5.26 48.32 -80.31
C LEU A 184 5.06 46.86 -79.86
N ILE A 185 3.90 46.25 -80.19
CA ILE A 185 3.53 44.89 -79.80
C ILE A 185 3.43 44.04 -81.08
N GLN A 186 4.40 43.17 -81.33
CA GLN A 186 4.37 42.28 -82.49
C GLN A 186 3.32 41.18 -82.28
N LYS A 187 2.23 41.24 -83.06
CA LYS A 187 1.07 40.33 -82.98
C LYS A 187 1.47 38.85 -83.01
N ASP A 188 2.42 38.47 -83.86
CA ASP A 188 2.82 37.06 -84.05
C ASP A 188 3.60 36.49 -82.86
N ARG A 189 4.39 37.31 -82.16
CA ARG A 189 5.10 36.89 -80.94
C ARG A 189 4.14 36.65 -79.76
N VAL A 190 3.06 37.41 -79.69
CA VAL A 190 2.01 37.20 -78.68
C VAL A 190 1.27 35.88 -78.95
N PHE A 191 0.96 35.56 -80.21
CA PHE A 191 0.34 34.28 -80.57
C PHE A 191 1.23 33.07 -80.26
N ALA A 192 2.53 33.15 -80.52
CA ALA A 192 3.47 32.09 -80.16
C ALA A 192 3.49 31.84 -78.64
N ALA A 193 3.53 32.91 -77.84
CA ALA A 193 3.52 32.80 -76.38
C ALA A 193 2.19 32.23 -75.82
N VAL A 194 1.05 32.49 -76.48
CA VAL A 194 -0.25 31.92 -76.11
C VAL A 194 -0.30 30.42 -76.43
N ALA A 195 0.25 29.98 -77.56
CA ALA A 195 0.26 28.57 -77.95
C ALA A 195 1.06 27.69 -76.95
N ASP A 196 2.20 28.19 -76.46
CA ASP A 196 3.01 27.49 -75.47
C ASP A 196 2.30 27.34 -74.11
N GLU A 197 1.58 28.36 -73.65
CA GLU A 197 0.78 28.29 -72.41
C GLU A 197 -0.37 27.28 -72.52
N VAL A 198 -1.05 27.22 -73.67
CA VAL A 198 -2.13 26.24 -73.90
C VAL A 198 -1.58 24.81 -73.87
N LYS A 199 -0.40 24.57 -74.45
CA LYS A 199 0.26 23.26 -74.42
C LYS A 199 0.63 22.85 -73.00
N TYR A 200 1.19 23.79 -72.22
CA TYR A 200 1.55 23.57 -70.82
C TYR A 200 0.32 23.21 -69.96
N ILE A 201 -0.79 23.94 -70.12
CA ILE A 201 -2.02 23.68 -69.35
C ILE A 201 -2.55 22.27 -69.62
N LYS A 202 -2.60 21.85 -70.90
CA LYS A 202 -3.06 20.50 -71.26
C LYS A 202 -2.21 19.39 -70.62
N THR A 203 -0.89 19.55 -70.57
CA THR A 203 0.00 18.56 -69.93
C THR A 203 -0.18 18.48 -68.42
N VAL A 204 -0.49 19.60 -67.76
CA VAL A 204 -0.74 19.62 -66.31
C VAL A 204 -2.08 18.97 -65.96
N GLU A 205 -3.08 19.16 -66.82
CA GLU A 205 -4.43 18.60 -66.62
C GLU A 205 -4.45 17.07 -66.75
N THR A 206 -3.69 16.51 -67.70
CA THR A 206 -3.56 15.05 -67.87
C THR A 206 -2.78 14.39 -66.72
N ASP A 207 -1.78 15.07 -66.16
CA ASP A 207 -1.02 14.53 -65.03
C ASP A 207 -1.85 14.58 -63.73
N ARG A 208 -2.63 15.65 -63.54
CA ARG A 208 -3.53 15.81 -62.39
C ARG A 208 -4.65 14.76 -62.39
N THR A 209 -5.22 14.44 -63.56
CA THR A 209 -6.24 13.40 -63.68
C THR A 209 -5.70 12.01 -63.38
N ARG A 210 -4.46 11.72 -63.79
CA ARG A 210 -3.77 10.46 -63.43
C ARG A 210 -3.59 10.31 -61.93
N GLN A 211 -3.08 11.34 -61.26
CA GLN A 211 -2.88 11.33 -59.81
C GLN A 211 -4.18 11.18 -59.03
N LEU A 212 -5.28 11.80 -59.51
CA LEU A 212 -6.60 11.65 -58.89
C LEU A 212 -7.14 10.22 -58.99
N ASN A 213 -6.92 9.52 -60.10
CA ASN A 213 -7.33 8.13 -60.25
C ASN A 213 -6.51 7.19 -59.34
N GLU A 214 -5.21 7.43 -59.24
CA GLU A 214 -4.34 6.64 -58.35
C GLU A 214 -4.70 6.84 -56.86
N LEU A 215 -5.06 8.06 -56.47
CA LEU A 215 -5.58 8.37 -55.15
C LEU A 215 -6.91 7.68 -54.85
N ARG A 216 -7.83 7.62 -55.83
CA ARG A 216 -9.10 6.88 -55.66
C ARG A 216 -8.86 5.41 -55.38
N ILE A 217 -8.00 4.76 -56.15
CA ILE A 217 -7.67 3.33 -55.96
C ILE A 217 -7.11 3.09 -54.56
N ARG A 218 -6.14 3.90 -54.11
CA ARG A 218 -5.59 3.76 -52.75
C ARG A 218 -6.61 4.04 -51.65
N MET A 219 -7.54 4.96 -51.88
CA MET A 219 -8.59 5.28 -50.92
C MET A 219 -9.59 4.13 -50.80
N ASP A 220 -9.91 3.47 -51.90
CA ASP A 220 -10.78 2.29 -51.91
C ASP A 220 -10.08 1.08 -51.23
N GLU A 221 -8.79 0.85 -51.53
CA GLU A 221 -7.98 -0.19 -50.85
C GLU A 221 -7.89 0.06 -49.34
N ASN A 222 -7.59 1.29 -48.91
CA ASN A 222 -7.56 1.65 -47.50
C ASN A 222 -8.94 1.52 -46.85
N SER A 223 -10.02 1.92 -47.53
CA SER A 223 -11.38 1.77 -46.98
C SER A 223 -11.77 0.31 -46.75
N SER A 224 -11.30 -0.60 -47.62
CA SER A 224 -11.51 -2.04 -47.47
C SER A 224 -10.68 -2.62 -46.32
N ALA A 225 -9.43 -2.18 -46.17
CA ALA A 225 -8.56 -2.57 -45.06
C ALA A 225 -9.09 -2.07 -43.71
N ASP A 226 -9.57 -0.82 -43.65
CA ASP A 226 -10.19 -0.22 -42.46
C ASP A 226 -11.48 -0.95 -42.08
N SER A 227 -12.29 -1.38 -43.07
CA SER A 227 -13.50 -2.17 -42.82
C SER A 227 -13.18 -3.54 -42.22
N ILE A 228 -12.14 -4.22 -42.72
CA ILE A 228 -11.68 -5.51 -42.19
C ILE A 228 -11.09 -5.35 -40.78
N GLN A 229 -10.28 -4.33 -40.54
CA GLN A 229 -9.75 -4.03 -39.20
C GLN A 229 -10.86 -3.66 -38.22
N LYS A 230 -11.83 -2.86 -38.64
CA LYS A 230 -12.98 -2.49 -37.81
C LYS A 230 -13.81 -3.72 -37.43
N LYS A 231 -14.02 -4.64 -38.38
CA LYS A 231 -14.73 -5.90 -38.10
C LYS A 231 -13.95 -6.79 -37.14
N GLY A 232 -12.63 -6.94 -37.33
CA GLY A 232 -11.78 -7.66 -36.37
C GLY A 232 -11.79 -7.06 -34.97
N PHE A 233 -11.81 -5.73 -34.88
CA PHE A 233 -11.92 -5.00 -33.62
C PHE A 233 -13.30 -5.15 -32.96
N GLU A 234 -14.39 -5.13 -33.75
CA GLU A 234 -15.75 -5.40 -33.25
C GLU A 234 -15.87 -6.85 -32.73
N ASP A 235 -15.29 -7.82 -33.43
CA ASP A 235 -15.27 -9.23 -33.00
C ASP A 235 -14.43 -9.42 -31.72
N GLU A 236 -13.30 -8.72 -31.59
CA GLU A 236 -12.45 -8.74 -30.39
C GLU A 236 -13.14 -8.08 -29.19
N ILE A 237 -13.87 -6.98 -29.41
CA ILE A 237 -14.73 -6.36 -28.40
C ILE A 237 -15.82 -7.33 -27.98
N GLN A 238 -16.51 -7.97 -28.92
CA GLN A 238 -17.62 -8.88 -28.61
C GLN A 238 -17.12 -10.11 -27.83
N SER A 239 -15.95 -10.65 -28.19
CA SER A 239 -15.28 -11.73 -27.46
C SER A 239 -14.89 -11.31 -26.03
N SER A 240 -14.30 -10.13 -25.90
CA SER A 240 -13.93 -9.55 -24.59
C SER A 240 -15.17 -9.32 -23.73
N LEU A 241 -16.25 -8.81 -24.32
CA LEU A 241 -17.51 -8.53 -23.63
C LEU A 241 -18.20 -9.81 -23.19
N ASN A 242 -18.19 -10.86 -24.00
CA ASN A 242 -18.68 -12.18 -23.62
C ASN A 242 -17.86 -12.79 -22.48
N THR A 243 -16.53 -12.61 -22.49
CA THR A 243 -15.64 -13.06 -21.40
C THR A 243 -15.93 -12.31 -20.10
N ILE A 244 -16.15 -10.99 -20.18
CA ILE A 244 -16.52 -10.16 -19.04
C ILE A 244 -17.90 -10.58 -18.48
N LEU A 245 -18.89 -10.80 -19.34
CA LEU A 245 -20.22 -11.26 -18.94
C LEU A 245 -20.16 -12.62 -18.26
N ALA A 246 -19.44 -13.59 -18.83
CA ALA A 246 -19.23 -14.90 -18.20
C ALA A 246 -18.52 -14.77 -16.83
N SER A 247 -17.54 -13.86 -16.70
CA SER A 247 -16.87 -13.60 -15.44
C SER A 247 -17.80 -12.96 -14.39
N ASP A 248 -18.71 -12.07 -14.79
CA ASP A 248 -19.67 -11.43 -13.89
C ASP A 248 -20.77 -12.41 -13.46
N ASP A 249 -21.21 -13.31 -14.34
CA ASP A 249 -22.18 -14.36 -14.01
C ASP A 249 -21.58 -15.38 -13.03
N ILE A 250 -20.32 -15.78 -13.23
CA ILE A 250 -19.59 -16.62 -12.26
C ILE A 250 -19.44 -15.89 -10.93
N ARG A 251 -19.16 -14.58 -10.95
CA ARG A 251 -19.06 -13.76 -9.74
C ARG A 251 -20.39 -13.70 -9.00
N LYS A 252 -21.50 -13.46 -9.69
CA LYS A 252 -22.86 -13.47 -9.11
C LYS A 252 -23.20 -14.82 -8.50
N ALA A 253 -22.92 -15.92 -9.20
CA ALA A 253 -23.14 -17.26 -8.69
C ALA A 253 -22.30 -17.56 -7.43
N SER A 254 -21.03 -17.11 -7.41
CA SER A 254 -20.16 -17.27 -6.24
C SER A 254 -20.61 -16.44 -5.05
N PHE A 255 -21.13 -15.23 -5.30
CA PHE A 255 -21.68 -14.37 -4.25
C PHE A 255 -22.96 -14.95 -3.66
N GLN A 256 -23.85 -15.50 -4.52
CA GLN A 256 -25.06 -16.17 -4.05
C GLN A 256 -24.73 -17.42 -3.22
N LEU A 257 -23.79 -18.26 -3.68
CA LEU A 257 -23.35 -19.43 -2.92
C LEU A 257 -22.73 -19.05 -1.56
N ALA A 258 -21.88 -18.03 -1.53
CA ALA A 258 -21.30 -17.54 -0.29
C ALA A 258 -22.36 -16.99 0.67
N HIS A 259 -23.35 -16.26 0.15
CA HIS A 259 -24.48 -15.78 0.93
C HIS A 259 -25.32 -16.94 1.48
N ASP A 260 -25.61 -17.96 0.68
CA ASP A 260 -26.37 -19.14 1.10
C ASP A 260 -25.61 -19.97 2.15
N GLU A 261 -24.29 -20.13 2.01
CA GLU A 261 -23.43 -20.77 3.00
C GLU A 261 -23.37 -19.98 4.32
N GLU A 262 -23.31 -18.65 4.24
CA GLU A 262 -23.34 -17.77 5.41
C GLU A 262 -24.70 -17.87 6.12
N GLN A 263 -25.81 -17.82 5.39
CA GLN A 263 -27.16 -18.03 5.93
C GLN A 263 -27.29 -19.41 6.58
N GLN A 264 -26.77 -20.47 5.94
CA GLN A 264 -26.79 -21.81 6.51
C GLN A 264 -25.95 -21.90 7.79
N THR A 265 -24.77 -21.26 7.82
CA THR A 265 -23.91 -21.20 9.00
C THR A 265 -24.55 -20.41 10.14
N VAL A 266 -25.21 -19.28 9.84
CA VAL A 266 -25.96 -18.49 10.81
C VAL A 266 -27.12 -19.29 11.35
N ALA A 267 -27.89 -19.97 10.49
CA ALA A 267 -28.99 -20.84 10.91
C ALA A 267 -28.50 -22.00 11.79
N GLU A 268 -27.39 -22.66 11.44
CA GLU A 268 -26.79 -23.73 12.25
C GLU A 268 -26.33 -23.22 13.62
N LYS A 269 -25.70 -22.03 13.67
CA LYS A 269 -25.33 -21.36 14.93
C LYS A 269 -26.56 -21.02 15.75
N TRP A 270 -27.62 -20.52 15.12
CA TRP A 270 -28.88 -20.20 15.80
C TRP A 270 -29.55 -21.46 16.36
N ILE A 271 -29.59 -22.55 15.59
CA ILE A 271 -30.11 -23.85 16.02
C ILE A 271 -29.28 -24.40 17.18
N HIS A 272 -27.95 -24.29 17.11
CA HIS A 272 -27.07 -24.73 18.19
C HIS A 272 -27.26 -23.89 19.46
N MET A 273 -27.36 -22.57 19.31
CA MET A 273 -27.56 -21.63 20.43
C MET A 273 -28.94 -21.83 21.06
N PHE A 274 -29.98 -21.94 20.24
CA PHE A 274 -31.34 -22.26 20.68
C PHE A 274 -31.33 -23.59 21.45
N ARG A 275 -30.78 -24.67 20.88
CA ARG A 275 -30.66 -25.98 21.57
C ARG A 275 -29.89 -25.89 22.89
N SER A 276 -28.86 -25.06 22.98
CA SER A 276 -28.12 -24.84 24.23
C SER A 276 -28.92 -24.10 25.30
N LEU A 277 -29.87 -23.23 24.90
CA LEU A 277 -30.71 -22.45 25.81
C LEU A 277 -31.91 -23.26 26.34
N ILE A 278 -32.43 -24.20 25.54
CA ILE A 278 -33.56 -25.09 25.90
C ILE A 278 -33.12 -26.51 26.27
N ASP A 279 -31.84 -26.75 26.57
CA ASP A 279 -31.34 -28.09 26.87
C ASP A 279 -31.99 -28.64 28.17
N GLU A 280 -32.99 -29.52 28.00
CA GLU A 280 -33.73 -30.11 29.09
C GLU A 280 -32.85 -31.09 29.85
N ARG A 281 -32.82 -30.96 31.19
CA ARG A 281 -32.02 -31.82 32.07
C ARG A 281 -32.68 -33.19 32.26
N GLY A 282 -32.55 -34.05 31.26
CA GLY A 282 -32.92 -35.46 31.34
C GLY A 282 -34.42 -35.74 31.53
N PRO A 283 -34.82 -37.02 31.54
CA PRO A 283 -36.21 -37.46 31.70
C PRO A 283 -36.80 -37.23 33.11
N TRP A 284 -36.07 -36.56 34.01
CA TRP A 284 -36.45 -36.31 35.40
C TRP A 284 -36.80 -34.83 35.66
N SER A 285 -37.00 -34.03 34.62
CA SER A 285 -37.46 -32.65 34.77
C SER A 285 -38.86 -32.63 35.41
N ALA A 286 -39.08 -31.72 36.36
CA ALA A 286 -40.20 -31.76 37.29
C ALA A 286 -41.58 -31.34 36.70
N ASN A 287 -41.69 -31.18 35.37
CA ASN A 287 -42.93 -30.73 34.72
C ASN A 287 -43.51 -31.84 33.83
N PRO A 288 -44.69 -32.39 34.16
CA PRO A 288 -45.40 -33.28 33.26
C PRO A 288 -46.19 -32.43 32.25
N PHE A 289 -45.73 -32.35 31.00
CA PHE A 289 -46.49 -31.74 29.90
C PHE A 289 -46.36 -32.59 28.62
N PRO A 290 -47.32 -32.49 27.69
CA PRO A 290 -47.99 -33.65 27.11
C PRO A 290 -47.54 -33.85 25.66
N ASN A 291 -48.03 -34.94 25.05
CA ASN A 291 -47.96 -35.31 23.64
C ASN A 291 -46.77 -36.19 23.24
N ASN A 292 -47.02 -37.51 23.28
CA ASN A 292 -46.80 -38.53 22.23
C ASN A 292 -45.55 -38.50 21.33
N THR A 293 -44.52 -37.73 21.66
CA THR A 293 -43.24 -37.72 20.94
C THR A 293 -42.21 -38.44 21.80
N VAL A 294 -41.81 -39.64 21.35
CA VAL A 294 -40.77 -40.42 22.02
C VAL A 294 -39.49 -39.59 21.98
N THR A 295 -39.04 -39.10 23.14
CA THR A 295 -37.80 -38.34 23.26
C THR A 295 -36.66 -39.29 23.57
N HIS A 296 -35.69 -39.34 22.67
CA HIS A 296 -34.54 -40.21 22.82
C HIS A 296 -33.38 -39.45 23.46
N TRP A 297 -32.69 -40.10 24.38
CA TRP A 297 -31.62 -39.52 25.18
C TRP A 297 -30.30 -40.22 24.87
N LYS A 298 -29.19 -39.49 24.91
CA LYS A 298 -27.84 -40.04 24.81
C LYS A 298 -27.00 -39.59 25.99
N LEU A 299 -26.00 -40.39 26.34
CA LEU A 299 -25.02 -40.03 27.36
C LEU A 299 -24.28 -38.75 26.94
N ASP A 300 -24.09 -37.84 27.88
CA ASP A 300 -23.22 -36.69 27.66
C ASP A 300 -21.75 -37.14 27.70
N LYS A 301 -21.01 -36.91 26.60
CA LYS A 301 -19.63 -37.41 26.44
C LYS A 301 -18.59 -36.52 27.11
N THR A 302 -19.01 -35.36 27.62
CA THR A 302 -18.17 -34.35 28.27
C THR A 302 -18.02 -34.61 29.78
N GLU A 303 -18.60 -35.68 30.33
CA GLU A 303 -18.48 -36.03 31.75
C GLU A 303 -17.39 -37.07 32.03
N ASP A 304 -16.65 -36.85 33.12
CA ASP A 304 -15.66 -37.80 33.64
C ASP A 304 -16.32 -39.08 34.17
N ALA A 305 -15.67 -40.23 33.92
CA ALA A 305 -16.14 -41.58 34.27
C ALA A 305 -16.32 -41.84 35.80
N TRP A 306 -16.06 -40.85 36.66
CA TRP A 306 -15.96 -41.01 38.12
C TRP A 306 -17.22 -40.57 38.90
N ARG A 307 -18.24 -40.01 38.26
CA ARG A 307 -19.51 -39.67 38.94
C ARG A 307 -20.48 -40.86 38.97
N ARG A 308 -21.07 -41.13 40.15
CA ARG A 308 -22.04 -42.22 40.39
C ARG A 308 -23.40 -42.05 39.67
N ARG A 309 -23.68 -40.90 39.04
CA ARG A 309 -24.90 -40.67 38.24
C ARG A 309 -24.54 -39.99 36.91
N PRO A 310 -24.63 -40.69 35.77
CA PRO A 310 -24.35 -40.12 34.46
C PRO A 310 -25.44 -39.16 34.00
N LYS A 311 -25.05 -38.04 33.39
CA LYS A 311 -25.99 -37.08 32.79
C LYS A 311 -26.40 -37.51 31.39
N LEU A 312 -27.69 -37.34 31.11
CA LEU A 312 -28.31 -37.61 29.81
C LEU A 312 -28.69 -36.31 29.13
N ARG A 313 -28.42 -36.20 27.83
CA ARG A 313 -28.82 -35.08 26.96
C ARG A 313 -29.73 -35.56 25.84
N ARG A 314 -30.63 -34.72 25.36
CA ARG A 314 -31.58 -35.11 24.31
C ARG A 314 -30.82 -35.41 23.01
N ASN A 315 -31.16 -36.53 22.37
CA ASN A 315 -30.57 -36.95 21.12
C ASN A 315 -31.43 -36.47 19.93
N TYR A 316 -31.18 -35.25 19.48
CA TYR A 316 -31.86 -34.65 18.33
C TYR A 316 -31.59 -35.34 16.98
N HIS A 317 -30.66 -36.30 16.94
CA HIS A 317 -30.29 -37.08 15.75
C HIS A 317 -30.60 -38.57 15.94
N PHE A 318 -31.54 -38.91 16.82
CA PHE A 318 -31.92 -40.30 17.02
C PHE A 318 -32.68 -40.81 15.80
N ASP A 319 -32.20 -41.91 15.23
CA ASP A 319 -32.84 -42.63 14.14
C ASP A 319 -33.34 -43.97 14.69
N GLU A 320 -34.66 -44.14 14.73
CA GLU A 320 -35.36 -45.26 15.35
C GLU A 320 -35.08 -46.59 14.62
N LYS A 321 -34.63 -46.52 13.36
CA LYS A 321 -34.37 -47.68 12.52
C LYS A 321 -33.08 -48.43 12.85
N LEU A 322 -32.20 -47.86 13.67
CA LEU A 322 -30.89 -48.46 14.00
C LEU A 322 -30.93 -49.45 15.18
N PHE A 323 -32.09 -49.67 15.83
CA PHE A 323 -32.16 -50.35 17.14
C PHE A 323 -33.07 -51.59 17.26
N HIS A 324 -33.63 -52.14 16.19
CA HIS A 324 -34.38 -53.40 16.27
C HIS A 324 -33.54 -54.60 15.79
N PRO A 325 -33.18 -55.56 16.68
CA PRO A 325 -32.66 -56.85 16.24
C PRO A 325 -33.81 -57.73 15.73
N PRO A 326 -33.62 -58.52 14.65
CA PRO A 326 -34.72 -59.29 14.06
C PRO A 326 -35.06 -60.49 14.94
N SER A 327 -36.31 -60.56 15.40
CA SER A 327 -36.86 -61.75 16.03
C SER A 327 -37.41 -62.71 14.99
N THR A 328 -37.25 -63.98 15.31
CA THR A 328 -37.43 -65.23 14.56
C THR A 328 -38.89 -65.64 14.31
N VAL A 329 -39.12 -66.35 13.17
CA VAL A 329 -40.22 -67.32 12.85
C VAL A 329 -41.55 -66.67 12.37
N SER A 330 -42.28 -67.12 11.34
CA SER A 330 -42.48 -68.46 10.72
C SER A 330 -42.72 -68.44 9.21
N SER A 331 -42.31 -69.54 8.56
CA SER A 331 -42.56 -69.99 7.20
C SER A 331 -44.02 -70.38 6.89
N ASN A 332 -44.34 -70.44 5.59
CA ASN A 332 -45.22 -71.37 4.82
C ASN A 332 -45.88 -70.58 3.66
N ASP A 333 -45.93 -70.96 2.38
CA ASP A 333 -45.68 -72.19 1.59
C ASP A 333 -45.50 -71.73 0.11
N ALA A 334 -44.48 -72.18 -0.65
CA ALA A 334 -44.48 -73.29 -1.64
C ALA A 334 -45.18 -72.91 -3.00
N ILE A 335 -44.69 -73.03 -4.26
CA ILE A 335 -43.90 -74.00 -5.07
C ILE A 335 -43.51 -73.28 -6.41
N LEU A 336 -42.24 -73.12 -6.84
CA LEU A 336 -41.43 -73.85 -7.88
C LEU A 336 -42.01 -73.94 -9.32
N PRO A 337 -41.19 -74.02 -10.42
CA PRO A 337 -39.85 -74.64 -10.47
C PRO A 337 -38.71 -73.90 -11.22
N SER A 338 -37.52 -74.44 -10.95
CA SER A 338 -36.16 -74.07 -11.32
C SER A 338 -35.69 -74.58 -12.69
N ASN A 339 -34.77 -73.84 -13.33
CA ASN A 339 -33.41 -74.30 -13.67
C ASN A 339 -32.67 -73.21 -14.45
N GLU A 340 -31.59 -72.65 -13.88
CA GLU A 340 -30.23 -72.75 -14.42
C GLU A 340 -29.23 -71.90 -13.61
N SER A 341 -27.97 -72.30 -13.72
CA SER A 341 -26.89 -72.13 -12.77
C SER A 341 -25.99 -70.91 -13.03
N LYS A 342 -25.82 -70.09 -11.97
CA LYS A 342 -24.59 -69.43 -11.44
C LYS A 342 -23.87 -68.38 -12.32
N SER A 343 -23.96 -67.07 -11.98
CA SER A 343 -23.14 -66.27 -11.00
C SER A 343 -21.83 -65.73 -11.62
N VAL A 344 -21.38 -64.47 -11.50
CA VAL A 344 -21.28 -63.50 -10.38
C VAL A 344 -21.22 -62.08 -10.99
N SER A 345 -22.07 -61.11 -10.64
CA SER A 345 -22.08 -60.12 -9.52
C SER A 345 -20.99 -59.03 -9.55
N GLY A 346 -21.45 -57.78 -9.49
CA GLY A 346 -20.71 -56.52 -9.47
C GLY A 346 -21.70 -55.35 -9.39
N GLY A 347 -22.32 -55.16 -8.21
CA GLY A 347 -23.41 -54.22 -7.96
C GLY A 347 -22.98 -52.83 -7.46
N HIS A 348 -23.64 -51.83 -8.04
CA HIS A 348 -23.46 -50.38 -7.92
C HIS A 348 -24.14 -49.81 -6.66
N ILE A 349 -23.55 -48.79 -6.02
CA ILE A 349 -24.23 -47.98 -4.98
C ILE A 349 -25.33 -47.09 -5.62
N PRO A 350 -26.56 -47.02 -5.08
CA PRO A 350 -27.67 -46.19 -5.61
C PRO A 350 -27.48 -44.66 -5.44
N GLU A 351 -27.89 -43.91 -6.46
CA GLU A 351 -27.65 -42.46 -6.65
C GLU A 351 -28.29 -41.51 -5.63
N GLN A 352 -29.25 -41.95 -4.81
CA GLN A 352 -29.81 -41.09 -3.75
C GLN A 352 -28.88 -40.96 -2.53
N MET A 353 -27.94 -41.89 -2.36
CA MET A 353 -26.90 -41.81 -1.33
C MET A 353 -25.75 -40.86 -1.73
N LYS A 354 -25.58 -40.57 -3.03
CA LYS A 354 -24.67 -39.53 -3.53
C LYS A 354 -25.14 -38.10 -3.24
N ARG A 355 -26.45 -37.86 -3.06
CA ARG A 355 -26.98 -36.51 -2.78
C ARG A 355 -26.97 -36.12 -1.31
N PHE A 356 -26.86 -37.07 -0.38
CA PHE A 356 -26.70 -36.77 1.05
C PHE A 356 -25.24 -36.79 1.52
N LEU A 357 -24.32 -37.43 0.79
CA LEU A 357 -22.88 -37.46 1.09
C LEU A 357 -22.09 -36.23 0.58
N LEU A 358 -22.74 -35.27 -0.10
CA LEU A 358 -22.08 -34.05 -0.60
C LEU A 358 -22.28 -32.80 0.27
N LYS A 359 -23.00 -32.90 1.41
CA LYS A 359 -23.23 -31.73 2.31
C LYS A 359 -22.75 -31.89 3.76
N GLY A 360 -21.94 -32.90 4.07
CA GLY A 360 -21.26 -32.92 5.36
C GLY A 360 -20.45 -34.18 5.58
N ILE A 361 -19.15 -34.15 5.26
CA ILE A 361 -18.06 -34.91 5.89
C ILE A 361 -16.73 -34.25 5.43
N ARG A 362 -16.13 -33.44 6.32
CA ARG A 362 -14.68 -33.28 6.41
C ARG A 362 -14.31 -33.25 7.90
N LYS A 363 -14.46 -34.41 8.54
CA LYS A 363 -13.68 -34.79 9.71
C LYS A 363 -13.83 -36.31 9.91
N ILE A 364 -12.69 -37.01 9.88
CA ILE A 364 -12.43 -38.32 10.52
C ILE A 364 -13.07 -39.50 9.75
N THR A 365 -12.42 -40.57 9.26
CA THR A 365 -11.10 -41.21 9.38
C THR A 365 -11.04 -42.37 8.36
N GLU A 366 -9.84 -42.84 7.97
CA GLU A 366 -9.64 -44.21 7.43
C GLU A 366 -8.90 -45.06 8.48
N GLU A 367 -9.38 -46.31 8.61
CA GLU A 367 -8.81 -47.56 9.17
C GLU A 367 -9.94 -48.29 9.91
N GLY A 368 -10.43 -49.48 9.57
CA GLY A 368 -10.11 -50.45 8.52
C GLY A 368 -10.97 -51.72 8.72
N SER A 369 -11.09 -52.53 7.67
CA SER A 369 -11.41 -53.97 7.58
C SER A 369 -12.87 -54.52 7.53
N SER A 370 -13.15 -55.13 6.36
CA SER A 370 -13.83 -56.42 6.01
C SER A 370 -15.35 -56.59 6.28
N GLU A 371 -16.24 -56.60 5.26
CA GLU A 371 -16.60 -57.68 4.28
C GLU A 371 -17.71 -58.66 4.80
N PRO A 372 -18.55 -59.30 3.96
CA PRO A 372 -19.43 -58.80 2.89
C PRO A 372 -20.83 -59.52 2.88
N THR A 373 -21.58 -59.38 1.77
CA THR A 373 -22.74 -60.18 1.27
C THR A 373 -24.15 -59.83 1.75
N GLU A 374 -25.21 -59.89 0.93
CA GLU A 374 -25.50 -59.70 -0.51
C GLU A 374 -27.02 -59.96 -0.65
N ASN A 375 -27.66 -59.36 -1.67
CA ASN A 375 -28.88 -59.81 -2.37
C ASN A 375 -30.25 -59.60 -1.66
N ASP A 376 -31.34 -59.21 -2.32
CA ASP A 376 -31.55 -58.96 -3.75
C ASP A 376 -32.88 -58.25 -4.03
N THR A 377 -32.88 -57.55 -5.18
CA THR A 377 -33.97 -57.35 -6.16
C THR A 377 -35.28 -56.61 -5.84
N GLU A 378 -35.41 -55.48 -6.54
CA GLU A 378 -36.64 -54.91 -7.09
C GLU A 378 -37.32 -55.84 -8.12
N SER A 379 -38.64 -55.65 -8.32
CA SER A 379 -39.22 -55.52 -9.66
C SER A 379 -40.58 -54.80 -9.54
N SER A 380 -40.70 -53.62 -10.18
CA SER A 380 -41.30 -53.38 -11.51
C SER A 380 -42.82 -53.33 -11.47
N GLY A 381 -43.46 -52.21 -11.82
CA GLY A 381 -43.78 -51.83 -13.21
C GLY A 381 -45.32 -51.86 -13.35
N GLN A 382 -46.03 -51.12 -14.18
CA GLN A 382 -45.76 -50.42 -15.43
C GLN A 382 -46.98 -49.49 -15.70
N LYS A 383 -46.74 -48.26 -16.19
CA LYS A 383 -47.01 -47.75 -17.56
C LYS A 383 -48.47 -47.56 -17.99
N ALA A 384 -48.74 -46.35 -18.48
CA ALA A 384 -49.18 -45.99 -19.84
C ALA A 384 -49.65 -44.50 -19.79
N CYS A 385 -49.57 -43.63 -20.78
CA CYS A 385 -48.97 -43.54 -22.12
C CYS A 385 -48.99 -42.04 -22.50
N VAL A 386 -48.13 -41.63 -23.42
CA VAL A 386 -48.06 -40.35 -24.17
C VAL A 386 -49.12 -40.40 -25.33
N PRO A 387 -49.37 -39.45 -26.29
CA PRO A 387 -48.65 -38.22 -26.69
C PRO A 387 -49.47 -36.99 -27.20
N GLU A 388 -48.70 -35.93 -27.50
CA GLU A 388 -48.88 -34.69 -28.34
C GLU A 388 -50.27 -34.19 -28.80
N ASP A 389 -50.54 -32.88 -28.61
CA ASP A 389 -50.67 -31.90 -29.72
C ASP A 389 -50.89 -30.42 -29.29
N ILE A 390 -50.32 -29.50 -30.08
CA ILE A 390 -50.72 -28.10 -30.43
C ILE A 390 -50.39 -26.89 -29.50
N SER A 391 -49.66 -25.96 -30.12
CA SER A 391 -49.40 -24.54 -29.79
C SER A 391 -50.33 -23.56 -30.54
N ASP A 392 -50.64 -22.40 -29.96
CA ASP A 392 -50.65 -21.01 -30.54
C ASP A 392 -51.54 -20.07 -29.69
N SER A 393 -51.12 -18.87 -29.23
CA SER A 393 -50.87 -17.60 -29.97
C SER A 393 -52.15 -17.09 -30.67
N LYS A 394 -52.63 -15.83 -30.58
CA LYS A 394 -51.99 -14.49 -30.66
C LYS A 394 -53.05 -13.35 -30.58
N ARG A 395 -52.56 -12.12 -30.27
CA ARG A 395 -52.96 -10.76 -30.79
C ARG A 395 -54.27 -10.12 -30.27
N SER A 396 -54.48 -8.79 -30.18
CA SER A 396 -53.91 -7.52 -30.75
C SER A 396 -54.60 -6.32 -30.02
N GLU A 397 -54.05 -5.10 -29.82
CA GLU A 397 -53.98 -3.88 -30.70
C GLU A 397 -54.59 -2.61 -30.02
N ALA A 398 -53.95 -1.46 -30.26
CA ALA A 398 -54.49 -0.11 -30.58
C ALA A 398 -55.24 0.82 -29.58
N VAL A 399 -54.63 2.01 -29.36
CA VAL A 399 -55.10 3.40 -29.67
C VAL A 399 -56.31 4.05 -28.92
N LYS A 400 -55.99 5.17 -28.24
CA LYS A 400 -56.71 6.47 -28.04
C LYS A 400 -57.85 6.70 -27.03
N ASP A 401 -57.81 7.96 -26.53
CA ASP A 401 -58.85 8.84 -25.98
C ASP A 401 -59.37 8.54 -24.57
N SER A 402 -58.97 9.29 -23.53
CA SER A 402 -59.32 10.67 -23.12
C SER A 402 -60.61 10.76 -22.26
N ILE A 403 -60.54 11.64 -21.25
CA ILE A 403 -61.61 12.18 -20.38
C ILE A 403 -61.85 11.37 -19.08
N ASP A 404 -61.96 11.93 -17.87
CA ASP A 404 -61.51 13.17 -17.21
C ASP A 404 -62.00 13.07 -15.74
N GLN A 405 -61.44 13.92 -14.87
CA GLN A 405 -61.92 14.28 -13.51
C GLN A 405 -61.62 13.30 -12.36
N LYS A 406 -60.56 13.53 -11.56
CA LYS A 406 -60.38 14.53 -10.47
C LYS A 406 -60.81 13.96 -9.11
N ASP A 407 -59.85 13.70 -8.23
CA ASP A 407 -59.67 14.62 -7.11
C ASP A 407 -58.29 14.50 -6.43
N THR A 408 -57.94 15.59 -5.77
CA THR A 408 -56.59 16.05 -5.48
C THR A 408 -56.23 15.72 -4.03
N PHE A 409 -55.14 15.00 -3.77
CA PHE A 409 -54.34 15.17 -2.55
C PHE A 409 -52.85 15.00 -2.87
N GLN A 410 -52.07 15.96 -2.39
CA GLN A 410 -50.70 16.24 -2.77
C GLN A 410 -49.79 15.71 -1.67
N ASP A 411 -49.04 14.65 -1.94
CA ASP A 411 -47.98 14.15 -1.05
C ASP A 411 -46.59 14.37 -1.67
N ARG A 412 -45.72 14.86 -0.81
CA ARG A 412 -44.45 15.51 -1.12
C ARG A 412 -43.36 14.44 -1.26
N LYS A 413 -42.85 14.31 -2.48
CA LYS A 413 -41.69 13.49 -2.89
C LYS A 413 -40.44 13.79 -2.05
N GLU A 414 -39.94 12.80 -1.32
CA GLU A 414 -38.53 12.66 -0.96
C GLU A 414 -37.86 11.71 -1.95
N MET A 415 -36.82 12.21 -2.62
CA MET A 415 -35.92 11.42 -3.48
C MET A 415 -34.79 10.85 -2.62
N SER A 416 -34.71 9.52 -2.57
CA SER A 416 -33.56 8.75 -2.12
C SER A 416 -32.35 8.95 -3.06
N PRO A 417 -31.11 9.10 -2.56
CA PRO A 417 -29.93 9.18 -3.40
C PRO A 417 -29.44 7.77 -3.77
N THR A 418 -29.66 7.35 -5.01
CA THR A 418 -28.98 6.21 -5.62
C THR A 418 -28.20 6.70 -6.83
N SER A 419 -26.87 6.80 -6.71
CA SER A 419 -25.85 6.53 -7.75
C SER A 419 -24.52 7.22 -7.42
N THR A 420 -23.57 6.48 -6.85
CA THR A 420 -22.15 6.88 -6.83
C THR A 420 -21.17 5.70 -6.77
N GLU A 421 -21.59 4.48 -7.15
CA GLU A 421 -20.71 3.29 -7.06
C GLU A 421 -20.08 2.83 -8.38
N HIS A 422 -20.48 3.37 -9.55
CA HIS A 422 -20.05 2.83 -10.83
C HIS A 422 -18.65 3.27 -11.34
N GLU A 423 -17.93 4.18 -10.66
CA GLU A 423 -16.59 4.63 -11.10
C GLU A 423 -15.40 3.87 -10.45
N THR A 424 -15.64 2.89 -9.57
CA THR A 424 -14.59 2.25 -8.75
C THR A 424 -13.89 1.04 -9.39
N SER A 425 -14.24 0.64 -10.63
CA SER A 425 -13.94 -0.70 -11.15
C SER A 425 -12.86 -0.81 -12.25
N GLU A 426 -12.17 0.27 -12.60
CA GLU A 426 -11.14 0.22 -13.65
C GLU A 426 -9.86 -0.46 -13.14
N VAL A 427 -9.51 -1.62 -13.73
CA VAL A 427 -8.24 -2.32 -13.49
C VAL A 427 -7.15 -1.62 -14.30
N ILE A 428 -6.15 -1.07 -13.60
CA ILE A 428 -5.03 -0.35 -14.22
C ILE A 428 -4.01 -1.35 -14.76
N MET A 429 -3.75 -2.42 -14.00
CA MET A 429 -2.80 -3.46 -14.35
C MET A 429 -3.21 -4.77 -13.68
N SER A 430 -3.03 -5.90 -14.36
CA SER A 430 -3.17 -7.25 -13.80
C SER A 430 -1.94 -8.07 -14.16
N VAL A 431 -1.27 -8.65 -13.17
CA VAL A 431 -0.01 -9.39 -13.36
C VAL A 431 -0.08 -10.73 -12.63
N PRO A 432 0.39 -11.85 -13.24
CA PRO A 432 0.51 -13.12 -12.54
C PRO A 432 1.54 -13.01 -11.40
N CYS A 433 1.18 -13.53 -10.24
CA CYS A 433 2.02 -13.49 -9.05
C CYS A 433 1.75 -14.65 -8.11
N VAL A 434 2.65 -14.85 -7.16
CA VAL A 434 2.50 -15.81 -6.06
C VAL A 434 2.41 -15.03 -4.76
N LEU A 435 1.28 -15.15 -4.08
CA LEU A 435 1.11 -14.66 -2.71
C LEU A 435 1.84 -15.63 -1.77
N VAL A 436 2.92 -15.16 -1.17
CA VAL A 436 3.73 -15.93 -0.21
C VAL A 436 3.20 -15.65 1.19
N THR A 437 2.81 -16.70 1.90
CA THR A 437 2.44 -16.63 3.32
C THR A 437 3.18 -17.74 4.09
N PRO A 438 3.30 -17.62 5.43
CA PRO A 438 4.00 -18.63 6.21
C PRO A 438 3.39 -20.03 6.07
N LYS A 439 2.06 -20.10 5.95
CA LYS A 439 1.33 -21.38 5.88
C LYS A 439 1.36 -22.00 4.48
N ARG A 440 1.24 -21.17 3.44
CA ARG A 440 0.93 -21.59 2.07
C ARG A 440 1.42 -20.57 1.05
N LYS A 441 1.69 -21.04 -0.17
CA LYS A 441 1.98 -20.22 -1.33
C LYS A 441 0.82 -20.35 -2.32
N LEU A 442 0.21 -19.24 -2.71
CA LEU A 442 -0.96 -19.21 -3.58
C LEU A 442 -0.59 -18.55 -4.90
N ALA A 443 -0.69 -19.29 -5.99
CA ALA A 443 -0.48 -18.75 -7.33
C ALA A 443 -1.79 -18.12 -7.84
N GLY A 444 -1.67 -16.92 -8.43
CA GLY A 444 -2.83 -16.18 -8.91
C GLY A 444 -2.47 -14.93 -9.69
N HIS A 445 -3.39 -13.98 -9.75
CA HIS A 445 -3.22 -12.67 -10.39
C HIS A 445 -3.43 -11.54 -9.39
N LEU A 446 -2.56 -10.52 -9.43
CA LEU A 446 -2.73 -9.27 -8.69
C LEU A 446 -3.19 -8.16 -9.64
N ALA A 447 -4.41 -7.68 -9.39
CA ALA A 447 -4.97 -6.51 -10.08
C ALA A 447 -4.79 -5.25 -9.22
N VAL A 448 -4.12 -4.24 -9.79
CA VAL A 448 -4.02 -2.89 -9.23
C VAL A 448 -5.13 -2.04 -9.82
N MET A 449 -6.07 -1.60 -8.99
CA MET A 449 -7.18 -0.72 -9.37
C MET A 449 -6.94 0.70 -8.82
N LYS A 450 -7.82 1.67 -9.10
CA LYS A 450 -7.65 3.06 -8.59
C LYS A 450 -7.59 3.16 -7.06
N ASN A 451 -8.45 2.42 -6.34
CA ASN A 451 -8.57 2.52 -4.88
C ASN A 451 -8.27 1.20 -4.13
N VAL A 452 -8.12 0.09 -4.85
CA VAL A 452 -8.06 -1.26 -4.27
C VAL A 452 -7.01 -2.11 -4.99
N LEU A 453 -6.26 -2.90 -4.22
CA LEU A 453 -5.47 -4.04 -4.69
C LEU A 453 -6.32 -5.30 -4.57
N HIS A 454 -6.51 -6.05 -5.65
CA HIS A 454 -7.30 -7.28 -5.64
C HIS A 454 -6.44 -8.46 -6.11
N PHE A 455 -6.25 -9.45 -5.23
CA PHE A 455 -5.61 -10.73 -5.58
C PHE A 455 -6.64 -11.84 -5.80
N PHE A 456 -6.43 -12.60 -6.87
CA PHE A 456 -7.25 -13.72 -7.31
C PHE A 456 -6.40 -15.00 -7.27
N SER A 457 -6.67 -15.90 -6.33
CA SER A 457 -5.99 -17.20 -6.24
C SER A 457 -6.59 -18.21 -7.20
N GLU A 458 -5.74 -18.97 -7.89
CA GLU A 458 -6.13 -20.01 -8.83
C GLU A 458 -5.83 -21.41 -8.27
N PHE A 459 -4.58 -21.64 -7.86
CA PHE A 459 -4.12 -22.93 -7.35
C PHE A 459 -3.09 -22.79 -6.23
N LEU A 460 -2.99 -23.85 -5.42
CA LEU A 460 -2.01 -23.98 -4.35
C LEU A 460 -0.67 -24.45 -4.92
N VAL A 461 0.43 -23.84 -4.46
CA VAL A 461 1.79 -24.25 -4.83
C VAL A 461 2.31 -25.25 -3.80
N GLU A 462 2.66 -26.47 -4.24
CA GLU A 462 3.08 -27.57 -3.35
C GLU A 462 4.58 -27.51 -2.96
N ASN A 463 5.43 -26.81 -3.73
CA ASN A 463 6.89 -26.73 -3.51
C ASN A 463 7.39 -25.29 -3.23
N THR A 464 8.69 -25.04 -3.42
CA THR A 464 9.33 -23.73 -3.27
C THR A 464 8.71 -22.64 -4.13
N GLY A 465 7.95 -22.98 -5.18
CA GLY A 465 7.19 -22.00 -5.93
C GLY A 465 8.06 -21.02 -6.71
N GLY A 466 9.20 -21.50 -7.19
CA GLY A 466 10.11 -20.73 -8.03
C GLY A 466 9.57 -20.53 -9.44
N SER A 467 10.49 -20.37 -10.40
CA SER A 467 10.15 -19.97 -11.78
C SER A 467 9.22 -20.94 -12.53
N SER A 468 9.20 -22.21 -12.14
CA SER A 468 8.36 -23.27 -12.74
C SER A 468 6.86 -23.02 -12.57
N VAL A 469 6.43 -22.35 -11.50
CA VAL A 469 5.01 -22.02 -11.26
C VAL A 469 4.46 -21.08 -12.33
N PHE A 470 5.30 -20.18 -12.85
CA PHE A 470 4.87 -19.24 -13.88
C PHE A 470 4.63 -19.91 -15.23
N LYS A 471 5.26 -21.08 -15.49
CA LYS A 471 5.01 -21.88 -16.69
C LYS A 471 3.64 -22.56 -16.69
N SER A 472 3.10 -22.93 -15.52
CA SER A 472 1.76 -23.54 -15.44
C SER A 472 0.62 -22.58 -15.78
N PHE A 473 0.80 -21.26 -15.58
CA PHE A 473 -0.18 -20.27 -16.06
C PHE A 473 -0.27 -20.28 -17.60
N HIS A 474 0.86 -20.46 -18.30
CA HIS A 474 0.90 -20.56 -19.76
C HIS A 474 0.33 -21.88 -20.29
N ALA A 475 0.45 -22.98 -19.53
CA ALA A 475 -0.17 -24.25 -19.89
C ALA A 475 -1.71 -24.20 -19.76
N ALA A 476 -2.23 -23.52 -18.73
CA ALA A 476 -3.66 -23.31 -18.55
C ALA A 476 -4.27 -22.41 -19.65
N SER A 477 -3.53 -21.42 -20.17
CA SER A 477 -3.99 -20.58 -21.28
C SER A 477 -3.98 -21.29 -22.65
N ASN A 478 -3.19 -22.36 -22.80
CA ASN A 478 -3.03 -23.08 -24.08
C ASN A 478 -4.01 -24.24 -24.29
N HIS A 479 -4.83 -24.58 -23.29
CA HIS A 479 -5.82 -25.65 -23.40
C HIS A 479 -7.11 -25.25 -24.15
N ASP A 480 -7.22 -24.01 -24.63
CA ASP A 480 -8.40 -23.52 -25.35
C ASP A 480 -8.07 -22.97 -26.75
N SER A 481 -7.23 -23.70 -27.50
CA SER A 481 -7.09 -23.47 -28.95
C SER A 481 -6.96 -24.79 -29.72
N GLY A 482 -8.11 -25.37 -30.06
CA GLY A 482 -8.20 -26.41 -31.08
C GLY A 482 -7.76 -25.84 -32.44
N LYS A 483 -6.69 -26.38 -33.02
CA LYS A 483 -6.36 -26.15 -34.44
C LYS A 483 -7.24 -27.06 -35.32
N PRO A 484 -7.77 -26.58 -36.45
CA PRO A 484 -8.29 -27.46 -37.49
C PRO A 484 -7.18 -27.86 -38.47
N ASP A 485 -7.23 -29.12 -38.92
CA ASP A 485 -6.44 -29.67 -40.01
C ASP A 485 -6.77 -29.02 -41.36
N GLN A 486 -5.75 -28.84 -42.22
CA GLN A 486 -5.81 -29.33 -43.61
C GLN A 486 -4.44 -29.33 -44.33
N LEU A 487 -4.30 -30.37 -45.16
CA LEU A 487 -3.18 -30.84 -45.97
C LEU A 487 -2.51 -29.83 -46.93
N GLY A 488 -1.21 -30.05 -47.19
CA GLY A 488 -0.63 -29.87 -48.53
C GLY A 488 0.89 -29.68 -48.61
N GLY A 489 1.62 -30.70 -49.10
CA GLY A 489 2.76 -30.47 -50.02
C GLY A 489 4.21 -30.60 -49.51
N ALA A 490 4.72 -31.83 -49.52
CA ALA A 490 6.08 -32.33 -49.82
C ALA A 490 7.31 -31.38 -49.88
N GLN A 491 8.41 -31.76 -49.18
CA GLN A 491 9.66 -32.26 -49.80
C GLN A 491 10.73 -32.77 -48.79
N LYS A 492 11.02 -34.08 -48.90
CA LYS A 492 12.28 -34.85 -48.73
C LYS A 492 13.52 -34.19 -48.07
N GLN A 493 14.10 -34.87 -47.06
CA GLN A 493 15.35 -35.67 -47.13
C GLN A 493 15.63 -36.29 -45.74
N LYS A 494 15.47 -37.61 -45.58
CA LYS A 494 16.54 -38.65 -45.58
C LYS A 494 17.65 -38.41 -44.54
N LEU A 495 17.65 -39.25 -43.49
CA LEU A 495 18.82 -40.04 -43.15
C LEU A 495 18.37 -41.48 -42.85
N HIS A 496 18.91 -42.37 -43.66
CA HIS A 496 18.80 -43.82 -43.67
C HIS A 496 19.97 -44.35 -42.84
N LEU A 497 19.76 -45.39 -42.03
CA LEU A 497 20.44 -46.69 -42.11
C LEU A 497 20.01 -47.51 -40.87
N ASN A 498 19.19 -48.56 -40.97
CA ASN A 498 19.51 -49.92 -41.45
C ASN A 498 20.63 -50.56 -40.60
N LEU A 499 20.56 -51.78 -40.06
CA LEU A 499 19.73 -52.95 -40.41
C LEU A 499 20.16 -54.13 -39.49
N ASP A 500 19.19 -54.94 -39.07
CA ASP A 500 19.23 -56.42 -38.94
C ASP A 500 20.17 -57.12 -37.92
N SER A 501 19.88 -58.34 -37.43
CA SER A 501 18.85 -59.35 -37.74
C SER A 501 18.87 -60.38 -36.57
N GLU A 502 17.70 -60.69 -36.02
CA GLU A 502 16.95 -61.97 -36.16
C GLU A 502 17.41 -63.15 -35.28
N LYS A 503 16.48 -63.60 -34.43
CA LYS A 503 15.64 -64.82 -34.58
C LYS A 503 14.94 -65.00 -33.22
N GLY A 504 13.63 -64.94 -33.06
CA GLY A 504 12.57 -65.40 -33.95
C GLY A 504 11.99 -66.68 -33.36
N ASN A 505 10.95 -66.57 -32.52
CA ASN A 505 9.92 -67.59 -32.32
C ASN A 505 8.57 -66.87 -32.12
N ALA A 506 7.59 -67.30 -32.93
CA ALA A 506 6.25 -66.74 -33.23
C ALA A 506 5.34 -66.54 -31.99
N SER A 507 4.62 -65.42 -31.84
CA SER A 507 3.30 -65.04 -32.44
C SER A 507 2.16 -66.00 -32.04
N GLU A 508 0.97 -65.58 -31.61
CA GLU A 508 0.34 -64.29 -31.23
C GLU A 508 -1.01 -64.66 -30.58
N ASN A 509 -1.42 -63.95 -29.53
CA ASN A 509 -2.72 -63.23 -29.44
C ASN A 509 -3.03 -62.79 -27.99
N THR A 510 -2.89 -61.47 -27.80
CA THR A 510 -3.81 -60.54 -27.12
C THR A 510 -4.56 -60.98 -25.85
N GLU A 511 -4.12 -60.48 -24.68
CA GLU A 511 -4.81 -59.44 -23.86
C GLU A 511 -4.15 -59.28 -22.47
N ALA A 512 -4.19 -58.05 -21.93
CA ALA A 512 -3.72 -57.56 -20.62
C ALA A 512 -2.19 -57.30 -20.44
N VAL A 513 -1.80 -56.02 -20.25
CA VAL A 513 -1.47 -55.37 -18.96
C VAL A 513 -1.07 -53.92 -19.27
N HIS A 514 -1.92 -52.96 -18.91
CA HIS A 514 -1.54 -51.53 -18.83
C HIS A 514 -1.70 -51.11 -17.37
N GLU A 515 -0.58 -51.03 -16.64
CA GLU A 515 -0.51 -50.43 -15.30
C GLU A 515 -0.22 -48.92 -15.40
N ASN A 516 -1.21 -48.16 -14.96
CA ASN A 516 -1.18 -46.92 -14.17
C ASN A 516 0.14 -46.11 -14.06
N ILE A 517 0.17 -44.95 -14.74
CA ILE A 517 0.77 -43.71 -14.21
C ILE A 517 -0.33 -42.64 -14.20
N LEU A 518 -0.95 -42.40 -13.04
CA LEU A 518 -1.92 -41.33 -12.83
C LEU A 518 -1.18 -39.99 -12.58
N GLN A 519 -1.30 -39.06 -13.53
CA GLN A 519 -1.07 -37.63 -13.29
C GLN A 519 -2.13 -37.10 -12.31
N LYS A 520 -1.70 -36.67 -11.12
CA LYS A 520 -2.56 -35.94 -10.16
C LYS A 520 -2.83 -34.53 -10.70
N GLN A 521 -4.11 -34.19 -10.94
CA GLN A 521 -4.51 -32.83 -11.23
C GLN A 521 -4.44 -31.92 -9.98
N PRO A 522 -4.03 -30.66 -10.10
CA PRO A 522 -4.03 -29.70 -9.00
C PRO A 522 -5.48 -29.30 -8.62
N LYS A 523 -5.76 -29.28 -7.31
CA LYS A 523 -7.07 -28.86 -6.78
C LYS A 523 -7.26 -27.35 -6.97
N ASN A 524 -8.18 -26.94 -7.85
CA ASN A 524 -8.57 -25.53 -8.01
C ASN A 524 -9.21 -25.01 -6.71
N ILE A 525 -8.63 -23.95 -6.12
CA ILE A 525 -9.15 -23.28 -4.93
C ILE A 525 -9.27 -21.79 -5.26
N LYS A 526 -10.50 -21.29 -5.40
CA LYS A 526 -10.78 -19.88 -5.68
C LYS A 526 -10.84 -19.09 -4.36
N HIS A 527 -9.75 -18.40 -4.02
CA HIS A 527 -9.70 -17.43 -2.91
C HIS A 527 -9.48 -16.02 -3.45
N HIS A 528 -10.24 -15.04 -2.96
CA HIS A 528 -10.07 -13.63 -3.32
C HIS A 528 -9.65 -12.82 -2.09
N ARG A 529 -8.74 -11.87 -2.26
CA ARG A 529 -8.34 -10.92 -1.22
C ARG A 529 -8.28 -9.50 -1.76
N ARG A 530 -8.72 -8.52 -0.95
CA ARG A 530 -8.75 -7.11 -1.33
C ARG A 530 -8.12 -6.24 -0.25
N TRP A 531 -7.36 -5.24 -0.66
CA TRP A 531 -6.71 -4.27 0.23
C TRP A 531 -6.87 -2.85 -0.30
N SER A 532 -7.09 -1.89 0.59
CA SER A 532 -7.23 -0.47 0.19
C SER A 532 -5.86 0.14 -0.11
N ILE A 533 -5.75 0.78 -1.28
CA ILE A 533 -4.51 1.44 -1.71
C ILE A 533 -4.16 2.64 -0.84
N CYS A 534 -5.17 3.39 -0.37
CA CYS A 534 -4.95 4.56 0.50
C CYS A 534 -4.30 4.20 1.84
N LYS A 535 -4.37 2.92 2.25
CA LYS A 535 -3.79 2.41 3.49
C LYS A 535 -2.35 1.92 3.33
N VAL A 536 -1.79 1.91 2.11
CA VAL A 536 -0.40 1.51 1.89
C VAL A 536 0.54 2.57 2.50
N ASN A 537 1.46 2.12 3.35
CA ASN A 537 2.47 2.93 4.03
C ASN A 537 3.85 2.82 3.36
N ALA A 538 4.25 1.61 2.95
CA ALA A 538 5.51 1.41 2.23
C ALA A 538 5.40 0.21 1.29
N VAL A 539 6.15 0.26 0.19
CA VAL A 539 6.29 -0.87 -0.74
C VAL A 539 7.77 -1.12 -0.94
N HIS A 540 8.25 -2.25 -0.45
CA HIS A 540 9.66 -2.63 -0.43
C HIS A 540 9.95 -3.60 -1.58
N TRP A 541 10.98 -3.29 -2.36
CA TRP A 541 11.52 -4.23 -3.33
C TRP A 541 12.44 -5.21 -2.61
N THR A 542 12.13 -6.51 -2.71
CA THR A 542 12.82 -7.55 -1.97
C THR A 542 13.12 -8.77 -2.83
N ARG A 543 13.74 -9.78 -2.23
CA ARG A 543 14.16 -11.01 -2.90
C ARG A 543 13.25 -12.17 -2.55
N TYR A 544 13.13 -13.10 -3.50
CA TYR A 544 12.57 -14.42 -3.27
C TYR A 544 13.49 -15.46 -3.88
N LEU A 545 13.93 -16.43 -3.07
CA LEU A 545 14.97 -17.41 -3.44
C LEU A 545 16.21 -16.70 -4.05
N LEU A 546 16.71 -15.67 -3.35
CA LEU A 546 17.85 -14.83 -3.73
C LEU A 546 17.71 -14.01 -5.04
N ARG A 547 16.52 -13.94 -5.66
CA ARG A 547 16.25 -13.12 -6.87
C ARG A 547 15.37 -11.93 -6.56
N TYR A 548 15.61 -10.76 -7.18
CA TYR A 548 14.82 -9.54 -6.98
C TYR A 548 13.47 -9.53 -7.72
N THR A 549 12.70 -10.61 -7.58
CA THR A 549 11.40 -10.79 -8.23
C THR A 549 10.23 -10.57 -7.27
N ALA A 550 10.45 -10.05 -6.06
CA ALA A 550 9.40 -9.91 -5.05
C ALA A 550 9.23 -8.48 -4.52
N ILE A 551 8.03 -8.20 -4.03
CA ILE A 551 7.73 -6.98 -3.26
C ILE A 551 7.03 -7.33 -1.94
N GLU A 552 7.26 -6.51 -0.93
CA GLU A 552 6.53 -6.55 0.33
C GLU A 552 5.81 -5.22 0.58
N ILE A 553 4.51 -5.31 0.84
CA ILE A 553 3.63 -4.15 1.02
C ILE A 553 3.30 -4.02 2.51
N PHE A 554 3.66 -2.88 3.08
CA PHE A 554 3.37 -2.50 4.45
C PHE A 554 2.21 -1.51 4.46
N PHE A 555 1.25 -1.72 5.36
CA PHE A 555 0.10 -0.85 5.50
C PHE A 555 0.27 0.04 6.74
N ASN A 556 -0.35 1.22 6.72
CA ASN A 556 -0.40 2.12 7.88
C ASN A 556 -1.34 1.59 8.97
N ASN A 557 -2.03 0.50 8.65
CA ASN A 557 -2.95 -0.16 9.52
C ASN A 557 -2.25 -1.49 9.97
N SER A 558 -2.43 -1.98 11.21
CA SER A 558 -2.17 -3.33 11.76
C SER A 558 -2.51 -4.55 10.87
N VAL A 559 -2.92 -4.36 9.60
CA VAL A 559 -2.93 -5.47 8.64
C VAL A 559 -1.49 -5.92 8.45
N ALA A 560 -1.28 -7.22 8.62
CA ALA A 560 0.05 -7.82 8.43
C ALA A 560 0.59 -7.47 7.04
N PRO A 561 1.91 -7.22 6.90
CA PRO A 561 2.56 -7.01 5.62
C PRO A 561 2.25 -8.15 4.65
N ILE A 562 2.21 -7.84 3.35
CA ILE A 562 1.88 -8.82 2.31
C ILE A 562 3.08 -9.00 1.39
N PHE A 563 3.41 -10.25 1.08
CA PHE A 563 4.54 -10.60 0.24
C PHE A 563 4.09 -11.22 -1.08
N PHE A 564 4.50 -10.62 -2.20
CA PHE A 564 4.25 -11.14 -3.54
C PHE A 564 5.55 -11.43 -4.28
N ASN A 565 5.63 -12.61 -4.89
CA ASN A 565 6.66 -12.96 -5.86
C ASN A 565 6.09 -12.90 -7.29
N PHE A 566 6.88 -12.40 -8.24
CA PHE A 566 6.52 -12.21 -9.64
C PHE A 566 7.44 -13.04 -10.54
N GLN A 567 7.08 -13.11 -11.82
CA GLN A 567 7.85 -13.85 -12.83
C GLN A 567 9.19 -13.18 -13.14
N SER A 568 9.22 -11.85 -13.25
CA SER A 568 10.42 -11.10 -13.62
C SER A 568 10.71 -9.94 -12.66
N LEU A 569 11.98 -9.51 -12.64
CA LEU A 569 12.40 -8.33 -11.87
C LEU A 569 11.69 -7.05 -12.35
N LYS A 570 11.35 -7.01 -13.65
CA LYS A 570 10.70 -5.87 -14.28
C LYS A 570 9.26 -5.75 -13.76
N ASP A 571 8.54 -6.87 -13.70
CA ASP A 571 7.16 -6.89 -13.21
C ASP A 571 7.07 -6.42 -11.76
N ALA A 572 7.96 -6.93 -10.90
CA ALA A 572 8.01 -6.52 -9.49
C ALA A 572 8.22 -4.99 -9.34
N LYS A 573 9.13 -4.42 -10.14
CA LYS A 573 9.44 -2.98 -10.12
C LYS A 573 8.30 -2.13 -10.69
N ASP A 574 7.72 -2.54 -11.82
CA ASP A 574 6.64 -1.82 -12.50
C ASP A 574 5.36 -1.81 -11.63
N VAL A 575 4.99 -2.97 -11.07
CA VAL A 575 3.86 -3.10 -10.14
C VAL A 575 4.09 -2.30 -8.86
N GLY A 576 5.26 -2.42 -8.24
CA GLY A 576 5.58 -1.70 -7.02
C GLY A 576 5.55 -0.17 -7.19
N THR A 577 6.10 0.32 -8.30
CA THR A 577 6.07 1.75 -8.67
C THR A 577 4.64 2.23 -8.93
N LEU A 578 3.84 1.40 -9.61
CA LEU A 578 2.44 1.70 -9.89
C LEU A 578 1.64 1.84 -8.59
N ILE A 579 1.76 0.89 -7.65
CA ILE A 579 1.04 0.93 -6.36
C ILE A 579 1.35 2.23 -5.61
N VAL A 580 2.62 2.62 -5.53
CA VAL A 580 3.05 3.86 -4.87
C VAL A 580 2.49 5.10 -5.56
N THR A 581 2.52 5.13 -6.89
CA THR A 581 2.00 6.25 -7.69
C THR A 581 0.50 6.38 -7.50
N THR A 582 -0.26 5.29 -7.66
CA THR A 582 -1.72 5.26 -7.47
C THR A 582 -2.10 5.66 -6.04
N ARG A 583 -1.35 5.19 -5.02
CA ARG A 583 -1.55 5.60 -3.63
C ARG A 583 -1.35 7.10 -3.45
N ASN A 584 -0.24 7.64 -3.94
CA ASN A 584 0.04 9.06 -3.80
C ASN A 584 -0.97 9.94 -4.55
N GLU A 585 -1.44 9.52 -5.72
CA GLU A 585 -2.50 10.20 -6.47
C GLU A 585 -3.86 10.12 -5.76
N SER A 586 -4.17 9.00 -5.11
CA SER A 586 -5.43 8.81 -4.37
C SER A 586 -5.51 9.69 -3.12
N ILE A 587 -4.39 9.91 -2.41
CA ILE A 587 -4.34 10.71 -1.17
C ILE A 587 -4.11 12.20 -1.48
N PHE A 588 -3.28 12.51 -2.49
CA PHE A 588 -2.89 13.87 -2.84
C PHE A 588 -3.23 14.23 -4.30
N PRO A 589 -4.51 14.52 -4.62
CA PRO A 589 -4.89 15.00 -5.95
C PRO A 589 -4.17 16.31 -6.32
N LYS A 590 -3.90 16.52 -7.61
CA LYS A 590 -3.18 17.70 -8.14
C LYS A 590 -3.77 19.01 -7.60
N GLY A 591 -3.00 19.73 -6.76
CA GLY A 591 -3.39 21.01 -6.15
C GLY A 591 -3.13 21.14 -4.64
N TYR A 592 -2.78 20.03 -3.96
CA TYR A 592 -2.44 20.03 -2.53
C TYR A 592 -1.01 20.55 -2.27
N LYS A 593 -0.85 21.46 -1.29
CA LYS A 593 0.44 22.14 -1.02
C LYS A 593 1.31 21.47 0.05
N ASP A 594 0.70 20.64 0.90
CA ASP A 594 1.42 19.94 1.97
C ASP A 594 1.86 18.55 1.47
N LYS A 595 3.16 18.28 1.47
CA LYS A 595 3.77 17.03 0.96
C LYS A 595 4.14 16.06 2.09
N THR A 596 3.71 16.34 3.32
CA THR A 596 3.93 15.45 4.46
C THR A 596 3.16 14.14 4.25
N GLY A 597 3.88 13.02 4.13
CA GLY A 597 3.30 11.68 3.96
C GLY A 597 3.31 11.10 2.55
N ILE A 598 3.99 11.73 1.57
CA ILE A 598 4.30 11.08 0.27
C ILE A 598 5.26 9.92 0.52
N ILE A 599 4.96 8.76 -0.05
CA ILE A 599 5.81 7.57 0.04
C ILE A 599 6.53 7.34 -1.28
N SER A 600 7.72 6.77 -1.24
CA SER A 600 8.48 6.32 -2.41
C SER A 600 8.51 4.80 -2.48
N PHE A 601 8.72 4.26 -3.68
CA PHE A 601 9.03 2.85 -3.85
C PHE A 601 10.42 2.58 -3.27
N VAL A 602 10.51 1.68 -2.28
CA VAL A 602 11.75 1.44 -1.54
C VAL A 602 12.58 0.43 -2.33
N ASP A 603 13.39 0.96 -3.25
CA ASP A 603 14.44 0.20 -3.93
C ASP A 603 15.72 0.13 -3.09
N ARG A 604 16.77 -0.47 -3.65
CA ARG A 604 18.06 -0.62 -2.95
C ARG A 604 18.68 0.73 -2.55
N HIS A 605 18.49 1.78 -3.32
CA HIS A 605 19.06 3.09 -3.02
C HIS A 605 18.31 3.77 -1.88
N VAL A 606 16.97 3.78 -1.94
CA VAL A 606 16.11 4.33 -0.88
C VAL A 606 16.29 3.54 0.41
N ALA A 607 16.39 2.21 0.34
CA ALA A 607 16.67 1.36 1.49
C ALA A 607 18.00 1.72 2.19
N LEU A 608 19.05 2.06 1.41
CA LEU A 608 20.32 2.52 1.97
C LEU A 608 20.16 3.88 2.69
N GLU A 609 19.44 4.83 2.11
CA GLU A 609 19.17 6.13 2.76
C GLU A 609 18.38 5.98 4.06
N MET A 610 17.37 5.10 4.06
CA MET A 610 16.61 4.74 5.26
C MET A 610 17.51 4.07 6.31
N ALA A 611 18.38 3.15 5.90
CA ALA A 611 19.34 2.50 6.79
C ALA A 611 20.33 3.49 7.42
N GLU A 612 20.81 4.48 6.66
CA GLU A 612 21.69 5.54 7.15
C GLU A 612 20.97 6.47 8.14
N THR A 613 19.70 6.79 7.88
CA THR A 613 18.86 7.59 8.80
C THR A 613 18.60 6.86 10.11
N ALA A 614 18.25 5.58 10.03
CA ALA A 614 18.08 4.72 11.19
C ALA A 614 19.39 4.53 11.96
N ARG A 615 20.53 4.36 11.26
CA ARG A 615 21.87 4.28 11.85
C ARG A 615 22.21 5.51 12.66
N GLU A 616 21.87 6.70 12.16
CA GLU A 616 22.13 7.95 12.88
C GLU A 616 21.26 8.10 14.11
N SER A 617 19.96 7.81 13.99
CA SER A 617 19.01 7.85 15.11
C SER A 617 19.40 6.85 16.22
N TRP A 618 19.78 5.63 15.83
CA TRP A 618 20.33 4.62 16.75
C TRP A 618 21.63 5.07 17.41
N ARG A 619 22.53 5.70 16.66
CA ARG A 619 23.78 6.27 17.19
C ARG A 619 23.51 7.39 18.20
N ARG A 620 22.48 8.20 17.97
CA ARG A 620 21.96 9.22 18.91
C ARG A 620 21.10 8.64 20.03
N ARG A 621 20.90 7.32 20.10
CA ARG A 621 20.07 6.65 21.10
C ARG A 621 18.59 7.09 21.11
N GLU A 622 18.11 7.63 19.98
CA GLU A 622 16.68 7.94 19.76
C GLU A 622 15.88 6.67 19.42
N MET A 623 16.58 5.56 19.16
CA MET A 623 16.03 4.27 18.76
C MET A 623 16.75 3.17 19.53
N THR A 624 16.01 2.16 19.99
CA THR A 624 16.53 1.00 20.74
C THR A 624 17.37 0.07 19.85
N ASN A 625 18.16 -0.81 20.47
CA ASN A 625 18.90 -1.84 19.72
C ASN A 625 17.92 -2.78 19.00
N PHE A 626 16.83 -3.18 19.66
CA PHE A 626 15.80 -4.03 19.09
C PHE A 626 15.17 -3.43 17.83
N GLU A 627 14.69 -2.18 17.90
CA GLU A 627 14.07 -1.50 16.75
C GLU A 627 15.06 -1.35 15.59
N TYR A 628 16.31 -1.01 15.91
CA TYR A 628 17.33 -0.86 14.90
C TYR A 628 17.60 -2.19 14.16
N LEU A 629 17.71 -3.29 14.90
CA LEU A 629 17.85 -4.63 14.32
C LEU A 629 16.63 -5.04 13.49
N MET A 630 15.41 -4.71 13.92
CA MET A 630 14.20 -4.95 13.13
C MET A 630 14.23 -4.19 11.80
N ILE A 631 14.59 -2.91 11.82
CA ILE A 631 14.71 -2.09 10.60
C ILE A 631 15.78 -2.67 9.67
N LEU A 632 16.96 -3.03 10.19
CA LEU A 632 18.02 -3.63 9.37
C LEU A 632 17.57 -4.96 8.75
N ASN A 633 16.86 -5.81 9.49
CA ASN A 633 16.29 -7.05 8.95
C ASN A 633 15.32 -6.76 7.79
N THR A 634 14.37 -5.86 7.99
CA THR A 634 13.39 -5.47 6.95
C THR A 634 14.08 -4.90 5.71
N LEU A 635 15.04 -3.98 5.89
CA LEU A 635 15.80 -3.39 4.77
C LEU A 635 16.75 -4.39 4.09
N ALA A 636 17.15 -5.44 4.80
CA ALA A 636 17.93 -6.56 4.25
C ALA A 636 17.06 -7.62 3.55
N GLY A 637 15.76 -7.34 3.36
CA GLY A 637 14.80 -8.21 2.69
C GLY A 637 14.29 -9.38 3.54
N ARG A 638 14.49 -9.34 4.87
CA ARG A 638 13.95 -10.36 5.77
C ARG A 638 12.46 -10.12 6.02
N SER A 639 11.67 -11.19 6.07
CA SER A 639 10.21 -11.10 6.22
C SER A 639 9.66 -12.22 7.09
N TYR A 640 8.60 -11.92 7.84
CA TYR A 640 7.81 -12.92 8.55
C TYR A 640 6.94 -13.77 7.61
N ASN A 641 6.64 -13.28 6.40
CA ASN A 641 5.82 -14.01 5.42
C ASN A 641 6.57 -15.18 4.76
N ASP A 642 7.89 -15.09 4.68
CA ASP A 642 8.76 -16.10 4.10
C ASP A 642 9.74 -16.65 5.14
N LEU A 643 9.43 -17.84 5.67
CA LEU A 643 10.23 -18.51 6.71
C LEU A 643 11.66 -18.82 6.27
N THR A 644 11.95 -18.86 4.97
CA THR A 644 13.30 -19.12 4.45
C THR A 644 14.23 -17.90 4.60
N GLN A 645 13.66 -16.72 4.81
CA GLN A 645 14.36 -15.45 5.04
C GLN A 645 13.80 -14.71 6.25
N TYR A 646 13.57 -15.45 7.33
CA TYR A 646 13.10 -14.92 8.60
C TYR A 646 14.09 -13.89 9.20
N PRO A 647 13.62 -12.91 9.99
CA PRO A 647 14.50 -11.98 10.69
C PRO A 647 15.48 -12.70 11.63
N VAL A 648 16.70 -12.16 11.73
CA VAL A 648 17.81 -12.76 12.50
C VAL A 648 18.26 -11.80 13.60
N PHE A 649 18.46 -12.33 14.80
CA PHE A 649 18.97 -11.62 15.98
C PHE A 649 20.18 -12.36 16.56
N PRO A 650 21.13 -11.65 17.19
CA PRO A 650 22.29 -12.30 17.82
C PRO A 650 21.87 -13.08 19.06
N TRP A 651 22.57 -14.18 19.34
CA TRP A 651 22.74 -14.60 20.73
C TRP A 651 23.39 -13.45 21.53
N VAL A 652 22.75 -13.03 22.62
CA VAL A 652 23.27 -11.94 23.47
C VAL A 652 23.92 -12.50 24.72
N LEU A 653 23.22 -13.37 25.43
CA LEU A 653 23.69 -13.98 26.67
C LEU A 653 24.53 -15.23 26.36
N ALA A 654 25.53 -15.47 27.19
CA ALA A 654 26.34 -16.67 27.24
C ALA A 654 26.10 -17.49 28.53
N ASP A 655 25.58 -16.86 29.59
CA ASP A 655 25.28 -17.53 30.86
C ASP A 655 23.81 -17.94 30.97
N TYR A 656 23.57 -19.24 30.85
CA TYR A 656 22.26 -19.88 31.03
C TYR A 656 22.23 -20.83 32.24
N SER A 657 23.24 -20.74 33.13
CA SER A 657 23.47 -21.69 34.22
C SER A 657 23.39 -21.05 35.61
N SER A 658 23.73 -19.77 35.74
CA SER A 658 23.72 -19.06 37.03
C SER A 658 22.29 -18.81 37.57
N GLU A 659 22.17 -18.69 38.89
CA GLU A 659 20.91 -18.31 39.56
C GLU A 659 20.57 -16.82 39.41
N ILE A 660 21.57 -15.97 39.22
CA ILE A 660 21.39 -14.51 39.07
C ILE A 660 22.23 -14.05 37.89
N LEU A 661 21.64 -13.23 37.03
CA LEU A 661 22.28 -12.68 35.85
C LEU A 661 22.91 -11.32 36.18
N ASP A 662 24.24 -11.22 36.12
CA ASP A 662 24.98 -9.97 36.36
C ASP A 662 25.43 -9.32 35.04
N PHE A 663 24.87 -8.16 34.73
CA PHE A 663 25.20 -7.40 33.52
C PHE A 663 26.50 -6.57 33.63
N ASN A 664 27.14 -6.51 34.79
CA ASN A 664 28.46 -5.89 34.91
C ASN A 664 29.59 -6.85 34.52
N LYS A 665 29.30 -8.16 34.47
CA LYS A 665 30.28 -9.20 34.13
C LYS A 665 30.30 -9.45 32.62
N SER A 666 31.46 -9.27 32.00
CA SER A 666 31.62 -9.48 30.55
C SER A 666 31.37 -10.93 30.11
N SER A 667 31.64 -11.92 30.97
CA SER A 667 31.41 -13.34 30.66
C SER A 667 29.93 -13.71 30.57
N THR A 668 29.03 -12.85 31.07
CA THR A 668 27.57 -13.03 30.93
C THR A 668 27.14 -12.89 29.48
N PHE A 669 27.89 -12.12 28.69
CA PHE A 669 27.56 -11.81 27.31
C PHE A 669 28.40 -12.64 26.33
N ARG A 670 27.81 -12.91 25.18
CA ARG A 670 28.53 -13.40 24.01
C ARG A 670 29.48 -12.34 23.47
N ASP A 671 30.64 -12.77 22.96
CA ASP A 671 31.45 -11.96 22.05
C ASP A 671 30.73 -11.71 20.71
N LEU A 672 30.15 -10.52 20.56
CA LEU A 672 29.43 -10.06 19.37
C LEU A 672 30.34 -9.79 18.17
N SER A 673 31.67 -9.81 18.35
CA SER A 673 32.62 -9.60 17.25
C SER A 673 32.88 -10.84 16.40
N LYS A 674 32.42 -12.00 16.88
CA LYS A 674 32.63 -13.30 16.25
C LYS A 674 31.30 -13.97 15.85
N PRO A 675 31.26 -14.73 14.74
CA PRO A 675 30.13 -15.60 14.42
C PRO A 675 30.05 -16.78 15.41
N VAL A 676 28.88 -17.43 15.50
CA VAL A 676 28.62 -18.56 16.42
C VAL A 676 29.71 -19.62 16.34
N GLY A 677 30.09 -20.01 15.12
CA GLY A 677 31.09 -21.04 14.86
C GLY A 677 32.49 -20.75 15.40
N ALA A 678 32.82 -19.48 15.62
CA ALA A 678 34.13 -19.02 16.11
C ALA A 678 34.14 -18.66 17.61
N LEU A 679 33.03 -18.89 18.34
CA LEU A 679 32.95 -18.59 19.77
C LEU A 679 33.80 -19.55 20.62
N ASP A 680 33.74 -20.85 20.33
CA ASP A 680 34.58 -21.87 20.97
C ASP A 680 35.88 -22.08 20.17
N SER A 681 37.03 -21.94 20.83
CA SER A 681 38.34 -22.00 20.16
C SER A 681 38.66 -23.40 19.63
N LYS A 682 38.33 -24.46 20.37
CA LYS A 682 38.63 -25.84 19.95
C LYS A 682 37.81 -26.24 18.73
N ARG A 683 36.53 -25.87 18.71
CA ARG A 683 35.66 -26.09 17.57
C ARG A 683 36.08 -25.24 16.37
N PHE A 684 36.54 -24.01 16.61
CA PHE A 684 36.99 -23.14 15.54
C PHE A 684 38.18 -23.71 14.76
N GLU A 685 39.13 -24.36 15.45
CA GLU A 685 40.25 -25.07 14.79
C GLU A 685 39.76 -26.10 13.75
N VAL A 686 38.69 -26.84 14.07
CA VAL A 686 38.07 -27.82 13.14
C VAL A 686 37.50 -27.13 11.89
N PHE A 687 36.86 -25.97 12.06
CA PHE A 687 36.35 -25.20 10.92
C PHE A 687 37.48 -24.60 10.08
N GLU A 688 38.54 -24.15 10.73
CA GLU A 688 39.72 -23.59 10.06
C GLU A 688 40.47 -24.65 9.26
N ASP A 689 40.69 -25.84 9.83
CA ASP A 689 41.29 -26.97 9.14
C ASP A 689 40.44 -27.41 7.95
N ARG A 690 39.11 -27.47 8.11
CA ARG A 690 38.19 -27.76 7.00
C ARG A 690 38.30 -26.70 5.91
N PHE A 691 38.32 -25.41 6.26
CA PHE A 691 38.40 -24.32 5.29
C PHE A 691 39.71 -24.34 4.49
N ARG A 692 40.84 -24.61 5.16
CA ARG A 692 42.17 -24.65 4.54
C ARG A 692 42.38 -25.88 3.67
N ASN A 693 41.85 -27.03 4.10
CA ASN A 693 42.01 -28.31 3.40
C ASN A 693 40.90 -28.59 2.38
N PHE A 694 39.87 -27.74 2.28
CA PHE A 694 38.81 -27.89 1.28
C PHE A 694 39.39 -27.68 -0.12
N CYS A 695 39.25 -28.68 -0.98
CA CYS A 695 39.74 -28.68 -2.35
C CYS A 695 38.66 -29.28 -3.24
N ASP A 696 37.85 -28.41 -3.83
CA ASP A 696 36.83 -28.75 -4.83
C ASP A 696 36.96 -27.75 -5.99
N PRO A 697 36.94 -28.20 -7.26
CA PRO A 697 37.11 -27.31 -8.41
C PRO A 697 35.91 -26.37 -8.63
N ASP A 698 34.71 -26.78 -8.22
CA ASP A 698 33.45 -26.08 -8.51
C ASP A 698 32.93 -25.32 -7.28
N ILE A 699 33.31 -25.73 -6.07
CA ILE A 699 32.82 -25.17 -4.80
C ILE A 699 33.91 -24.31 -4.14
N PRO A 700 33.67 -23.00 -3.89
CA PRO A 700 34.60 -22.16 -3.13
C PRO A 700 34.72 -22.60 -1.67
N ASN A 701 35.89 -22.37 -1.06
CA ASN A 701 36.12 -22.70 0.36
C ASN A 701 35.16 -21.94 1.29
N PHE A 702 34.68 -22.64 2.32
CA PHE A 702 33.74 -22.11 3.31
C PHE A 702 33.99 -22.71 4.70
N TYR A 703 33.66 -21.97 5.75
CA TYR A 703 33.78 -22.46 7.13
C TYR A 703 32.54 -23.28 7.50
N TYR A 704 31.34 -22.80 7.15
CA TYR A 704 30.08 -23.35 7.62
C TYR A 704 29.21 -23.88 6.48
N GLY A 705 28.90 -25.19 6.50
CA GLY A 705 27.95 -25.81 5.57
C GLY A 705 26.49 -25.60 5.95
N SER A 706 26.22 -25.35 7.23
CA SER A 706 24.94 -24.93 7.79
C SER A 706 24.87 -23.40 7.89
N HIS A 707 23.69 -22.82 7.71
CA HIS A 707 23.47 -21.39 7.86
C HIS A 707 22.90 -21.05 9.25
N TYR A 708 23.13 -19.82 9.73
CA TYR A 708 22.64 -19.36 11.04
C TYR A 708 21.13 -19.09 11.09
N SER A 709 20.47 -19.07 9.94
CA SER A 709 19.04 -18.82 9.78
C SER A 709 18.48 -19.68 8.67
N SER A 710 17.52 -20.54 8.98
CA SER A 710 16.81 -21.39 8.02
C SER A 710 15.38 -21.62 8.49
N MET A 711 14.51 -22.06 7.58
CA MET A 711 13.14 -22.44 7.94
C MET A 711 13.12 -23.51 9.05
N GLY A 712 14.05 -24.47 9.01
CA GLY A 712 14.18 -25.50 10.04
C GLY A 712 14.50 -24.92 11.43
N ILE A 713 15.36 -23.90 11.50
CA ILE A 713 15.71 -23.21 12.77
C ILE A 713 14.50 -22.45 13.32
N VAL A 714 13.75 -21.77 12.46
CA VAL A 714 12.54 -21.03 12.88
C VAL A 714 11.48 -21.98 13.42
N LEU A 715 11.21 -23.09 12.71
CA LEU A 715 10.25 -24.10 13.15
C LEU A 715 10.73 -24.85 14.40
N PHE A 716 12.04 -25.01 14.59
CA PHE A 716 12.63 -25.54 15.82
C PHE A 716 12.30 -24.65 17.01
N TYR A 717 12.53 -23.34 16.92
CA TYR A 717 12.23 -22.42 18.03
C TYR A 717 10.72 -22.26 18.27
N LEU A 718 9.93 -22.08 17.22
CA LEU A 718 8.49 -21.75 17.32
C LEU A 718 7.57 -22.97 17.38
N LEU A 719 8.12 -24.18 17.60
CA LEU A 719 7.40 -25.45 17.59
C LEU A 719 6.08 -25.44 18.38
N ARG A 720 6.02 -24.71 19.49
CA ARG A 720 4.87 -24.66 20.43
C ARG A 720 3.74 -23.71 20.00
N LEU A 721 3.94 -22.93 18.94
CA LEU A 721 2.97 -21.96 18.44
C LEU A 721 2.36 -22.42 17.10
N GLU A 722 1.04 -22.27 16.96
CA GLU A 722 0.38 -22.37 15.66
C GLU A 722 0.60 -21.08 14.86
N PRO A 723 0.87 -21.14 13.54
CA PRO A 723 0.85 -22.31 12.66
C PRO A 723 2.14 -23.13 12.57
N PHE A 724 3.18 -22.76 13.32
CA PHE A 724 4.51 -23.35 13.19
C PHE A 724 4.55 -24.82 13.61
N THR A 725 3.74 -25.23 14.59
CA THR A 725 3.54 -26.65 14.93
C THR A 725 3.07 -27.46 13.73
N ALA A 726 2.05 -26.99 13.01
CA ALA A 726 1.52 -27.66 11.83
C ALA A 726 2.56 -27.71 10.69
N LEU A 727 3.33 -26.63 10.50
CA LEU A 727 4.39 -26.55 9.49
C LEU A 727 5.57 -27.48 9.81
N HIS A 728 5.97 -27.56 11.09
CA HIS A 728 6.98 -28.51 11.54
C HIS A 728 6.54 -29.95 11.25
N ARG A 729 5.29 -30.31 11.58
CA ARG A 729 4.75 -31.63 11.27
C ARG A 729 4.73 -31.90 9.77
N ALA A 730 4.35 -30.92 8.96
CA ALA A 730 4.35 -31.07 7.50
C ALA A 730 5.77 -31.34 6.96
N LEU A 731 6.77 -30.62 7.47
CA LEU A 731 8.18 -30.82 7.11
C LEU A 731 8.69 -32.23 7.50
N GLN A 732 8.18 -32.79 8.59
CA GLN A 732 8.56 -34.10 9.14
C GLN A 732 7.58 -35.24 8.73
N GLY A 733 6.91 -35.12 7.58
CA GLY A 733 6.06 -36.21 7.05
C GLY A 733 4.78 -36.48 7.86
N GLY A 734 4.25 -35.47 8.54
CA GLY A 734 2.99 -35.50 9.31
C GLY A 734 3.15 -35.77 10.81
N LYS A 735 4.36 -36.09 11.28
CA LYS A 735 4.68 -36.41 12.69
C LYS A 735 5.61 -35.36 13.30
N PHE A 736 5.79 -35.39 14.62
CA PHE A 736 6.86 -34.64 15.26
C PHE A 736 8.20 -35.34 15.04
N ASP A 737 9.29 -34.57 15.15
CA ASP A 737 10.64 -35.12 15.15
C ASP A 737 10.91 -35.87 16.46
N HIS A 738 12.02 -36.59 16.55
CA HIS A 738 12.46 -37.25 17.77
C HIS A 738 12.58 -36.24 18.92
N ALA A 739 12.07 -36.60 20.10
CA ALA A 739 11.97 -35.68 21.25
C ALA A 739 13.31 -35.02 21.61
N ASP A 740 14.42 -35.76 21.62
CA ASP A 740 15.77 -35.21 21.91
C ASP A 740 16.30 -34.21 20.87
N ARG A 741 15.73 -34.17 19.65
CA ARG A 741 16.08 -33.20 18.60
C ARG A 741 15.21 -31.95 18.62
N LEU A 742 14.10 -31.98 19.35
CA LEU A 742 13.21 -30.83 19.48
C LEU A 742 13.77 -29.79 20.44
N PHE A 743 13.23 -28.57 20.37
CA PHE A 743 13.64 -27.47 21.22
C PHE A 743 13.20 -27.72 22.68
N GLN A 744 14.15 -28.15 23.49
CA GLN A 744 13.91 -28.61 24.86
C GLN A 744 14.41 -27.67 25.96
N SER A 745 15.55 -27.01 25.75
CA SER A 745 16.23 -26.24 26.79
C SER A 745 17.06 -25.12 26.18
N MET A 746 17.06 -23.96 26.82
CA MET A 746 17.91 -22.84 26.40
C MET A 746 19.39 -23.13 26.58
N GLU A 747 19.77 -23.62 27.76
CA GLU A 747 21.16 -23.95 28.07
C GLU A 747 21.68 -25.06 27.15
N GLY A 748 20.89 -26.13 26.95
CA GLY A 748 21.23 -27.21 26.03
C GLY A 748 21.40 -26.73 24.59
N THR A 749 20.50 -25.85 24.12
CA THR A 749 20.57 -25.31 22.76
C THR A 749 21.80 -24.42 22.56
N TYR A 750 22.13 -23.55 23.52
CA TYR A 750 23.33 -22.71 23.44
C TYR A 750 24.60 -23.56 23.48
N ARG A 751 24.67 -24.57 24.36
CA ARG A 751 25.79 -25.51 24.43
C ARG A 751 25.97 -26.28 23.12
N ASN A 752 24.88 -26.74 22.51
CA ASN A 752 24.90 -27.39 21.19
C ASN A 752 25.43 -26.45 20.09
N CYS A 753 25.03 -25.17 20.12
CA CYS A 753 25.60 -24.14 19.25
C CYS A 753 27.10 -23.89 19.49
N LEU A 754 27.72 -24.42 20.55
CA LEU A 754 29.16 -24.31 20.82
C LEU A 754 29.93 -25.62 20.58
N SER A 755 29.27 -26.78 20.67
CA SER A 755 29.92 -28.09 20.56
C SER A 755 29.71 -28.77 19.20
N ASN A 756 28.51 -28.66 18.62
CA ASN A 756 28.19 -29.34 17.36
C ASN A 756 28.70 -28.53 16.16
N THR A 757 29.35 -29.21 15.20
CA THR A 757 29.92 -28.60 13.99
C THR A 757 28.86 -28.27 12.93
N SER A 758 27.67 -28.86 13.01
CA SER A 758 26.54 -28.57 12.11
C SER A 758 25.58 -27.52 12.68
N ASP A 759 25.85 -26.98 13.87
CA ASP A 759 24.94 -26.10 14.60
C ASP A 759 25.57 -24.72 14.83
N VAL A 760 25.21 -23.78 13.96
CA VAL A 760 25.67 -22.38 13.98
C VAL A 760 24.50 -21.39 14.02
N LYS A 761 23.32 -21.82 14.48
CA LYS A 761 22.11 -20.98 14.51
C LYS A 761 22.27 -19.76 15.41
N GLU A 762 21.79 -18.62 14.90
CA GLU A 762 21.54 -17.41 15.67
C GLU A 762 20.10 -17.43 16.23
N LEU A 763 19.69 -16.36 16.89
CA LEU A 763 18.35 -16.21 17.47
C LEU A 763 17.37 -15.57 16.47
N ILE A 764 16.09 -15.61 16.87
CA ILE A 764 14.97 -14.92 16.22
C ILE A 764 14.45 -13.79 17.12
N PRO A 765 13.72 -12.79 16.59
CA PRO A 765 13.23 -11.65 17.37
C PRO A 765 12.37 -12.04 18.59
N GLU A 766 11.63 -13.14 18.52
CA GLU A 766 10.67 -13.60 19.54
C GLU A 766 11.29 -13.76 20.92
N PHE A 767 12.59 -14.10 20.99
CA PHE A 767 13.37 -14.18 22.23
C PHE A 767 13.40 -12.89 23.06
N PHE A 768 13.04 -11.74 22.47
CA PHE A 768 13.13 -10.42 23.07
C PHE A 768 11.78 -9.72 23.26
N TYR A 769 10.66 -10.38 22.90
CA TYR A 769 9.33 -9.80 23.10
C TYR A 769 8.18 -10.80 23.30
N MET A 770 8.34 -12.09 22.95
CA MET A 770 7.25 -13.06 22.96
C MET A 770 7.54 -14.24 23.89
N PRO A 771 6.87 -14.37 25.05
CA PRO A 771 7.09 -15.50 25.96
C PRO A 771 6.37 -16.79 25.53
N ASP A 772 5.29 -16.69 24.75
CA ASP A 772 4.39 -17.82 24.48
C ASP A 772 5.05 -18.99 23.73
N PHE A 773 6.11 -18.76 22.93
CA PHE A 773 6.77 -19.84 22.20
C PHE A 773 7.54 -20.82 23.09
N LEU A 774 7.75 -20.48 24.36
CA LEU A 774 8.44 -21.30 25.34
C LEU A 774 7.48 -22.26 26.08
N VAL A 775 6.16 -22.03 25.96
CA VAL A 775 5.12 -22.74 26.73
C VAL A 775 4.27 -23.61 25.81
N ASN A 776 4.02 -24.85 26.21
CA ASN A 776 3.13 -25.77 25.53
C ASN A 776 1.66 -25.51 25.91
N SER A 777 1.17 -24.30 25.63
CA SER A 777 -0.21 -23.88 25.97
C SER A 777 -1.30 -24.74 25.30
N ASN A 778 -0.96 -25.43 24.20
CA ASN A 778 -1.85 -26.30 23.47
C ASN A 778 -1.82 -27.76 23.95
N SER A 779 -0.98 -28.09 24.95
CA SER A 779 -0.80 -29.44 25.50
C SER A 779 -0.49 -30.50 24.42
N TYR A 780 0.39 -30.16 23.48
CA TYR A 780 0.85 -31.09 22.45
C TYR A 780 1.72 -32.19 23.06
N HIS A 781 1.55 -33.43 22.57
CA HIS A 781 2.43 -34.55 22.92
C HIS A 781 3.68 -34.54 22.03
N PHE A 782 4.79 -33.99 22.51
CA PHE A 782 6.04 -33.92 21.72
C PHE A 782 6.90 -35.19 21.76
N GLY A 783 6.58 -36.13 22.66
CA GLY A 783 7.30 -37.41 22.79
C GLY A 783 7.94 -37.55 24.16
N ILE A 784 8.66 -38.65 24.33
CA ILE A 784 9.43 -38.95 25.55
C ILE A 784 10.90 -38.96 25.14
N LYS A 785 11.72 -38.25 25.91
CA LYS A 785 13.17 -38.17 25.72
C LYS A 785 13.84 -39.49 26.11
N GLN A 786 15.12 -39.65 25.76
CA GLN A 786 15.89 -40.85 26.14
C GLN A 786 16.03 -41.04 27.66
N ASP A 787 15.96 -39.95 28.43
CA ASP A 787 15.97 -39.95 29.90
C ASP A 787 14.64 -40.43 30.52
N GLY A 788 13.60 -40.69 29.71
CA GLY A 788 12.29 -41.12 30.14
C GLY A 788 11.32 -39.98 30.47
N GLU A 789 11.76 -38.72 30.42
CA GLU A 789 10.92 -37.58 30.72
C GLU A 789 10.12 -37.12 29.47
N PRO A 790 8.82 -36.84 29.60
CA PRO A 790 8.04 -36.27 28.50
C PRO A 790 8.51 -34.84 28.17
N LEU A 791 8.51 -34.50 26.89
CA LEU A 791 8.84 -33.13 26.46
C LEU A 791 7.59 -32.25 26.50
N ASP A 792 7.68 -31.12 27.21
CA ASP A 792 6.58 -30.18 27.43
C ASP A 792 7.05 -28.72 27.27
N ASP A 793 7.00 -27.88 28.30
CA ASP A 793 7.58 -26.53 28.30
C ASP A 793 9.10 -26.54 28.07
N VAL A 794 9.63 -25.44 27.52
CA VAL A 794 11.09 -25.29 27.35
C VAL A 794 11.74 -25.08 28.71
N CYS A 795 12.78 -25.87 29.02
CA CYS A 795 13.55 -25.68 30.24
C CYS A 795 14.31 -24.35 30.19
N LEU A 796 13.93 -23.44 31.10
CA LEU A 796 14.50 -22.12 31.23
C LEU A 796 15.71 -22.11 32.20
N PRO A 797 16.63 -21.14 32.05
CA PRO A 797 17.73 -20.94 32.98
C PRO A 797 17.25 -20.66 34.42
N PRO A 798 18.06 -20.99 35.45
CA PRO A 798 17.69 -20.76 36.85
C PRO A 798 17.34 -19.31 37.18
N TRP A 799 18.06 -18.35 36.59
CA TRP A 799 17.80 -16.92 36.76
C TRP A 799 16.43 -16.44 36.25
N ALA A 800 15.75 -17.23 35.42
CA ALA A 800 14.38 -16.92 34.97
C ALA A 800 13.30 -17.46 35.92
N LYS A 801 13.67 -18.18 36.99
CA LYS A 801 12.77 -18.72 38.03
C LYS A 801 11.55 -19.49 37.49
N GLY A 802 11.70 -20.12 36.32
CA GLY A 802 10.61 -20.82 35.65
C GLY A 802 9.56 -19.92 34.98
N SER A 803 9.73 -18.60 34.93
CA SER A 803 8.86 -17.67 34.22
C SER A 803 9.39 -17.37 32.80
N PRO A 804 8.63 -17.73 31.73
CA PRO A 804 8.92 -17.30 30.36
C PRO A 804 8.94 -15.78 30.20
N GLU A 805 8.10 -15.06 30.95
CA GLU A 805 8.04 -13.61 30.93
C GLU A 805 9.29 -12.97 31.52
N GLU A 806 9.80 -13.49 32.66
CA GLU A 806 11.07 -13.06 33.24
C GLU A 806 12.24 -13.38 32.30
N PHE A 807 12.22 -14.55 31.66
CA PHE A 807 13.20 -14.94 30.64
C PHE A 807 13.29 -13.93 29.49
N VAL A 808 12.16 -13.63 28.83
CA VAL A 808 12.11 -12.69 27.71
C VAL A 808 12.47 -11.27 28.15
N SER A 809 11.98 -10.84 29.32
CA SER A 809 12.31 -9.53 29.89
C SER A 809 13.82 -9.36 30.09
N LYS A 810 14.49 -10.36 30.66
CA LYS A 810 15.95 -10.32 30.88
C LYS A 810 16.75 -10.38 29.59
N ASN A 811 16.27 -11.10 28.58
CA ASN A 811 16.88 -11.06 27.25
C ASN A 811 16.77 -9.68 26.61
N ARG A 812 15.60 -9.02 26.72
CA ARG A 812 15.43 -7.65 26.23
C ARG A 812 16.32 -6.66 26.98
N GLU A 813 16.37 -6.76 28.31
CA GLU A 813 17.26 -5.95 29.16
C GLU A 813 18.74 -6.15 28.78
N ALA A 814 19.16 -7.40 28.54
CA ALA A 814 20.50 -7.72 28.08
C ALA A 814 20.81 -7.11 26.70
N LEU A 815 19.86 -7.18 25.75
CA LEU A 815 20.00 -6.60 24.41
C LEU A 815 20.14 -5.07 24.47
N GLU A 816 19.43 -4.39 25.36
CA GLU A 816 19.49 -2.93 25.52
C GLU A 816 20.63 -2.47 26.44
N SER A 817 21.35 -3.40 27.09
CA SER A 817 22.47 -3.09 27.99
C SER A 817 23.60 -2.28 27.32
N GLU A 818 24.39 -1.58 28.15
CA GLU A 818 25.54 -0.80 27.69
C GLU A 818 26.64 -1.66 27.04
N TYR A 819 26.79 -2.90 27.52
CA TYR A 819 27.73 -3.86 26.92
C TYR A 819 27.35 -4.14 25.47
N VAL A 820 26.09 -4.51 25.22
CA VAL A 820 25.61 -4.80 23.86
C VAL A 820 25.60 -3.54 23.01
N SER A 821 25.07 -2.42 23.52
CA SER A 821 25.08 -1.13 22.82
C SER A 821 26.48 -0.73 22.36
N SER A 822 27.51 -1.03 23.15
CA SER A 822 28.91 -0.75 22.81
C SER A 822 29.50 -1.69 21.75
N ASN A 823 28.97 -2.90 21.57
CA ASN A 823 29.59 -3.96 20.78
C ASN A 823 28.72 -4.46 19.59
N LEU A 824 27.43 -4.14 19.55
CA LEU A 824 26.46 -4.65 18.57
C LEU A 824 26.84 -4.32 17.11
N HIS A 825 27.48 -3.17 16.89
CA HIS A 825 28.00 -2.77 15.59
C HIS A 825 28.94 -3.81 14.96
N HIS A 826 29.68 -4.59 15.76
CA HIS A 826 30.52 -5.67 15.25
C HIS A 826 29.71 -6.85 14.73
N TRP A 827 28.60 -7.20 15.38
CA TRP A 827 27.71 -8.25 14.88
C TRP A 827 26.97 -7.80 13.62
N ILE A 828 26.56 -6.53 13.57
CA ILE A 828 25.99 -5.93 12.36
C ILE A 828 26.99 -6.00 11.20
N ASP A 829 28.29 -5.76 11.46
CA ASP A 829 29.34 -5.92 10.45
C ASP A 829 29.40 -7.34 9.86
N LEU A 830 29.16 -8.38 10.68
CA LEU A 830 29.13 -9.79 10.25
C LEU A 830 27.90 -10.12 9.40
N VAL A 831 26.72 -9.64 9.82
CA VAL A 831 25.44 -10.07 9.24
C VAL A 831 24.97 -9.16 8.09
N PHE A 832 25.08 -7.85 8.23
CA PHE A 832 24.58 -6.86 7.25
C PHE A 832 25.68 -5.98 6.65
N GLY A 833 26.89 -6.02 7.24
CA GLY A 833 27.96 -5.09 6.94
C GLY A 833 29.13 -5.68 6.15
N TYR A 834 30.29 -5.04 6.28
CA TYR A 834 31.44 -5.29 5.40
C TYR A 834 32.14 -6.63 5.66
N LYS A 835 31.90 -7.29 6.80
CA LYS A 835 32.43 -8.63 7.15
C LYS A 835 31.50 -9.77 6.72
N GLN A 836 30.45 -9.49 5.97
CA GLN A 836 29.58 -10.53 5.40
C GLN A 836 30.24 -11.27 4.22
N ARG A 837 31.08 -10.57 3.44
CA ARG A 837 31.70 -11.10 2.21
C ARG A 837 33.14 -10.64 2.02
N GLY A 838 33.86 -11.31 1.13
CA GLY A 838 35.21 -10.95 0.70
C GLY A 838 36.27 -11.20 1.77
N LYS A 839 37.44 -10.57 1.61
CA LYS A 839 38.58 -10.75 2.52
C LYS A 839 38.25 -10.49 4.00
N PRO A 840 37.50 -9.43 4.37
CA PRO A 840 37.13 -9.20 5.76
C PRO A 840 36.29 -10.32 6.38
N ALA A 841 35.48 -11.02 5.58
CA ALA A 841 34.69 -12.15 6.04
C ALA A 841 35.55 -13.40 6.28
N VAL A 842 36.59 -13.62 5.45
CA VAL A 842 37.57 -14.70 5.68
C VAL A 842 38.34 -14.47 6.97
N GLU A 843 38.82 -13.23 7.19
CA GLU A 843 39.54 -12.82 8.41
C GLU A 843 38.67 -12.93 9.67
N ALA A 844 37.37 -12.71 9.54
CA ALA A 844 36.41 -12.84 10.64
C ALA A 844 35.79 -14.25 10.78
N ALA A 845 36.28 -15.23 10.00
CA ALA A 845 35.74 -16.58 9.94
C ALA A 845 34.23 -16.65 9.68
N ASN A 846 33.73 -15.85 8.75
CA ASN A 846 32.30 -15.62 8.50
C ASN A 846 31.89 -15.98 7.05
N ILE A 847 32.42 -17.09 6.53
CA ILE A 847 32.11 -17.59 5.18
C ILE A 847 31.20 -18.82 5.29
N PHE A 848 30.00 -18.70 4.74
CA PHE A 848 29.00 -19.78 4.63
C PHE A 848 29.08 -20.45 3.25
N TYR A 849 28.31 -21.52 3.08
CA TYR A 849 28.20 -22.19 1.79
C TYR A 849 27.76 -21.23 0.68
N TYR A 850 28.39 -21.32 -0.50
CA TYR A 850 28.28 -20.29 -1.54
C TYR A 850 26.84 -20.05 -2.04
N LEU A 851 26.00 -21.09 -2.10
CA LEU A 851 24.58 -20.97 -2.52
C LEU A 851 23.71 -20.14 -1.57
N THR A 852 24.18 -19.87 -0.35
CA THR A 852 23.46 -19.01 0.59
C THR A 852 23.55 -17.52 0.21
N TYR A 853 24.49 -17.17 -0.67
CA TYR A 853 24.76 -15.79 -1.07
C TYR A 853 24.06 -15.42 -2.38
N GLU A 854 23.41 -14.25 -2.38
CA GLU A 854 22.92 -13.61 -3.60
C GLU A 854 24.01 -13.52 -4.68
N GLY A 855 23.60 -13.82 -5.92
CA GLY A 855 24.45 -13.76 -7.11
C GLY A 855 25.39 -14.94 -7.32
N ALA A 856 25.31 -15.98 -6.47
CA ALA A 856 26.17 -17.16 -6.58
C ALA A 856 25.83 -18.06 -7.78
N VAL A 857 24.54 -18.18 -8.12
CA VAL A 857 24.05 -18.93 -9.28
C VAL A 857 23.01 -18.10 -10.00
N ASP A 858 23.11 -18.06 -11.33
CA ASP A 858 22.10 -17.46 -12.18
C ASP A 858 21.09 -18.53 -12.63
N LEU A 859 19.97 -18.61 -11.91
CA LEU A 859 18.91 -19.58 -12.20
C LEU A 859 18.18 -19.29 -13.52
N GLU A 860 18.30 -18.09 -14.09
CA GLU A 860 17.60 -17.72 -15.33
C GLU A 860 18.28 -18.34 -16.56
N THR A 861 19.60 -18.46 -16.55
CA THR A 861 20.39 -19.01 -17.66
C THR A 861 20.48 -20.54 -17.68
N MET A 862 20.00 -21.24 -16.64
CA MET A 862 20.06 -22.70 -16.57
C MET A 862 19.04 -23.37 -17.49
N GLU A 863 19.46 -24.21 -18.44
CA GLU A 863 18.51 -24.89 -19.33
C GLU A 863 17.79 -26.07 -18.66
N ASP A 864 18.46 -26.80 -17.77
CA ASP A 864 17.92 -27.97 -17.07
C ASP A 864 16.93 -27.57 -15.94
N GLU A 865 15.66 -27.98 -16.10
CA GLU A 865 14.60 -27.74 -15.13
C GLU A 865 14.77 -28.54 -13.84
N LEU A 866 15.30 -29.76 -13.91
CA LEU A 866 15.47 -30.62 -12.74
C LEU A 866 16.56 -30.04 -11.84
N GLN A 867 17.70 -29.67 -12.44
CA GLN A 867 18.81 -29.04 -11.73
C GLN A 867 18.40 -27.69 -11.14
N ARG A 868 17.63 -26.87 -11.88
CA ARG A 868 17.09 -25.60 -11.37
C ARG A 868 16.19 -25.82 -10.16
N SER A 869 15.25 -26.76 -10.22
CA SER A 869 14.34 -27.06 -9.11
C SER A 869 15.11 -27.54 -7.87
N ALA A 870 16.10 -28.42 -8.07
CA ALA A 870 16.94 -28.92 -6.99
C ALA A 870 17.72 -27.78 -6.29
N LEU A 871 18.26 -26.84 -7.06
CA LEU A 871 18.93 -25.65 -6.52
C LEU A 871 17.97 -24.70 -5.80
N GLU A 872 16.78 -24.46 -6.35
CA GLU A 872 15.73 -23.66 -5.70
C GLU A 872 15.34 -24.27 -4.33
N ASP A 873 15.20 -25.60 -4.26
CA ASP A 873 14.91 -26.33 -3.02
C ASP A 873 16.09 -26.30 -2.04
N GLN A 874 17.33 -26.35 -2.54
CA GLN A 874 18.51 -26.21 -1.70
C GLN A 874 18.61 -24.79 -1.10
N ILE A 875 18.40 -23.75 -1.88
CA ILE A 875 18.40 -22.36 -1.40
C ILE A 875 17.32 -22.14 -0.34
N ALA A 876 16.13 -22.70 -0.55
CA ALA A 876 15.02 -22.57 0.39
C ALA A 876 15.28 -23.25 1.76
N ASN A 877 15.89 -24.44 1.74
CA ASN A 877 16.03 -25.26 2.94
C ASN A 877 17.33 -25.00 3.73
N PHE A 878 18.42 -24.65 3.06
CA PHE A 878 19.74 -24.54 3.69
C PHE A 878 20.09 -23.12 4.16
N GLY A 879 19.18 -22.16 3.98
CA GLY A 879 19.25 -20.80 4.51
C GLY A 879 19.79 -19.78 3.51
N GLN A 880 19.34 -18.53 3.67
CA GLN A 880 19.68 -17.42 2.78
C GLN A 880 20.38 -16.32 3.58
N THR A 881 21.51 -15.80 3.10
CA THR A 881 22.23 -14.68 3.71
C THR A 881 21.46 -13.36 3.44
N PRO A 882 21.31 -12.43 4.42
CA PRO A 882 20.61 -11.17 4.22
C PRO A 882 21.29 -10.29 3.16
N ILE A 883 20.58 -9.31 2.59
CA ILE A 883 21.21 -8.33 1.69
C ILE A 883 22.32 -7.60 2.47
N GLN A 884 23.50 -7.49 1.87
CA GLN A 884 24.56 -6.64 2.41
C GLN A 884 24.17 -5.16 2.23
N ILE A 885 23.85 -4.51 3.34
CA ILE A 885 23.47 -3.09 3.38
C ILE A 885 24.75 -2.24 3.40
N PHE A 886 25.63 -2.46 4.37
CA PHE A 886 26.80 -1.61 4.59
C PHE A 886 28.07 -2.23 4.00
N ARG A 887 28.82 -1.43 3.24
CA ARG A 887 30.15 -1.83 2.72
C ARG A 887 31.32 -1.25 3.50
N LYS A 888 31.03 -0.40 4.48
CA LYS A 888 32.01 0.21 5.39
C LYS A 888 31.78 -0.32 6.81
N LYS A 889 32.78 -0.18 7.66
CA LYS A 889 32.70 -0.52 9.08
C LYS A 889 31.54 0.22 9.74
N HIS A 890 30.70 -0.52 10.45
CA HIS A 890 29.58 0.04 11.18
C HIS A 890 30.09 0.90 12.35
N PRO A 891 29.56 2.12 12.55
CA PRO A 891 29.93 2.93 13.68
C PRO A 891 29.42 2.30 14.98
N ARG A 892 30.18 2.50 16.07
CA ARG A 892 29.72 2.21 17.43
C ARG A 892 28.53 3.11 17.79
N ARG A 893 27.60 2.62 18.60
CA ARG A 893 26.52 3.44 19.17
C ARG A 893 27.13 4.59 19.98
N GLY A 894 26.54 5.77 19.91
CA GLY A 894 27.08 6.95 20.58
C GLY A 894 27.17 6.78 22.11
N PRO A 895 28.02 7.59 22.78
CA PRO A 895 28.06 7.62 24.24
C PRO A 895 26.66 7.94 24.80
N PRO A 896 26.37 7.58 26.06
CA PRO A 896 25.13 8.01 26.70
C PRO A 896 25.02 9.54 26.58
N ILE A 897 23.96 10.04 25.95
CA ILE A 897 23.65 11.47 25.95
C ILE A 897 23.46 11.90 27.41
N PRO A 898 23.86 13.12 27.84
CA PRO A 898 23.47 13.65 29.15
C PRO A 898 21.95 13.46 29.34
N ILE A 899 21.63 12.53 30.23
CA ILE A 899 20.35 11.98 30.66
C ILE A 899 19.12 12.61 29.97
N ALA A 900 18.82 12.18 28.75
CA ALA A 900 17.54 12.51 28.08
C ALA A 900 16.36 11.72 28.70
N HIS A 901 16.67 10.62 29.40
CA HIS A 901 15.73 9.66 29.99
C HIS A 901 16.14 9.33 31.44
N PRO A 902 15.95 10.26 32.39
CA PRO A 902 16.33 10.09 33.78
C PRO A 902 15.62 8.94 34.47
N LEU A 903 14.36 8.67 34.13
CA LEU A 903 13.62 7.60 34.78
C LEU A 903 14.26 6.23 34.49
N HIS A 904 14.73 6.03 33.26
CA HIS A 904 15.38 4.79 32.84
C HIS A 904 16.83 4.68 33.35
N PHE A 905 17.66 5.71 33.17
CA PHE A 905 19.11 5.59 33.45
C PHE A 905 19.52 5.99 34.86
N ALA A 906 18.80 6.92 35.48
CA ALA A 906 19.16 7.48 36.77
C ALA A 906 17.91 7.99 37.49
N PRO A 907 16.94 7.13 37.86
CA PRO A 907 15.78 7.56 38.64
C PRO A 907 16.22 8.21 39.97
N GLY A 908 17.45 7.86 40.38
CA GLY A 908 18.42 8.65 41.16
C GLY A 908 18.20 10.15 41.25
N SER A 909 18.21 10.79 40.09
CA SER A 909 18.52 12.20 39.91
C SER A 909 17.31 13.10 39.82
N ILE A 910 16.10 12.53 39.74
CA ILE A 910 14.84 13.28 39.66
C ILE A 910 14.48 13.77 41.07
N ASN A 911 14.38 15.09 41.24
CA ASN A 911 13.97 15.73 42.49
C ASN A 911 12.85 16.74 42.23
N LEU A 912 12.12 17.14 43.28
CA LEU A 912 11.14 18.23 43.20
C LEU A 912 11.89 19.56 43.01
N THR A 913 11.85 20.12 41.80
CA THR A 913 12.62 21.32 41.44
C THR A 913 11.80 22.60 41.51
N SER A 914 10.50 22.56 41.24
CA SER A 914 9.64 23.75 41.31
C SER A 914 8.20 23.44 41.72
N ILE A 915 7.56 24.44 42.34
CA ILE A 915 6.15 24.44 42.74
C ILE A 915 5.51 25.70 42.15
N VAL A 916 4.53 25.52 41.27
CA VAL A 916 3.78 26.61 40.65
C VAL A 916 2.38 26.66 41.26
N SER A 917 2.14 27.65 42.12
CA SER A 917 0.83 27.87 42.74
C SER A 917 -0.15 28.51 41.76
N SER A 918 -1.43 28.14 41.83
CA SER A 918 -2.49 28.79 41.05
C SER A 918 -2.63 30.27 41.42
N THR A 919 -2.81 31.13 40.42
CA THR A 919 -3.09 32.58 40.58
C THR A 919 -4.58 32.89 40.78
N SER A 920 -5.45 31.87 40.83
CA SER A 920 -6.89 32.03 41.02
C SER A 920 -7.28 32.37 42.47
N ASN A 921 -8.23 33.29 42.65
CA ASN A 921 -8.74 33.72 43.96
C ASN A 921 -9.40 32.61 44.81
N SER A 922 -9.62 31.42 44.25
CA SER A 922 -10.03 30.22 44.99
C SER A 922 -9.16 29.03 44.59
N PRO A 923 -8.67 28.22 45.55
CA PRO A 923 -7.95 26.99 45.25
C PRO A 923 -8.92 25.97 44.66
N SER A 924 -8.59 25.43 43.48
CA SER A 924 -9.40 24.44 42.78
C SER A 924 -8.50 23.29 42.34
N ALA A 925 -8.92 22.05 42.58
CA ALA A 925 -8.14 20.86 42.26
C ALA A 925 -7.81 20.78 40.76
N VAL A 926 -6.57 20.41 40.43
CA VAL A 926 -6.15 20.15 39.04
C VAL A 926 -6.60 18.74 38.66
N LEU A 927 -7.60 18.63 37.78
CA LEU A 927 -8.21 17.34 37.41
C LEU A 927 -7.47 16.65 36.25
N TYR A 928 -6.90 17.43 35.34
CA TYR A 928 -6.21 16.91 34.17
C TYR A 928 -4.94 17.71 33.89
N ILE A 929 -3.85 16.99 33.65
CA ILE A 929 -2.60 17.53 33.14
C ILE A 929 -2.19 16.60 32.02
N ASN A 930 -1.92 17.16 30.85
CA ASN A 930 -1.24 16.41 29.81
C ASN A 930 -0.29 17.33 29.06
N MET A 931 0.77 16.72 28.53
CA MET A 931 1.74 17.39 27.72
C MET A 931 1.54 17.03 26.26
N PHE A 932 1.62 18.04 25.41
CA PHE A 932 1.51 17.90 23.98
C PHE A 932 2.54 18.77 23.29
N ASP A 933 3.49 18.17 22.58
CA ASP A 933 4.70 18.81 22.06
C ASP A 933 5.47 19.57 23.16
N SER A 934 5.35 20.90 23.18
CA SER A 934 5.92 21.78 24.20
C SER A 934 4.85 22.52 25.01
N ASN A 935 3.58 22.11 24.93
CA ASN A 935 2.48 22.73 25.65
C ASN A 935 1.94 21.82 26.75
N ILE A 936 1.70 22.38 27.92
CA ILE A 936 1.05 21.74 29.07
C ILE A 936 -0.40 22.21 29.09
N VAL A 937 -1.33 21.28 28.98
CA VAL A 937 -2.77 21.54 29.10
C VAL A 937 -3.21 21.21 30.51
N LEU A 938 -3.83 22.18 31.19
CA LEU A 938 -4.32 22.09 32.57
C LEU A 938 -5.82 22.31 32.59
N VAL A 939 -6.56 21.43 33.28
CA VAL A 939 -7.99 21.62 33.56
C VAL A 939 -8.26 21.48 35.04
N ASN A 940 -8.85 22.51 35.65
CA ASN A 940 -9.23 22.52 37.06
C ASN A 940 -10.68 22.04 37.27
N HIS A 941 -11.03 21.71 38.51
CA HIS A 941 -12.39 21.29 38.91
C HIS A 941 -13.48 22.32 38.58
N GLY A 942 -13.13 23.61 38.50
CA GLY A 942 -14.03 24.65 37.98
C GLY A 942 -14.25 24.63 36.45
N LEU A 943 -13.79 23.57 35.76
CA LEU A 943 -13.70 23.45 34.31
C LEU A 943 -13.02 24.65 33.67
N THR A 944 -11.91 25.10 34.28
CA THR A 944 -11.09 26.18 33.71
C THR A 944 -9.87 25.56 33.05
N MET A 945 -9.72 25.80 31.76
CA MET A 945 -8.60 25.35 30.93
C MET A 945 -7.51 26.43 30.87
N SER A 946 -6.26 26.04 31.04
CA SER A 946 -5.09 26.88 30.77
C SER A 946 -4.02 26.10 30.01
N VAL A 947 -3.33 26.77 29.09
CA VAL A 947 -2.26 26.18 28.28
C VAL A 947 -0.96 26.91 28.58
N LYS A 948 0.06 26.20 29.06
CA LYS A 948 1.37 26.74 29.43
C LYS A 948 2.48 26.13 28.57
N LEU A 949 3.62 26.79 28.45
CA LEU A 949 4.76 26.22 27.72
C LEU A 949 5.64 25.36 28.64
N TRP A 950 6.08 24.20 28.16
CA TRP A 950 7.12 23.37 28.77
C TRP A 950 8.49 23.81 28.24
N LEU A 951 9.38 24.20 29.15
CA LEU A 951 10.73 24.64 28.84
C LEU A 951 11.69 23.47 29.02
N THR A 952 12.43 23.12 27.97
CA THR A 952 13.37 21.99 27.94
C THR A 952 14.76 22.47 27.59
N THR A 953 15.77 21.65 27.90
CA THR A 953 17.16 21.89 27.51
C THR A 953 17.40 21.78 26.00
N GLN A 954 16.50 21.11 25.25
CA GLN A 954 16.67 20.87 23.81
C GLN A 954 16.27 22.05 22.92
N LEU A 955 15.41 22.97 23.42
CA LEU A 955 14.90 24.10 22.63
C LEU A 955 16.00 25.09 22.15
N GLN A 956 17.25 24.94 22.61
CA GLN A 956 18.36 25.81 22.21
C GLN A 956 19.17 25.32 20.99
N SER A 957 18.83 24.17 20.39
CA SER A 957 19.64 23.59 19.29
C SER A 957 19.20 23.99 17.88
N GLY A 958 18.15 24.82 17.72
CA GLY A 958 17.53 25.03 16.40
C GLY A 958 16.74 26.33 16.24
N GLY A 959 17.33 27.48 16.62
CA GLY A 959 16.71 28.80 16.43
C GLY A 959 17.72 29.87 16.05
N ASN A 960 17.43 30.61 14.99
CA ASN A 960 18.26 31.66 14.40
C ASN A 960 18.83 32.66 15.42
N PHE A 961 20.10 33.04 15.19
CA PHE A 961 20.80 34.16 15.81
C PHE A 961 19.89 35.35 16.13
N THR A 962 19.50 35.50 17.39
CA THR A 962 19.12 36.79 17.97
C THR A 962 19.70 36.86 19.37
N PHE A 963 20.49 37.90 19.61
CA PHE A 963 21.11 38.20 20.90
C PHE A 963 20.01 38.41 21.97
N SER A 964 19.73 37.38 22.75
CA SER A 964 19.18 37.51 24.10
C SER A 964 20.09 36.72 25.04
N GLY A 965 20.37 37.29 26.21
CA GLY A 965 21.47 36.88 27.10
C GLY A 965 21.43 35.40 27.50
N SER A 966 22.58 34.91 28.00
CA SER A 966 22.78 33.58 28.55
C SER A 966 21.62 33.15 29.47
N GLN A 967 20.65 32.41 28.93
CA GLN A 967 19.64 31.72 29.71
C GLN A 967 20.10 30.29 29.91
N ASP A 968 20.41 29.97 31.17
CA ASP A 968 20.90 28.66 31.59
C ASP A 968 19.88 27.54 31.27
N PRO A 969 20.35 26.32 30.92
CA PRO A 969 19.48 25.19 30.66
C PRO A 969 18.74 24.77 31.95
N PHE A 970 17.42 24.93 31.97
CA PHE A 970 16.54 24.58 33.10
C PHE A 970 15.23 23.97 32.58
N PHE A 971 14.72 22.94 33.27
CA PHE A 971 13.39 22.38 33.04
C PHE A 971 12.36 23.19 33.82
N GLY A 972 11.37 23.78 33.15
CA GLY A 972 10.43 24.68 33.82
C GLY A 972 9.13 24.93 33.06
N ILE A 973 8.23 25.68 33.70
CA ILE A 973 6.94 26.08 33.13
C ILE A 973 7.04 27.54 32.68
N GLY A 974 6.86 27.78 31.38
CA GLY A 974 6.82 29.10 30.78
C GLY A 974 5.49 29.83 31.00
N SER A 975 5.38 31.03 30.41
CA SER A 975 4.17 31.84 30.49
C SER A 975 2.95 31.16 29.86
N ASP A 976 1.76 31.55 30.31
CA ASP A 976 0.50 31.10 29.73
C ASP A 976 0.46 31.48 28.23
N VAL A 977 0.29 30.48 27.38
CA VAL A 977 0.09 30.64 25.92
C VAL A 977 -1.29 31.24 25.66
N LEU A 978 -2.26 30.92 26.53
CA LEU A 978 -3.61 31.45 26.52
C LEU A 978 -4.07 31.83 27.92
N SER A 979 -4.86 32.90 28.04
CA SER A 979 -5.51 33.24 29.29
C SER A 979 -6.42 32.09 29.77
N PRO A 980 -6.49 31.79 31.08
CA PRO A 980 -7.38 30.77 31.60
C PRO A 980 -8.84 31.02 31.19
N ARG A 981 -9.53 29.99 30.69
CA ARG A 981 -10.92 30.08 30.18
C ARG A 981 -11.80 28.99 30.74
N LYS A 982 -13.05 29.32 31.05
CA LYS A 982 -14.05 28.35 31.46
C LYS A 982 -14.55 27.57 30.24
N ILE A 983 -14.52 26.24 30.33
CA ILE A 983 -14.96 25.27 29.32
C ILE A 983 -16.13 24.44 29.87
N GLY A 984 -16.93 23.84 28.99
CA GLY A 984 -17.99 22.90 29.39
C GLY A 984 -19.39 23.50 29.61
N SER A 985 -20.39 22.62 29.57
CA SER A 985 -21.78 22.87 29.96
C SER A 985 -21.99 22.38 31.42
N PRO A 986 -23.20 22.52 32.04
CA PRO A 986 -23.42 22.02 33.40
C PRO A 986 -23.01 20.55 33.57
N LEU A 987 -22.64 20.15 34.78
CA LEU A 987 -22.28 18.76 35.06
C LEU A 987 -23.54 17.95 35.37
N ALA A 988 -23.55 16.66 35.01
CA ALA A 988 -24.62 15.78 35.45
C ALA A 988 -24.54 15.55 36.96
N GLU A 989 -25.70 15.40 37.63
CA GLU A 989 -25.75 15.09 39.06
C GLU A 989 -25.09 13.73 39.33
N ASN A 990 -24.28 13.63 40.40
CA ASN A 990 -23.58 12.41 40.87
C ASN A 990 -22.38 11.91 40.04
N ILE A 991 -21.75 12.75 39.20
CA ILE A 991 -20.49 12.41 38.52
C ILE A 991 -19.28 12.97 39.27
N GLU A 992 -18.36 12.10 39.67
CA GLU A 992 -17.01 12.49 40.08
C GLU A 992 -16.14 12.73 38.85
N LEU A 993 -15.89 14.00 38.49
CA LEU A 993 -14.97 14.33 37.42
C LEU A 993 -13.54 13.89 37.78
N GLY A 994 -12.93 13.08 36.93
CA GLY A 994 -11.53 12.70 37.01
C GLY A 994 -10.80 12.91 35.69
N ALA A 995 -9.52 12.56 35.66
CA ALA A 995 -8.68 12.67 34.47
C ALA A 995 -9.23 11.87 33.28
N GLN A 996 -9.92 10.75 33.54
CA GLN A 996 -10.54 9.90 32.51
C GLN A 996 -11.61 10.61 31.68
N CYS A 997 -12.13 11.75 32.14
CA CYS A 997 -13.14 12.52 31.42
C CYS A 997 -12.56 13.46 30.34
N PHE A 998 -11.22 13.56 30.28
CA PHE A 998 -10.51 14.49 29.40
C PHE A 998 -9.47 13.75 28.55
N ALA A 999 -9.34 14.15 27.30
CA ALA A 999 -8.26 13.69 26.42
C ALA A 999 -7.84 14.79 25.45
N THR A 1000 -6.56 14.83 25.08
CA THR A 1000 -6.03 15.75 24.06
C THR A 1000 -5.96 15.06 22.71
N LEU A 1001 -6.39 15.75 21.66
CA LEU A 1001 -6.43 15.28 20.28
C LEU A 1001 -5.61 16.21 19.39
N GLN A 1002 -4.69 15.64 18.61
CA GLN A 1002 -3.94 16.36 17.59
C GLN A 1002 -4.48 16.08 16.20
N THR A 1003 -4.71 17.16 15.45
CA THR A 1003 -4.82 17.11 13.99
C THR A 1003 -3.58 17.79 13.38
N PRO A 1004 -3.24 17.54 12.10
CA PRO A 1004 -2.06 18.14 11.47
C PRO A 1004 -2.02 19.68 11.52
N SER A 1005 -3.17 20.35 11.70
CA SER A 1005 -3.28 21.81 11.71
C SER A 1005 -3.62 22.43 13.06
N GLU A 1006 -4.39 21.73 13.91
CA GLU A 1006 -4.96 22.29 15.14
C GLU A 1006 -5.00 21.25 16.27
N TYR A 1007 -5.00 21.75 17.50
CA TYR A 1007 -5.04 20.95 18.72
C TYR A 1007 -6.40 21.09 19.41
N PHE A 1008 -6.94 19.99 19.90
CA PHE A 1008 -8.24 19.94 20.55
C PHE A 1008 -8.17 19.27 21.93
N LEU A 1009 -9.01 19.73 22.85
CA LEU A 1009 -9.34 19.08 24.11
C LEU A 1009 -10.73 18.46 23.99
N ILE A 1010 -10.84 17.18 24.31
CA ILE A 1010 -12.09 16.45 24.38
C ILE A 1010 -12.51 16.38 25.85
N SER A 1011 -13.76 16.77 26.11
CA SER A 1011 -14.36 16.78 27.45
C SER A 1011 -15.65 15.97 27.44
N CYS A 1012 -15.82 15.08 28.41
CA CYS A 1012 -17.07 14.35 28.66
C CYS A 1012 -17.57 14.55 30.11
N GLY A 1013 -18.63 13.84 30.52
CA GLY A 1013 -19.30 14.01 31.82
C GLY A 1013 -20.41 15.08 31.84
N ASN A 1014 -20.88 15.52 30.68
CA ASN A 1014 -21.95 16.54 30.58
C ASN A 1014 -23.34 15.92 30.81
N TRP A 1015 -24.26 16.70 31.38
CA TRP A 1015 -25.66 16.28 31.58
C TRP A 1015 -26.44 15.98 30.28
N GLU A 1016 -25.94 16.45 29.14
CA GLU A 1016 -26.58 16.26 27.84
C GLU A 1016 -26.24 14.92 27.15
N ASN A 1017 -25.55 14.00 27.84
CA ASN A 1017 -25.05 12.74 27.28
C ASN A 1017 -24.15 12.95 26.05
N SER A 1018 -23.46 14.10 26.01
CA SER A 1018 -22.61 14.53 24.91
C SER A 1018 -21.15 14.66 25.34
N PHE A 1019 -20.25 14.41 24.40
CA PHE A 1019 -18.85 14.82 24.53
C PHE A 1019 -18.59 16.04 23.64
N GLN A 1020 -17.72 16.92 24.12
CA GLN A 1020 -17.41 18.21 23.49
C GLN A 1020 -15.99 18.24 22.98
N VAL A 1021 -15.79 18.84 21.81
CA VAL A 1021 -14.49 19.10 21.18
C VAL A 1021 -14.20 20.59 21.29
N ILE A 1022 -13.14 20.95 22.00
CA ILE A 1022 -12.77 22.32 22.30
C ILE A 1022 -11.41 22.62 21.66
N SER A 1023 -11.30 23.69 20.89
CA SER A 1023 -10.02 24.10 20.30
C SER A 1023 -9.08 24.64 21.39
N LEU A 1024 -7.84 24.15 21.40
CA LEU A 1024 -6.79 24.60 22.30
C LEU A 1024 -6.13 25.91 21.84
N THR A 1025 -6.44 26.42 20.64
CA THR A 1025 -5.87 27.67 20.13
C THR A 1025 -6.72 28.89 20.49
N ASP A 1026 -8.05 28.75 20.47
CA ASP A 1026 -8.98 29.84 20.74
C ASP A 1026 -9.91 29.57 21.94
N GLY A 1027 -9.87 28.37 22.51
CA GLY A 1027 -10.68 27.94 23.64
C GLY A 1027 -12.17 27.82 23.32
N ARG A 1028 -12.56 27.77 22.05
CA ARG A 1028 -13.97 27.66 21.63
C ARG A 1028 -14.39 26.21 21.49
N MET A 1029 -15.64 25.92 21.84
CA MET A 1029 -16.29 24.64 21.53
C MET A 1029 -16.56 24.58 20.02
N VAL A 1030 -15.94 23.61 19.35
CA VAL A 1030 -16.04 23.38 17.90
C VAL A 1030 -17.20 22.44 17.59
N GLN A 1031 -17.31 21.35 18.36
CA GLN A 1031 -18.31 20.30 18.14
C GLN A 1031 -18.84 19.75 19.47
N SER A 1032 -20.11 19.35 19.47
CA SER A 1032 -20.75 18.61 20.57
C SER A 1032 -21.53 17.45 19.96
N ILE A 1033 -21.23 16.23 20.36
CA ILE A 1033 -21.77 14.99 19.76
C ILE A 1033 -22.57 14.23 20.81
N ARG A 1034 -23.82 13.91 20.49
CA ARG A 1034 -24.79 13.24 21.38
C ARG A 1034 -25.34 11.98 20.73
N GLN A 1035 -24.60 10.88 20.81
CA GLN A 1035 -25.05 9.56 20.31
C GLN A 1035 -25.23 8.53 21.43
N HIS A 1036 -24.49 8.65 22.53
CA HIS A 1036 -24.70 7.79 23.70
C HIS A 1036 -26.09 8.01 24.30
N LYS A 1037 -26.67 6.94 24.84
CA LYS A 1037 -27.99 6.99 25.47
C LYS A 1037 -27.93 7.60 26.87
N ASP A 1038 -26.79 7.47 27.53
CA ASP A 1038 -26.52 7.96 28.88
C ASP A 1038 -25.19 8.73 28.93
N VAL A 1039 -24.83 9.27 30.09
CA VAL A 1039 -23.66 10.13 30.24
C VAL A 1039 -22.38 9.42 29.84
N VAL A 1040 -21.56 10.10 29.04
CA VAL A 1040 -20.23 9.65 28.65
C VAL A 1040 -19.29 9.83 29.84
N SER A 1041 -18.76 8.72 30.36
CA SER A 1041 -18.00 8.64 31.61
C SER A 1041 -16.49 8.76 31.41
N CYS A 1042 -15.98 8.26 30.29
CA CYS A 1042 -14.55 8.23 30.00
C CYS A 1042 -14.25 8.31 28.50
N VAL A 1043 -13.05 8.77 28.19
CA VAL A 1043 -12.59 9.00 26.81
C VAL A 1043 -11.13 8.64 26.65
N ALA A 1044 -10.76 8.08 25.49
CA ALA A 1044 -9.38 7.75 25.14
C ALA A 1044 -9.11 8.08 23.67
N VAL A 1045 -7.92 8.60 23.37
CA VAL A 1045 -7.47 8.97 22.02
C VAL A 1045 -6.26 8.11 21.65
N THR A 1046 -6.16 7.72 20.39
CA THR A 1046 -5.00 6.98 19.89
C THR A 1046 -3.74 7.85 19.81
N SER A 1047 -2.55 7.24 19.92
CA SER A 1047 -1.26 7.95 19.86
C SER A 1047 -1.04 8.72 18.54
N ASP A 1048 -1.66 8.28 17.44
CA ASP A 1048 -1.62 8.93 16.13
C ASP A 1048 -2.73 9.99 15.90
N GLY A 1049 -3.61 10.19 16.88
CA GLY A 1049 -4.75 11.11 16.83
C GLY A 1049 -5.80 10.77 15.77
N THR A 1050 -5.82 9.56 15.20
CA THR A 1050 -6.77 9.18 14.14
C THR A 1050 -8.11 8.71 14.68
N THR A 1051 -8.13 8.13 15.87
CA THR A 1051 -9.31 7.46 16.42
C THR A 1051 -9.56 7.91 17.85
N LEU A 1052 -10.83 8.15 18.15
CA LEU A 1052 -11.32 8.47 19.48
C LEU A 1052 -12.22 7.33 19.96
N VAL A 1053 -12.15 7.00 21.25
CA VAL A 1053 -13.01 6.00 21.89
C VAL A 1053 -13.70 6.63 23.09
N THR A 1054 -15.01 6.43 23.22
CA THR A 1054 -15.82 6.94 24.33
C THR A 1054 -16.56 5.81 25.03
N GLY A 1055 -16.65 5.88 26.36
CA GLY A 1055 -17.36 4.92 27.20
C GLY A 1055 -18.46 5.64 27.98
N SER A 1056 -19.58 4.96 28.20
CA SER A 1056 -20.77 5.56 28.79
C SER A 1056 -21.39 4.69 29.88
N TYR A 1057 -22.29 5.32 30.64
CA TYR A 1057 -23.20 4.65 31.59
C TYR A 1057 -24.23 3.77 30.89
N ASP A 1058 -24.41 3.90 29.57
CA ASP A 1058 -25.26 3.03 28.75
C ASP A 1058 -24.66 1.63 28.47
N THR A 1059 -23.54 1.31 29.13
CA THR A 1059 -22.74 0.07 29.03
C THR A 1059 -22.10 -0.18 27.66
N THR A 1060 -22.12 0.81 26.76
CA THR A 1060 -21.51 0.72 25.42
C THR A 1060 -20.25 1.56 25.28
N VAL A 1061 -19.32 1.06 24.47
CA VAL A 1061 -18.14 1.80 24.03
C VAL A 1061 -18.32 2.16 22.55
N MET A 1062 -18.11 3.42 22.18
CA MET A 1062 -18.20 3.87 20.79
C MET A 1062 -16.82 4.28 20.28
N VAL A 1063 -16.52 3.90 19.03
CA VAL A 1063 -15.26 4.22 18.34
C VAL A 1063 -15.55 5.21 17.21
N TRP A 1064 -14.76 6.28 17.14
CA TRP A 1064 -14.98 7.43 16.25
C TRP A 1064 -13.76 7.71 15.38
N GLU A 1065 -13.99 7.98 14.10
CA GLU A 1065 -12.93 8.43 13.19
C GLU A 1065 -12.77 9.95 13.27
N VAL A 1066 -11.53 10.41 13.40
CA VAL A 1066 -11.16 11.82 13.39
C VAL A 1066 -10.86 12.26 11.96
N SER A 1067 -11.63 13.21 11.44
CA SER A 1067 -11.50 13.72 10.07
C SER A 1067 -10.27 14.61 9.93
N ARG A 1068 -9.41 14.30 8.94
CA ARG A 1068 -8.22 15.12 8.60
C ARG A 1068 -8.45 16.13 7.46
N VAL A 1069 -9.65 16.17 6.87
CA VAL A 1069 -9.87 16.90 5.61
C VAL A 1069 -10.51 18.27 5.86
N ARG A 1070 -9.72 19.35 5.73
CA ARG A 1070 -10.28 20.66 5.36
C ARG A 1070 -10.76 20.58 3.91
N ALA A 1071 -12.05 20.72 3.67
CA ALA A 1071 -12.56 20.94 2.32
C ALA A 1071 -11.94 22.24 1.76
N PRO A 1072 -11.44 22.26 0.52
CA PRO A 1072 -10.87 23.48 -0.05
C PRO A 1072 -11.97 24.53 -0.19
N GLU A 1073 -11.76 25.70 0.44
CA GLU A 1073 -12.58 26.89 0.24
C GLU A 1073 -12.54 27.32 -1.24
N LYS A 1074 -13.46 26.81 -2.06
CA LYS A 1074 -13.78 27.45 -3.34
C LYS A 1074 -14.62 28.69 -3.00
N ARG A 1075 -13.97 29.86 -2.97
CA ARG A 1075 -14.66 31.16 -3.03
C ARG A 1075 -15.47 31.26 -4.31
N VAL A 1076 -16.72 30.80 -4.28
CA VAL A 1076 -17.73 31.14 -5.26
C VAL A 1076 -18.54 32.27 -4.65
N ARG A 1077 -18.36 33.48 -5.20
CA ARG A 1077 -19.24 34.61 -4.92
C ARG A 1077 -20.60 34.36 -5.57
N ASN A 1078 -21.64 34.65 -4.80
CA ASN A 1078 -23.04 34.92 -5.18
C ASN A 1078 -23.99 33.71 -5.27
N THR A 1079 -24.66 33.41 -4.16
CA THR A 1079 -26.13 33.22 -4.05
C THR A 1079 -26.52 33.03 -2.57
N PRO A 1080 -27.58 33.68 -2.04
CA PRO A 1080 -28.00 33.49 -0.66
C PRO A 1080 -29.02 32.34 -0.57
N ALA A 1081 -28.53 31.15 -0.25
CA ALA A 1081 -29.34 30.06 0.28
C ALA A 1081 -28.46 29.30 1.27
N GLU A 1082 -28.60 29.64 2.55
CA GLU A 1082 -27.89 29.06 3.67
C GLU A 1082 -28.20 27.57 3.80
N MET A 1083 -27.18 26.74 3.63
CA MET A 1083 -27.11 25.43 4.25
C MET A 1083 -25.74 25.35 4.91
N HIS A 1084 -25.72 25.56 6.23
CA HIS A 1084 -24.52 25.53 7.06
C HIS A 1084 -23.81 24.17 6.92
N ARG A 1085 -22.77 24.08 6.09
CA ARG A 1085 -21.81 22.97 6.18
C ARG A 1085 -20.88 23.27 7.35
N LYS A 1086 -21.19 22.72 8.52
CA LYS A 1086 -20.31 22.78 9.69
C LYS A 1086 -19.05 21.97 9.41
N ASP A 1087 -17.88 22.58 9.63
CA ASP A 1087 -16.61 21.87 9.70
C ASP A 1087 -16.65 20.93 10.92
N TYR A 1088 -16.86 19.63 10.69
CA TYR A 1088 -16.83 18.62 11.76
C TYR A 1088 -15.43 18.02 11.86
N VAL A 1089 -14.87 18.00 13.08
CA VAL A 1089 -13.55 17.43 13.38
C VAL A 1089 -13.68 15.92 13.58
N ILE A 1090 -14.79 15.48 14.15
CA ILE A 1090 -15.10 14.07 14.42
C ILE A 1090 -16.36 13.71 13.65
N ALA A 1091 -16.39 12.49 13.08
CA ALA A 1091 -17.58 11.99 12.41
C ALA A 1091 -18.80 12.00 13.35
N GLU A 1092 -19.97 12.44 12.86
CA GLU A 1092 -21.20 12.49 13.68
C GLU A 1092 -21.73 11.09 14.05
N THR A 1093 -21.33 10.06 13.31
CA THR A 1093 -21.69 8.66 13.55
C THR A 1093 -20.45 7.85 13.95
N PRO A 1094 -20.53 7.02 15.00
CA PRO A 1094 -19.42 6.15 15.38
C PRO A 1094 -19.20 5.08 14.30
N PHE A 1095 -17.93 4.71 14.10
CA PHE A 1095 -17.53 3.64 13.20
C PHE A 1095 -17.81 2.25 13.80
N HIS A 1096 -17.70 2.10 15.13
CA HIS A 1096 -18.10 0.90 15.86
C HIS A 1096 -18.86 1.22 17.14
N ILE A 1097 -19.80 0.34 17.50
CA ILE A 1097 -20.45 0.29 18.80
C ILE A 1097 -20.12 -1.06 19.42
N LEU A 1098 -19.34 -1.05 20.48
CA LEU A 1098 -18.84 -2.23 21.16
C LEU A 1098 -19.69 -2.49 22.41
N CYS A 1099 -20.17 -3.72 22.53
CA CYS A 1099 -20.99 -4.18 23.63
C CYS A 1099 -20.31 -5.37 24.34
N GLY A 1100 -20.59 -5.53 25.62
CA GLY A 1100 -20.10 -6.66 26.41
C GLY A 1100 -20.14 -6.49 27.93
N HIS A 1101 -20.35 -5.28 28.43
CA HIS A 1101 -20.44 -4.99 29.87
C HIS A 1101 -21.88 -5.01 30.38
N ASP A 1102 -22.03 -5.37 31.66
CA ASP A 1102 -23.31 -5.43 32.36
C ASP A 1102 -23.56 -4.19 33.24
N ASP A 1103 -22.53 -3.35 33.47
CA ASP A 1103 -22.59 -2.11 34.24
C ASP A 1103 -21.76 -0.99 33.57
N ILE A 1104 -21.80 0.21 34.15
CA ILE A 1104 -21.19 1.43 33.61
C ILE A 1104 -19.70 1.25 33.30
N ILE A 1105 -19.27 1.85 32.19
CA ILE A 1105 -17.85 1.86 31.82
C ILE A 1105 -17.14 2.93 32.64
N THR A 1106 -16.03 2.57 33.28
CA THR A 1106 -15.30 3.44 34.22
C THR A 1106 -13.96 3.92 33.64
N CYS A 1107 -13.30 3.11 32.84
CA CYS A 1107 -12.00 3.40 32.26
C CYS A 1107 -11.83 2.77 30.87
N LEU A 1108 -11.00 3.39 30.04
CA LEU A 1108 -10.74 2.99 28.66
C LEU A 1108 -9.26 3.08 28.32
N PHE A 1109 -8.82 2.18 27.46
CA PHE A 1109 -7.53 2.23 26.81
C PHE A 1109 -7.69 1.86 25.33
N VAL A 1110 -6.93 2.54 24.47
CA VAL A 1110 -6.94 2.28 23.03
C VAL A 1110 -5.51 2.26 22.49
N SER A 1111 -5.19 1.28 21.64
CA SER A 1111 -3.91 1.19 20.95
C SER A 1111 -4.09 0.78 19.49
N VAL A 1112 -3.54 1.59 18.59
CA VAL A 1112 -3.49 1.30 17.14
C VAL A 1112 -2.44 0.23 16.84
N GLU A 1113 -1.35 0.22 17.61
CA GLU A 1113 -0.23 -0.72 17.46
C GLU A 1113 -0.68 -2.16 17.79
N LEU A 1114 -1.43 -2.32 18.88
CA LEU A 1114 -1.98 -3.60 19.32
C LEU A 1114 -3.36 -3.91 18.71
N ASP A 1115 -3.91 -2.98 17.92
CA ASP A 1115 -5.26 -3.07 17.33
C ASP A 1115 -6.36 -3.40 18.36
N ILE A 1116 -6.32 -2.75 19.52
CA ILE A 1116 -7.14 -3.13 20.67
C ILE A 1116 -7.82 -1.94 21.34
N VAL A 1117 -9.06 -2.16 21.76
CA VAL A 1117 -9.81 -1.33 22.69
C VAL A 1117 -10.03 -2.15 23.94
N ILE A 1118 -9.67 -1.61 25.08
CA ILE A 1118 -9.84 -2.24 26.38
C ILE A 1118 -10.75 -1.35 27.21
N SER A 1119 -11.86 -1.91 27.69
CA SER A 1119 -12.83 -1.22 28.53
C SER A 1119 -12.91 -1.88 29.89
N GLY A 1120 -12.83 -1.09 30.95
CA GLY A 1120 -13.09 -1.52 32.32
C GLY A 1120 -14.46 -1.04 32.77
N SER A 1121 -15.17 -1.88 33.52
CA SER A 1121 -16.50 -1.57 34.03
C SER A 1121 -16.58 -1.76 35.54
N LYS A 1122 -17.62 -1.15 36.12
CA LYS A 1122 -18.04 -1.33 37.50
C LYS A 1122 -18.50 -2.76 37.81
N ASP A 1123 -18.84 -3.55 36.79
CA ASP A 1123 -19.16 -4.99 36.91
C ASP A 1123 -17.95 -5.87 37.31
N GLY A 1124 -16.76 -5.27 37.42
CA GLY A 1124 -15.51 -5.94 37.78
C GLY A 1124 -14.89 -6.72 36.62
N THR A 1125 -15.35 -6.47 35.39
CA THR A 1125 -14.80 -7.06 34.17
C THR A 1125 -14.08 -6.02 33.32
N CYS A 1126 -13.08 -6.51 32.59
CA CYS A 1126 -12.34 -5.78 31.59
C CYS A 1126 -12.49 -6.50 30.26
N VAL A 1127 -13.10 -5.84 29.27
CA VAL A 1127 -13.41 -6.44 27.96
C VAL A 1127 -12.47 -5.89 26.90
N PHE A 1128 -12.10 -6.78 25.98
CA PHE A 1128 -11.15 -6.53 24.91
C PHE A 1128 -11.86 -6.66 23.57
N HIS A 1129 -11.81 -5.62 22.75
CA HIS A 1129 -12.30 -5.64 21.38
C HIS A 1129 -11.19 -5.24 20.41
N THR A 1130 -11.27 -5.72 19.17
CA THR A 1130 -10.40 -5.24 18.11
C THR A 1130 -10.82 -3.83 17.71
N LEU A 1131 -9.86 -2.91 17.60
CA LEU A 1131 -10.14 -1.51 17.28
C LEU A 1131 -10.80 -1.35 15.89
N ARG A 1132 -10.40 -2.20 14.93
CA ARG A 1132 -10.82 -2.06 13.52
C ARG A 1132 -12.00 -2.86 13.09
N GLU A 1133 -12.13 -4.09 13.60
CA GLU A 1133 -13.25 -4.97 13.24
C GLU A 1133 -14.37 -4.89 14.28
N GLY A 1134 -14.12 -4.24 15.43
CA GLY A 1134 -15.07 -4.18 16.54
C GLY A 1134 -15.36 -5.55 17.15
N ARG A 1135 -14.49 -6.55 16.92
CA ARG A 1135 -14.73 -7.93 17.34
C ARG A 1135 -14.32 -8.12 18.79
N TYR A 1136 -15.17 -8.77 19.57
CA TYR A 1136 -14.81 -9.25 20.89
C TYR A 1136 -13.63 -10.23 20.80
N VAL A 1137 -12.60 -9.98 21.60
CA VAL A 1137 -11.40 -10.83 21.72
C VAL A 1137 -11.52 -11.70 22.97
N ARG A 1138 -11.72 -11.07 24.14
CA ARG A 1138 -11.78 -11.74 25.46
C ARG A 1138 -12.33 -10.81 26.54
N SER A 1139 -12.57 -11.37 27.71
CA SER A 1139 -12.83 -10.63 28.95
C SER A 1139 -11.95 -11.16 30.07
N LEU A 1140 -11.48 -10.26 30.92
CA LEU A 1140 -10.77 -10.56 32.16
C LEU A 1140 -11.64 -10.12 33.33
N ARG A 1141 -11.63 -10.87 34.42
CA ARG A 1141 -12.39 -10.54 35.62
C ARG A 1141 -11.41 -10.22 36.74
N HIS A 1142 -11.71 -9.17 37.50
CA HIS A 1142 -10.96 -8.82 38.70
C HIS A 1142 -10.95 -10.02 39.68
N PRO A 1143 -9.82 -10.36 40.33
CA PRO A 1143 -9.74 -11.55 41.19
C PRO A 1143 -10.77 -11.58 42.32
N SER A 1144 -11.09 -10.42 42.91
CA SER A 1144 -12.15 -10.27 43.93
C SER A 1144 -13.52 -9.90 43.36
N GLY A 1145 -13.64 -9.66 42.05
CA GLY A 1145 -14.84 -9.11 41.43
C GLY A 1145 -15.14 -7.63 41.77
N SER A 1146 -14.18 -6.90 42.35
CA SER A 1146 -14.31 -5.47 42.64
C SER A 1146 -14.44 -4.61 41.38
N ALA A 1147 -15.10 -3.46 41.52
CA ALA A 1147 -15.28 -2.51 40.43
C ALA A 1147 -13.93 -1.95 39.95
N LEU A 1148 -13.69 -1.97 38.64
CA LEU A 1148 -12.46 -1.43 38.08
C LEU A 1148 -12.51 0.09 38.09
N SER A 1149 -11.50 0.74 38.65
CA SER A 1149 -11.42 2.20 38.70
C SER A 1149 -10.41 2.78 37.72
N LYS A 1150 -9.27 2.10 37.50
CA LYS A 1150 -8.22 2.57 36.57
C LYS A 1150 -7.64 1.41 35.76
N LEU A 1151 -7.24 1.75 34.54
CA LEU A 1151 -6.71 0.83 33.54
C LEU A 1151 -5.52 1.50 32.87
N VAL A 1152 -4.39 0.82 32.83
CA VAL A 1152 -3.22 1.24 32.05
C VAL A 1152 -2.69 0.05 31.29
N ALA A 1153 -2.34 0.25 30.02
CA ALA A 1153 -1.69 -0.78 29.22
C ALA A 1153 -0.48 -0.21 28.47
N SER A 1154 0.55 -1.04 28.36
CA SER A 1154 1.79 -0.75 27.63
C SER A 1154 1.66 -1.17 26.17
N CYS A 1155 2.38 -0.50 25.28
CA CYS A 1155 2.56 -0.91 23.88
C CYS A 1155 3.11 -2.34 23.76
N HIS A 1156 3.79 -2.83 24.80
CA HIS A 1156 4.29 -4.20 24.89
C HIS A 1156 3.24 -5.25 25.29
N GLY A 1157 1.97 -4.86 25.47
CA GLY A 1157 0.89 -5.79 25.84
C GLY A 1157 0.88 -6.20 27.31
N ARG A 1158 1.39 -5.35 28.20
CA ARG A 1158 1.25 -5.51 29.66
C ARG A 1158 0.12 -4.60 30.16
N ILE A 1159 -0.74 -5.12 31.02
CA ILE A 1159 -2.00 -4.46 31.38
C ILE A 1159 -2.13 -4.45 32.90
N VAL A 1160 -2.44 -3.30 33.48
CA VAL A 1160 -2.60 -3.13 34.92
C VAL A 1160 -4.02 -2.66 35.23
N PHE A 1161 -4.68 -3.40 36.12
CA PHE A 1161 -5.97 -3.04 36.70
C PHE A 1161 -5.75 -2.50 38.10
N TYR A 1162 -6.56 -1.51 38.46
CA TYR A 1162 -6.67 -0.99 39.82
C TYR A 1162 -8.13 -0.91 40.21
N ALA A 1163 -8.44 -1.35 41.43
CA ALA A 1163 -9.75 -1.18 42.04
C ALA A 1163 -9.62 -0.36 43.34
N ASP A 1164 -10.53 0.59 43.51
CA ASP A 1164 -10.54 1.46 44.70
C ASP A 1164 -10.99 0.69 45.96
N ASP A 1165 -11.75 -0.40 45.78
CA ASP A 1165 -12.31 -1.21 46.87
C ASP A 1165 -11.23 -2.08 47.56
N ASP A 1166 -10.26 -2.59 46.81
CA ASP A 1166 -9.25 -3.52 47.31
C ASP A 1166 -7.84 -2.91 47.42
N LEU A 1167 -7.64 -1.72 46.84
CA LEU A 1167 -6.39 -0.96 46.83
C LEU A 1167 -5.21 -1.76 46.23
N ASN A 1168 -5.47 -2.68 45.31
CA ASN A 1168 -4.44 -3.48 44.65
C ASN A 1168 -4.28 -3.15 43.18
N LEU A 1169 -3.04 -3.29 42.73
CA LEU A 1169 -2.66 -3.30 41.32
C LEU A 1169 -2.51 -4.74 40.87
N HIS A 1170 -3.24 -5.15 39.85
CA HIS A 1170 -3.14 -6.46 39.23
C HIS A 1170 -2.56 -6.35 37.83
N LEU A 1171 -1.43 -7.03 37.58
CA LEU A 1171 -0.75 -7.07 36.30
C LEU A 1171 -1.16 -8.32 35.52
N TYR A 1172 -1.59 -8.12 34.29
CA TYR A 1172 -1.95 -9.16 33.33
C TYR A 1172 -1.14 -9.03 32.05
N SER A 1173 -0.91 -10.16 31.38
CA SER A 1173 -0.49 -10.16 29.97
C SER A 1173 -1.68 -9.86 29.06
N ILE A 1174 -1.42 -9.40 27.84
CA ILE A 1174 -2.44 -9.23 26.78
C ILE A 1174 -3.17 -10.55 26.46
N ASN A 1175 -2.52 -11.68 26.74
CA ASN A 1175 -3.09 -13.02 26.62
C ASN A 1175 -3.90 -13.45 27.86
N GLY A 1176 -4.14 -12.56 28.82
CA GLY A 1176 -5.03 -12.80 29.97
C GLY A 1176 -4.40 -13.58 31.12
N LYS A 1177 -3.08 -13.84 31.09
CA LYS A 1177 -2.38 -14.49 32.21
C LYS A 1177 -2.13 -13.46 33.30
N HIS A 1178 -2.53 -13.77 34.54
CA HIS A 1178 -2.19 -12.95 35.69
C HIS A 1178 -0.71 -13.13 36.05
N LEU A 1179 0.04 -12.03 36.09
CA LEU A 1179 1.49 -12.03 36.29
C LEU A 1179 1.88 -11.64 37.73
N ALA A 1180 1.29 -10.57 38.27
CA ALA A 1180 1.65 -10.07 39.60
C ALA A 1180 0.50 -9.30 40.26
N THR A 1181 0.52 -9.23 41.59
CA THR A 1181 -0.35 -8.35 42.39
C THR A 1181 0.51 -7.53 43.33
N SER A 1182 0.20 -6.24 43.49
CA SER A 1182 0.85 -5.40 44.49
C SER A 1182 -0.12 -4.42 45.14
N GLU A 1183 -0.02 -4.30 46.46
CA GLU A 1183 -0.74 -3.30 47.23
C GLU A 1183 -0.24 -1.87 46.92
N SER A 1184 -1.17 -0.92 46.79
CA SER A 1184 -0.84 0.48 46.56
C SER A 1184 -0.45 1.23 47.84
N ASN A 1185 -0.83 0.72 49.02
CA ASN A 1185 -0.70 1.36 50.34
C ASN A 1185 -1.49 2.69 50.48
N GLY A 1186 -2.54 2.87 49.68
CA GLY A 1186 -3.43 4.04 49.72
C GLY A 1186 -4.21 4.23 48.42
N ARG A 1187 -5.28 5.04 48.45
CA ARG A 1187 -6.08 5.30 47.25
C ARG A 1187 -5.24 6.02 46.18
N LEU A 1188 -5.22 5.47 44.98
CA LEU A 1188 -4.56 6.07 43.82
C LEU A 1188 -5.56 6.94 43.05
N ASN A 1189 -5.18 8.19 42.80
CA ASN A 1189 -5.98 9.12 42.00
C ASN A 1189 -5.52 9.14 40.54
N CYS A 1190 -4.24 8.88 40.28
CA CYS A 1190 -3.67 8.84 38.95
C CYS A 1190 -2.65 7.71 38.81
N VAL A 1191 -2.68 7.07 37.64
CA VAL A 1191 -1.77 6.01 37.24
C VAL A 1191 -1.42 6.29 35.79
N GLU A 1192 -0.15 6.57 35.52
CA GLU A 1192 0.36 6.93 34.21
C GLU A 1192 1.52 6.03 33.82
N LEU A 1193 1.72 5.87 32.50
CA LEU A 1193 2.81 5.08 31.96
C LEU A 1193 3.96 6.00 31.52
N SER A 1194 5.20 5.55 31.71
CA SER A 1194 6.37 6.20 31.09
C SER A 1194 6.31 6.13 29.56
N SER A 1195 6.95 7.08 28.88
CA SER A 1195 7.06 7.07 27.40
C SER A 1195 7.70 5.80 26.83
N CYS A 1196 8.64 5.17 27.55
CA CYS A 1196 9.24 3.89 27.19
C CYS A 1196 8.34 2.66 27.46
N GLY A 1197 7.21 2.84 28.16
CA GLY A 1197 6.27 1.76 28.46
C GLY A 1197 6.71 0.75 29.53
N GLU A 1198 7.87 0.95 30.17
CA GLU A 1198 8.46 0.03 31.16
C GLU A 1198 8.18 0.39 32.62
N PHE A 1199 7.85 1.66 32.90
CA PHE A 1199 7.61 2.13 34.25
C PHE A 1199 6.16 2.62 34.42
N LEU A 1200 5.54 2.20 35.52
CA LEU A 1200 4.24 2.65 35.97
C LEU A 1200 4.43 3.71 37.06
N VAL A 1201 3.85 4.88 36.87
CA VAL A 1201 3.93 5.99 37.82
C VAL A 1201 2.57 6.17 38.48
N CYS A 1202 2.53 5.98 39.79
CA CYS A 1202 1.30 6.06 40.59
C CYS A 1202 1.37 7.22 41.58
N ALA A 1203 0.27 7.95 41.73
CA ALA A 1203 0.12 8.95 42.80
C ALA A 1203 -1.33 9.03 43.29
N GLY A 1204 -1.50 9.54 44.51
CA GLY A 1204 -2.81 9.58 45.15
C GLY A 1204 -2.83 10.35 46.47
N ASP A 1205 -3.60 9.84 47.43
CA ASP A 1205 -3.93 10.56 48.66
C ASP A 1205 -2.73 10.79 49.60
N GLN A 1206 -1.71 9.93 49.51
CA GLN A 1206 -0.49 10.07 50.30
C GLN A 1206 0.41 11.23 49.84
N GLY A 1207 0.13 11.84 48.68
CA GLY A 1207 0.92 12.95 48.15
C GLY A 1207 2.36 12.59 47.77
N GLN A 1208 2.63 11.30 47.53
CA GLN A 1208 3.90 10.77 47.05
C GLN A 1208 3.73 10.23 45.64
N ILE A 1209 4.79 10.31 44.83
CA ILE A 1209 4.87 9.67 43.52
C ILE A 1209 5.64 8.36 43.69
N VAL A 1210 5.03 7.24 43.31
CA VAL A 1210 5.63 5.90 43.39
C VAL A 1210 5.84 5.38 41.97
N VAL A 1211 7.09 5.07 41.62
CA VAL A 1211 7.45 4.46 40.35
C VAL A 1211 7.63 2.97 40.56
N ARG A 1212 6.94 2.18 39.74
CA ARG A 1212 6.96 0.72 39.74
C ARG A 1212 7.43 0.20 38.39
N SER A 1213 8.03 -0.98 38.38
CA SER A 1213 8.31 -1.69 37.13
C SER A 1213 6.99 -2.25 36.56
N MET A 1214 6.74 -2.05 35.27
CA MET A 1214 5.64 -2.72 34.57
C MET A 1214 5.86 -4.22 34.43
N ASN A 1215 7.07 -4.72 34.74
CA ASN A 1215 7.38 -6.11 34.55
C ASN A 1215 6.97 -6.99 35.72
N SER A 1216 7.10 -6.46 36.94
CA SER A 1216 6.86 -7.17 38.20
C SER A 1216 5.95 -6.42 39.18
N LEU A 1217 5.58 -5.16 38.91
CA LEU A 1217 4.95 -4.20 39.85
C LEU A 1217 5.81 -3.83 41.07
N GLU A 1218 7.07 -4.27 41.13
CA GLU A 1218 8.00 -3.90 42.19
C GLU A 1218 8.31 -2.40 42.18
N ILE A 1219 8.50 -1.83 43.36
CA ILE A 1219 8.76 -0.41 43.53
C ILE A 1219 10.21 -0.13 43.19
N VAL A 1220 10.42 0.63 42.11
CA VAL A 1220 11.74 1.12 41.69
C VAL A 1220 12.15 2.30 42.56
N ARG A 1221 11.22 3.24 42.80
CA ARG A 1221 11.51 4.45 43.57
C ARG A 1221 10.24 5.11 44.14
N ARG A 1222 10.41 5.85 45.22
CA ARG A 1222 9.41 6.76 45.80
C ARG A 1222 9.97 8.17 45.83
N TYR A 1223 9.21 9.13 45.33
CA TYR A 1223 9.53 10.56 45.41
C TYR A 1223 8.60 11.22 46.42
N SER A 1224 9.21 11.84 47.44
CA SER A 1224 8.49 12.58 48.46
C SER A 1224 7.91 13.86 47.87
N GLY A 1225 6.59 14.05 48.01
CA GLY A 1225 5.93 15.30 47.65
C GLY A 1225 5.73 16.23 48.86
N VAL A 1226 4.91 17.26 48.67
CA VAL A 1226 4.64 18.32 49.67
C VAL A 1226 3.57 17.88 50.70
N GLY A 1227 3.27 16.59 50.80
CA GLY A 1227 2.21 16.05 51.68
C GLY A 1227 0.79 16.46 51.27
N LYS A 1228 0.61 16.95 50.04
CA LYS A 1228 -0.69 17.33 49.46
C LYS A 1228 -1.21 16.20 48.57
N ILE A 1229 -2.51 15.96 48.59
CA ILE A 1229 -3.17 14.98 47.71
C ILE A 1229 -2.90 15.34 46.25
N ILE A 1230 -2.33 14.39 45.52
CA ILE A 1230 -2.11 14.51 44.07
C ILE A 1230 -3.36 13.97 43.38
N THR A 1231 -3.93 14.77 42.49
CA THR A 1231 -5.19 14.49 41.77
C THR A 1231 -4.95 14.17 40.29
N SER A 1232 -3.88 14.68 39.70
CA SER A 1232 -3.50 14.43 38.30
C SER A 1232 -1.98 14.33 38.17
N LEU A 1233 -1.52 13.59 37.17
CA LEU A 1233 -0.11 13.32 36.92
C LEU A 1233 0.10 13.17 35.41
N THR A 1234 1.24 13.59 34.89
CA THR A 1234 1.70 13.25 33.54
C THR A 1234 3.22 13.05 33.54
N VAL A 1235 3.70 12.15 32.68
CA VAL A 1235 5.13 11.91 32.44
C VAL A 1235 5.54 12.67 31.18
N THR A 1236 6.59 13.48 31.28
CA THR A 1236 7.06 14.28 30.13
C THR A 1236 7.83 13.40 29.13
N PRO A 1237 8.01 13.83 27.87
CA PRO A 1237 8.83 13.10 26.89
C PRO A 1237 10.27 12.83 27.36
N GLU A 1238 10.82 13.75 28.17
CA GLU A 1238 12.13 13.63 28.83
C GLU A 1238 12.07 12.84 30.15
N GLU A 1239 11.02 12.03 30.36
CA GLU A 1239 10.78 11.20 31.53
C GLU A 1239 10.84 11.94 32.89
N CYS A 1240 10.43 13.21 32.91
CA CYS A 1240 10.21 13.99 34.12
C CYS A 1240 8.73 13.89 34.55
N PHE A 1241 8.37 14.42 35.73
CA PHE A 1241 6.97 14.35 36.21
C PHE A 1241 6.36 15.73 36.44
N LEU A 1242 5.11 15.89 36.02
CA LEU A 1242 4.24 17.00 36.38
C LEU A 1242 3.06 16.48 37.18
N ALA A 1243 2.87 16.97 38.40
CA ALA A 1243 1.81 16.51 39.29
C ALA A 1243 0.92 17.67 39.77
N GLY A 1244 -0.39 17.51 39.58
CA GLY A 1244 -1.41 18.45 39.98
C GLY A 1244 -1.99 18.07 41.32
N THR A 1245 -2.18 19.05 42.19
CA THR A 1245 -2.64 18.82 43.56
C THR A 1245 -4.07 19.32 43.78
N ARG A 1246 -4.72 18.81 44.83
CA ARG A 1246 -6.10 19.17 45.19
C ARG A 1246 -6.31 20.67 45.48
N ASP A 1247 -5.26 21.40 45.85
CA ASP A 1247 -5.34 22.84 46.12
C ASP A 1247 -5.05 23.73 44.90
N GLY A 1248 -4.77 23.13 43.74
CA GLY A 1248 -4.47 23.85 42.51
C GLY A 1248 -2.98 24.12 42.27
N SER A 1249 -2.08 23.59 43.10
CA SER A 1249 -0.63 23.69 42.85
C SER A 1249 -0.17 22.66 41.83
N LEU A 1250 0.79 23.04 40.98
CA LEU A 1250 1.48 22.18 40.02
C LEU A 1250 2.92 21.94 40.49
N LEU A 1251 3.29 20.68 40.67
CA LEU A 1251 4.61 20.23 41.13
C LEU A 1251 5.42 19.73 39.92
N VAL A 1252 6.68 20.15 39.81
CA VAL A 1252 7.60 19.72 38.75
C VAL A 1252 8.75 18.92 39.36
N TYR A 1253 8.90 17.68 38.90
CA TYR A 1253 10.01 16.81 39.26
C TYR A 1253 10.95 16.64 38.06
N SER A 1254 12.20 17.09 38.18
CA SER A 1254 13.19 17.05 37.10
C SER A 1254 14.60 16.82 37.64
N ILE A 1255 15.59 16.68 36.74
CA ILE A 1255 17.00 16.55 37.12
C ILE A 1255 17.52 17.89 37.67
N GLU A 1256 18.19 17.86 38.82
CA GLU A 1256 18.94 19.03 39.31
C GLU A 1256 20.23 19.20 38.49
N ASN A 1257 20.39 20.33 37.81
CA ASN A 1257 21.68 20.68 37.23
C ASN A 1257 22.63 21.09 38.38
N PRO A 1258 23.77 20.39 38.58
CA PRO A 1258 24.72 20.75 39.63
C PRO A 1258 25.31 22.13 39.30
N GLN A 1259 24.89 23.16 40.02
CA GLN A 1259 25.61 24.42 40.01
C GLN A 1259 27.01 24.18 40.59
N PRO A 1260 28.11 24.58 39.93
CA PRO A 1260 29.28 24.99 40.67
C PRO A 1260 28.89 26.29 41.37
N ARG A 1261 28.38 26.20 42.61
CA ARG A 1261 28.21 27.38 43.47
C ARG A 1261 29.58 28.07 43.57
N LYS A 1262 29.80 29.11 42.76
CA LYS A 1262 30.77 30.15 43.08
C LYS A 1262 30.25 30.79 44.36
N THR A 1263 30.82 30.36 45.49
CA THR A 1263 30.69 31.03 46.78
C THR A 1263 31.12 32.47 46.61
N SER A 1264 30.16 33.36 46.36
CA SER A 1264 30.29 34.77 46.67
C SER A 1264 30.37 34.86 48.20
N LEU A 1265 31.60 34.91 48.69
CA LEU A 1265 31.90 35.31 50.06
C LEU A 1265 31.09 36.58 50.39
N PRO A 1266 30.29 36.60 51.47
CA PRO A 1266 29.74 37.84 51.96
C PRO A 1266 30.90 38.69 52.47
N LYS A 1267 31.07 39.90 51.92
CA LYS A 1267 31.94 40.91 52.54
C LYS A 1267 31.33 41.27 53.89
N ASN A 1268 31.87 40.65 54.93
CA ASN A 1268 31.55 40.90 56.33
C ASN A 1268 31.75 42.37 56.69
N LEU A 1269 30.78 42.88 57.47
CA LEU A 1269 30.95 44.05 58.31
C LEU A 1269 32.18 43.90 59.20
N ARG A 1270 32.91 45.00 59.33
CA ARG A 1270 34.00 45.21 60.29
C ARG A 1270 33.65 44.67 61.67
N SER A 1271 34.46 43.75 62.19
CA SER A 1271 34.79 43.69 63.60
C SER A 1271 36.30 43.42 63.73
N LYS A 1272 36.95 44.28 64.51
CA LYS A 1272 38.38 44.20 64.83
C LYS A 1272 38.63 42.96 65.69
N ALA A 1273 39.60 42.13 65.31
CA ALA A 1273 40.28 41.26 66.25
C ALA A 1273 41.49 42.01 66.82
N SER A 1274 41.54 42.15 68.14
CA SER A 1274 42.79 42.29 68.89
C SER A 1274 43.49 40.93 68.94
N ALA A 1275 44.81 40.95 68.67
CA ALA A 1275 45.89 40.25 69.39
C ALA A 1275 45.52 38.96 70.14
N THR A 1276 46.21 37.82 70.01
CA THR A 1276 47.64 37.56 69.75
C THR A 1276 47.84 36.04 69.81
N GLY A 1277 48.82 35.51 69.08
CA GLY A 1277 49.39 34.17 69.30
C GLY A 1277 49.18 33.22 68.15
#